data_AF-A0A1N7NRS0-F1
#
_entry.id   AF-A0A1N7NRS0-F1
#
_cell.length_a   1.000
_cell.length_b   1.000
_cell.length_c   1.000
_cell.angle_alpha   90.00
_cell.angle_beta   90.00
_cell.angle_gamma   90.00
#
_symmetry.space_group_name_H-M   'P 1'
#
loop_
_entity.id
_entity.type
_entity.pdbx_description
1 polymer ?
#
loop_
_entity_poly.entity_id
_entity_poly.type
_entity_poly.pdbx_seq_one_letter_code
_entity_poly.pdbx_strand_id
1 'polypeptide(L)'
;MKEWKIKTNEESKIFTEDLSENNLQLLSLSTITYQKDKLLNGQTVANISDADKAKIVTSLLPKTSRSKDFLTNVITENTITYGQYYLPSISKTSVNGNIGVSSQQFTYANNPSGQGKDYYIGRVTVKVNENNAYSDNHKTMELYIYENNLVKMIGIIPGADIHNLNNGITNEFMYDGFGNIIKKTIKIGNNNAINVNDGPTQTESLEFDSTGRFVIKKTDNLGLETNFTYNDLGQILTQTDPLGNIITNTYDNWGKLLTSANNLEGTTTYVYDKDTNYNVTITQNESDGNITKVFTNKLGQEYRTSTKAFEQGKFVSKDIQYDILGRKTKESEPYFEGQSANQWNTIIYDDSVFPAKVTTTAFNGKQTETMVSGLATTVKELNINGYQRTTSKTADALGNIIATTDKGGTIHFSYNAIGKQIQAKYGENIVTTKYDKWGRKSEFNDPSNGLYKYQYNGFGQPTKIISPKGTKEYIYNKSGQLISQKELSIADAGQATNKTISFVYNSKGLLIKKSGIAQGQEFSSDFTYDPQGRLISTSENSYGRKYTQKGIIYDDKGRIISFEKELQGGVITKATIENVYSAWNGELYQIKDKNSGKVLWELKETNVKGQALKTKLGEVEIKNSYDVNGFLTNTNHSSAIKPSILQLSYSFDAIKNELRTRTTSGDFNITESFDYDDNNRLTNWTSPITGIKPSSDRNVYDSKGRITQNDQIGNIKFENSDRIYQPTGMTLNTTGMQNYNGDLIQTVTYNENNDPVQINGEKARINFGYGLESMRQKVNIIELKKSPMPSGKPQFTWQDTFTKFYSEDGSFEIVIDLINQKEKHILYIEGSPYESNIVYLKDFGQTEGSYKFLHKDYLGSILAISDESGNRLEQRHFDAWGNLTHLQYGNTPVITDKNVIDNTLILVDRGYTGHEYFAKVGIIHMNGRLYDPLLRRFLNADENIQDPTNTQNYNKYGYVMNNPLMYNDPDGEFWMWLAGALVGGYLNGVAANNGNWNPTKWNWQKSWSAVVGGAIGGAAIGGSIGNISNNAGAIKNYLPGIVSGGLNSAFSGGNFLGGAIGGLFYSADVFDNKLATNMNDKQYTKLNQLFNSESPTILGKNILAGFLEKNGIMPYDPATAKSLNKIISLFSLPGQWIKVGDRSTIADFSTGYLNYSINSTTQYLELFINGTLQSTSWGVTNPINGKIILAQRLIDGLENNFFAASVVIHEQDHFSNFKAGIYQGNNFISNELNELSAYRAAAKWTGSMEKQGFIHLKNVIEYFLKLYNH
;
A
#
# COMPACT_ATOMS: atom_id res chain seq x y z
N MET A 1 -13.26 28.46 24.57
CA MET A 1 -13.62 28.36 23.14
C MET A 1 -14.43 27.08 22.95
N LYS A 2 -15.48 27.09 22.13
CA LYS A 2 -16.23 25.90 21.75
C LYS A 2 -16.22 25.77 20.23
N GLU A 3 -16.04 24.55 19.74
CA GLU A 3 -16.14 24.18 18.33
C GLU A 3 -17.16 23.04 18.23
N TRP A 4 -18.01 23.05 17.21
CA TRP A 4 -18.99 21.99 17.03
C TRP A 4 -19.20 21.67 15.55
N LYS A 5 -19.75 20.48 15.30
CA LYS A 5 -20.25 20.08 13.99
C LYS A 5 -21.71 19.68 14.15
N ILE A 6 -22.54 20.09 13.22
CA ILE A 6 -23.97 19.77 13.16
C ILE A 6 -24.34 19.44 11.71
N LYS A 7 -25.31 18.56 11.52
CA LYS A 7 -25.86 18.23 10.19
C LYS A 7 -27.16 18.99 10.00
N THR A 8 -27.13 20.06 9.21
CA THR A 8 -28.32 20.86 8.89
C THR A 8 -28.23 21.41 7.46
N ASN A 9 -29.36 21.50 6.78
CA ASN A 9 -29.55 22.24 5.53
C ASN A 9 -30.12 23.66 5.75
N GLU A 10 -30.47 24.00 6.99
CA GLU A 10 -30.92 25.32 7.40
C GLU A 10 -29.78 26.06 8.08
N GLU A 11 -29.35 27.18 7.49
CA GLU A 11 -28.25 28.00 7.99
C GLU A 11 -28.51 28.54 9.40
N SER A 12 -29.77 28.85 9.71
CA SER A 12 -30.21 29.30 11.04
C SER A 12 -29.99 28.25 12.15
N LYS A 13 -29.92 26.96 11.80
CA LYS A 13 -29.67 25.87 12.75
C LYS A 13 -28.19 25.54 12.91
N ILE A 14 -27.28 26.17 12.16
CA ILE A 14 -25.83 25.98 12.30
C ILE A 14 -25.37 26.43 13.70
N PHE A 15 -25.93 27.55 14.18
CA PHE A 15 -25.66 28.12 15.49
C PHE A 15 -26.79 27.75 16.46
N THR A 16 -26.78 26.50 16.93
CA THR A 16 -27.72 26.04 17.96
C THR A 16 -27.52 26.80 19.28
N GLU A 17 -28.62 27.11 19.96
CA GLU A 17 -28.58 27.76 21.29
C GLU A 17 -28.02 26.82 22.37
N ASP A 18 -28.13 25.50 22.18
CA ASP A 18 -27.65 24.49 23.12
C ASP A 18 -26.33 23.86 22.65
N LEU A 19 -25.19 24.39 23.10
CA LEU A 19 -23.87 23.80 22.91
C LEU A 19 -23.42 23.01 24.14
N SER A 20 -24.24 22.05 24.56
CA SER A 20 -23.96 21.11 25.64
C SER A 20 -23.66 19.70 25.14
N GLU A 21 -23.06 18.87 26.00
CA GLU A 21 -22.84 17.44 25.72
C GLU A 21 -24.15 16.63 25.64
N ASN A 22 -25.30 17.24 25.94
CA ASN A 22 -26.63 16.64 25.88
C ASN A 22 -27.37 16.95 24.57
N ASN A 23 -26.84 17.86 23.74
CA ASN A 23 -27.46 18.17 22.46
C ASN A 23 -27.21 17.05 21.44
N LEU A 24 -28.22 16.22 21.22
CA LEU A 24 -28.20 15.09 20.28
C LEU A 24 -28.17 15.51 18.79
N GLN A 25 -28.31 16.81 18.48
CA GLN A 25 -28.17 17.32 17.11
C GLN A 25 -26.72 17.53 16.70
N LEU A 26 -25.79 17.60 17.67
CA LEU A 26 -24.37 17.76 17.39
C LEU A 26 -23.75 16.43 16.95
N LEU A 27 -22.88 16.50 15.93
CA LEU A 27 -22.03 15.38 15.51
C LEU A 27 -20.75 15.31 16.33
N SER A 28 -20.21 16.48 16.69
CA SER A 28 -19.05 16.61 17.57
C SER A 28 -19.11 17.93 18.32
N LEU A 29 -18.59 17.95 19.54
CA LEU A 29 -18.40 19.16 20.34
C LEU A 29 -17.00 19.15 20.94
N SER A 30 -16.24 20.24 20.81
CA SER A 30 -14.94 20.45 21.44
C SER A 30 -14.98 21.72 22.29
N THR A 31 -14.46 21.68 23.51
CA THR A 31 -14.37 22.82 24.41
C THR A 31 -12.93 22.98 24.88
N ILE A 32 -12.36 24.16 24.67
CA ILE A 32 -11.02 24.54 25.14
C ILE A 32 -11.17 25.57 26.25
N THR A 33 -10.62 25.26 27.42
CA THR A 33 -10.47 26.17 28.56
C THR A 33 -9.04 26.70 28.59
N TYR A 34 -8.89 28.01 28.76
CA TYR A 34 -7.59 28.66 28.82
C TYR A 34 -7.24 29.01 30.27
N GLN A 35 -5.99 28.80 30.66
CA GLN A 35 -5.37 29.49 31.79
C GLN A 35 -5.13 30.94 31.39
N LYS A 36 -5.57 31.88 32.23
CA LYS A 36 -5.45 33.32 31.99
C LYS A 36 -4.70 33.97 33.14
N ASP A 37 -3.46 34.34 32.89
CA ASP A 37 -2.62 35.03 33.86
C ASP A 37 -2.39 36.48 33.40
N LYS A 38 -2.45 37.42 34.35
CA LYS A 38 -2.21 38.85 34.11
C LYS A 38 -0.86 39.20 34.72
N LEU A 39 0.06 39.66 33.90
CA LEU A 39 1.44 39.92 34.28
C LEU A 39 1.67 41.43 34.31
N LEU A 40 2.11 41.96 35.45
CA LEU A 40 2.62 43.32 35.59
C LEU A 40 4.13 43.23 35.83
N ASN A 41 4.94 43.78 34.93
CA ASN A 41 6.41 43.68 34.99
C ASN A 41 6.93 42.23 35.11
N GLY A 42 6.25 41.27 34.47
CA GLY A 42 6.62 39.86 34.48
C GLY A 42 6.16 39.07 35.72
N GLN A 43 5.42 39.68 36.65
CA GLN A 43 4.83 38.98 37.80
C GLN A 43 3.31 38.88 37.72
N THR A 44 2.75 37.74 38.12
CA THR A 44 1.31 37.50 38.10
C THR A 44 0.61 38.35 39.16
N VAL A 45 -0.39 39.15 38.74
CA VAL A 45 -1.18 40.02 39.61
C VAL A 45 -2.66 39.67 39.55
N ALA A 46 -3.32 39.61 40.71
CA ALA A 46 -4.76 39.31 40.81
C ALA A 46 -5.65 40.55 40.62
N ASN A 47 -5.22 41.71 41.15
CA ASN A 47 -5.94 42.98 41.07
C ASN A 47 -5.10 43.99 40.29
N ILE A 48 -5.74 44.73 39.38
CA ILE A 48 -5.07 45.73 38.54
C ILE A 48 -5.62 47.11 38.88
N SER A 49 -4.74 48.01 39.33
CA SER A 49 -5.08 49.43 39.52
C SER A 49 -5.40 50.08 38.17
N ASP A 50 -6.24 51.11 38.11
CA ASP A 50 -6.54 51.80 36.85
C ASP A 50 -5.29 52.36 36.16
N ALA A 51 -4.26 52.75 36.94
CA ALA A 51 -2.99 53.26 36.45
C ALA A 51 -2.10 52.18 35.81
N ASP A 52 -2.27 50.91 36.18
CA ASP A 52 -1.42 49.81 35.71
C ASP A 52 -2.07 48.96 34.61
N LYS A 53 -3.34 49.20 34.27
CA LYS A 53 -4.06 48.47 33.20
C LYS A 53 -3.32 48.42 31.86
N ALA A 54 -2.68 49.54 31.46
CA ALA A 54 -1.92 49.63 30.21
C ALA A 54 -0.60 48.85 30.22
N LYS A 55 -0.10 48.45 31.41
CA LYS A 55 1.18 47.72 31.59
C LYS A 55 0.98 46.21 31.70
N ILE A 56 -0.27 45.73 31.69
CA ILE A 56 -0.59 44.31 31.86
C ILE A 56 -0.39 43.55 30.56
N VAL A 57 0.42 42.49 30.61
CA VAL A 57 0.47 41.45 29.59
C VAL A 57 -0.43 40.30 30.03
N THR A 58 -1.37 39.88 29.18
CA THR A 58 -2.22 38.72 29.48
C THR A 58 -1.68 37.49 28.76
N SER A 59 -1.32 36.46 29.52
CA SER A 59 -1.02 35.13 28.98
C SER A 59 -2.32 34.33 28.87
N LEU A 60 -2.54 33.68 27.73
CA LEU A 60 -3.70 32.83 27.44
C LEU A 60 -3.21 31.50 26.90
N LEU A 61 -3.23 30.47 27.75
CA LEU A 61 -2.66 29.17 27.43
C LEU A 61 -3.74 28.08 27.47
N PRO A 62 -3.84 27.21 26.46
CA PRO A 62 -4.83 26.14 26.48
C PRO A 62 -4.51 25.18 27.62
N LYS A 63 -5.40 25.09 28.62
CA LYS A 63 -5.21 24.26 29.80
C LYS A 63 -5.88 22.90 29.64
N THR A 64 -7.13 22.90 29.21
CA THR A 64 -7.89 21.67 28.94
C THR A 64 -8.65 21.79 27.63
N SER A 65 -8.57 20.76 26.79
CA SER A 65 -9.39 20.60 25.59
C SER A 65 -10.17 19.30 25.71
N ARG A 66 -11.49 19.38 25.74
CA ARG A 66 -12.39 18.24 25.86
C ARG A 66 -13.26 18.13 24.62
N SER A 67 -13.18 17.01 23.91
CA SER A 67 -13.97 16.75 22.71
C SER A 67 -14.83 15.51 22.86
N LYS A 68 -16.12 15.61 22.51
CA LYS A 68 -17.07 14.50 22.43
C LYS A 68 -17.45 14.25 20.97
N ASP A 69 -17.36 12.99 20.57
CA ASP A 69 -17.90 12.45 19.34
C ASP A 69 -19.25 11.80 19.66
N PHE A 70 -20.33 12.30 19.06
CA PHE A 70 -21.68 11.84 19.39
C PHE A 70 -22.07 10.57 18.63
N LEU A 71 -21.37 10.21 17.54
CA LEU A 71 -21.61 8.94 16.87
C LEU A 71 -21.14 7.80 17.76
N THR A 72 -19.89 7.86 18.21
CA THR A 72 -19.24 6.78 18.99
C THR A 72 -19.38 6.94 20.49
N ASN A 73 -19.88 8.09 20.94
CA ASN A 73 -19.89 8.50 22.34
C ASN A 73 -18.48 8.53 22.97
N VAL A 74 -17.45 8.77 22.16
CA VAL A 74 -16.06 8.86 22.61
C VAL A 74 -15.75 10.28 23.06
N ILE A 75 -15.25 10.42 24.29
CA ILE A 75 -14.80 11.66 24.90
C ILE A 75 -13.27 11.60 25.00
N THR A 76 -12.60 12.59 24.43
CA THR A 76 -11.15 12.78 24.56
C THR A 76 -10.90 14.07 25.34
N GLU A 77 -10.10 13.99 26.40
CA GLU A 77 -9.71 15.14 27.21
C GLU A 77 -8.18 15.28 27.19
N ASN A 78 -7.71 16.42 26.68
CA ASN A 78 -6.30 16.81 26.70
C ASN A 78 -6.11 17.84 27.81
N THR A 79 -5.18 17.61 28.72
CA THR A 79 -4.78 18.56 29.76
C THR A 79 -3.31 18.90 29.60
N ILE A 80 -2.97 20.18 29.66
CA ILE A 80 -1.58 20.66 29.65
C ILE A 80 -1.31 21.36 30.97
N THR A 81 -0.27 20.92 31.65
CA THR A 81 0.33 21.61 32.80
C THR A 81 1.53 22.40 32.29
N TYR A 82 1.59 23.68 32.63
CA TYR A 82 2.68 24.57 32.25
C TYR A 82 3.65 24.79 33.42
N GLY A 83 4.94 24.89 33.12
CA GLY A 83 5.97 25.27 34.08
C GLY A 83 6.04 26.80 34.28
N GLN A 84 7.04 27.24 35.05
CA GLN A 84 7.27 28.66 35.39
C GLN A 84 7.49 29.59 34.17
N TYR A 85 7.92 29.05 33.04
CA TYR A 85 8.13 29.78 31.78
C TYR A 85 7.00 29.58 30.77
N TYR A 86 5.85 29.07 31.20
CA TYR A 86 4.72 28.76 30.32
C TYR A 86 4.97 27.71 29.23
N LEU A 87 6.04 26.93 29.39
CA LEU A 87 6.34 25.74 28.58
C LEU A 87 5.58 24.52 29.13
N PRO A 88 5.04 23.63 28.27
CA PRO A 88 4.33 22.42 28.70
C PRO A 88 5.21 21.46 29.52
N SER A 89 5.01 21.34 30.82
CA SER A 89 5.74 20.34 31.64
C SER A 89 5.12 18.95 31.53
N ILE A 90 3.79 18.88 31.40
CA ILE A 90 3.06 17.62 31.21
C ILE A 90 1.92 17.88 30.21
N SER A 91 1.85 17.08 29.16
CA SER A 91 0.66 16.98 28.30
C SER A 91 0.05 15.60 28.53
N LYS A 92 -1.23 15.53 28.93
CA LYS A 92 -1.95 14.30 29.20
C LYS A 92 -3.20 14.24 28.33
N THR A 93 -3.37 13.16 27.58
CA THR A 93 -4.61 12.85 26.84
C THR A 93 -5.28 11.66 27.51
N SER A 94 -6.57 11.77 27.82
CA SER A 94 -7.36 10.66 28.31
C SER A 94 -8.60 10.44 27.44
N VAL A 95 -8.98 9.18 27.27
CA VAL A 95 -10.13 8.76 26.46
C VAL A 95 -11.15 8.04 27.35
N ASN A 96 -12.41 8.47 27.28
CA ASN A 96 -13.54 7.98 28.08
C ASN A 96 -13.20 7.85 29.57
N GLY A 97 -12.67 8.93 30.17
CA GLY A 97 -12.19 8.92 31.54
C GLY A 97 -10.74 8.45 31.61
N ASN A 98 -10.52 7.17 31.94
CA ASN A 98 -9.17 6.59 32.11
C ASN A 98 -8.99 5.25 31.35
N ILE A 99 -9.82 4.95 30.35
CA ILE A 99 -9.72 3.69 29.58
C ILE A 99 -8.39 3.63 28.81
N GLY A 100 -8.02 4.75 28.20
CA GLY A 100 -6.68 4.97 27.67
C GLY A 100 -6.17 6.34 28.09
N VAL A 101 -4.95 6.39 28.60
CA VAL A 101 -4.28 7.60 29.05
C VAL A 101 -2.89 7.63 28.45
N SER A 102 -2.62 8.61 27.59
CA SER A 102 -1.28 8.93 27.14
C SER A 102 -0.78 10.20 27.81
N SER A 103 0.50 10.25 28.15
CA SER A 103 1.12 11.44 28.71
C SER A 103 2.52 11.64 28.17
N GLN A 104 2.89 12.90 28.00
CA GLN A 104 4.23 13.35 27.64
C GLN A 104 4.69 14.28 28.74
N GLN A 105 5.79 13.93 29.40
CA GLN A 105 6.42 14.78 30.41
C GLN A 105 7.70 15.37 29.83
N PHE A 106 7.88 16.67 29.98
CA PHE A 106 9.02 17.40 29.45
C PHE A 106 9.81 18.05 30.59
N THR A 107 11.13 17.87 30.55
CA THR A 107 12.08 18.63 31.38
C THR A 107 12.82 19.60 30.46
N TYR A 108 12.97 20.85 30.92
CA TYR A 108 13.63 21.90 30.14
C TYR A 108 14.86 22.44 30.87
N ALA A 109 15.93 22.69 30.12
CA ALA A 109 16.99 23.58 30.54
C ALA A 109 16.62 25.02 30.17
N ASN A 110 16.80 25.94 31.11
CA ASN A 110 16.50 27.37 30.96
C ASN A 110 17.69 28.18 31.49
N ASN A 111 18.16 29.18 30.75
CA ASN A 111 19.23 30.08 31.19
C ASN A 111 18.85 31.54 30.88
N PRO A 112 18.04 32.18 31.75
CA PRO A 112 17.52 33.52 31.51
C PRO A 112 18.58 34.62 31.59
N SER A 113 19.76 34.34 32.15
CA SER A 113 20.83 35.32 32.42
C SER A 113 22.10 35.11 31.59
N GLY A 114 22.14 34.08 30.74
CA GLY A 114 23.33 33.70 29.96
C GLY A 114 23.47 34.43 28.62
N GLN A 115 24.64 34.31 27.99
CA GLN A 115 24.86 34.75 26.61
C GLN A 115 23.98 33.90 25.66
N GLY A 116 23.19 34.52 24.80
CA GLY A 116 22.19 33.82 23.98
C GLY A 116 20.88 33.47 24.71
N LYS A 117 20.56 34.17 25.82
CA LYS A 117 19.35 34.00 26.65
C LYS A 117 18.03 33.84 25.87
N ASP A 118 17.90 34.47 24.71
CA ASP A 118 16.68 34.42 23.88
C ASP A 118 16.46 33.04 23.22
N TYR A 119 17.48 32.17 23.17
CA TYR A 119 17.44 30.82 22.56
C TYR A 119 17.77 29.69 23.56
N TYR A 120 17.86 30.00 24.86
CA TYR A 120 18.17 29.02 25.91
C TYR A 120 16.95 28.74 26.81
N ILE A 121 15.85 29.46 26.67
CA ILE A 121 14.58 29.08 27.33
C ILE A 121 13.91 27.99 26.49
N GLY A 122 13.42 26.93 27.14
CA GLY A 122 12.65 25.89 26.47
C GLY A 122 13.41 24.77 25.77
N ARG A 123 14.69 24.59 26.08
CA ARG A 123 15.44 23.41 25.58
C ARG A 123 15.01 22.15 26.30
N VAL A 124 14.25 21.29 25.62
CA VAL A 124 13.87 19.97 26.15
C VAL A 124 15.14 19.18 26.42
N THR A 125 15.38 18.75 27.65
CA THR A 125 16.49 17.86 28.03
C THR A 125 16.04 16.41 28.23
N VAL A 126 14.80 16.22 28.69
CA VAL A 126 14.18 14.90 28.87
C VAL A 126 12.74 14.96 28.37
N LYS A 127 12.33 13.95 27.62
CA LYS A 127 10.93 13.71 27.27
C LYS A 127 10.56 12.28 27.65
N VAL A 128 9.54 12.09 28.48
CA VAL A 128 9.01 10.76 28.81
C VAL A 128 7.62 10.63 28.22
N ASN A 129 7.44 9.67 27.31
CA ASN A 129 6.13 9.27 26.83
C ASN A 129 5.65 8.07 27.64
N GLU A 130 4.42 8.11 28.13
CA GLU A 130 3.81 7.03 28.88
C GLU A 130 2.38 6.79 28.38
N ASN A 131 2.06 5.55 28.02
CA ASN A 131 0.74 5.10 27.62
C ASN A 131 0.23 4.06 28.62
N ASN A 132 -1.00 4.24 29.10
CA ASN A 132 -1.71 3.34 29.97
C ASN A 132 -3.04 2.97 29.30
N ALA A 133 -3.25 1.69 29.00
CA ALA A 133 -4.55 1.18 28.55
C ALA A 133 -4.58 -0.34 28.77
N TYR A 134 -5.78 -0.92 28.87
CA TYR A 134 -5.97 -2.38 29.01
C TYR A 134 -5.20 -3.02 30.19
N SER A 135 -5.05 -2.27 31.29
CA SER A 135 -4.23 -2.66 32.46
C SER A 135 -2.74 -2.89 32.14
N ASP A 136 -2.26 -2.40 31.00
CA ASP A 136 -0.87 -2.38 30.58
C ASP A 136 -0.29 -0.96 30.65
N ASN A 137 1.02 -0.86 30.80
CA ASN A 137 1.76 0.40 30.88
C ASN A 137 3.00 0.31 29.99
N HIS A 138 3.15 1.29 29.11
CA HIS A 138 4.30 1.40 28.24
C HIS A 138 4.95 2.78 28.34
N LYS A 139 6.27 2.82 28.58
CA LYS A 139 7.04 4.06 28.68
C LYS A 139 8.20 4.09 27.71
N THR A 140 8.52 5.27 27.21
CA THR A 140 9.77 5.56 26.49
C THR A 140 10.33 6.88 26.98
N MET A 141 11.66 6.97 27.10
CA MET A 141 12.36 8.19 27.48
C MET A 141 13.28 8.62 26.35
N GLU A 142 13.30 9.92 26.06
CA GLU A 142 14.22 10.57 25.15
C GLU A 142 15.07 11.58 25.95
N LEU A 143 16.39 11.51 25.79
CA LEU A 143 17.38 12.40 26.41
C LEU A 143 18.01 13.26 25.34
N TYR A 144 18.04 14.58 25.55
CA TYR A 144 18.51 15.55 24.57
C TYR A 144 19.75 16.29 25.10
N ILE A 145 20.84 16.26 24.33
CA ILE A 145 22.06 17.01 24.63
C ILE A 145 22.28 18.03 23.52
N TYR A 146 22.61 19.26 23.90
CA TYR A 146 22.81 20.38 22.98
C TYR A 146 24.28 20.80 22.96
N GLU A 147 24.75 21.20 21.78
CA GLU A 147 26.06 21.80 21.54
C GLU A 147 25.83 23.00 20.61
N ASN A 148 26.39 24.17 20.93
CA ASN A 148 26.23 25.39 20.13
C ASN A 148 24.77 25.73 19.77
N ASN A 149 23.84 25.53 20.71
CA ASN A 149 22.39 25.77 20.57
C ASN A 149 21.63 24.81 19.65
N LEU A 150 22.27 23.75 19.14
CA LEU A 150 21.65 22.71 18.31
C LEU A 150 21.65 21.37 19.04
N VAL A 151 20.72 20.47 18.70
CA VAL A 151 20.65 19.14 19.32
C VAL A 151 21.82 18.30 18.83
N LYS A 152 22.80 18.05 19.68
CA LYS A 152 23.96 17.20 19.37
C LYS A 152 23.59 15.72 19.41
N MET A 153 22.77 15.33 20.38
CA MET A 153 22.48 13.93 20.68
C MET A 153 21.03 13.75 21.16
N ILE A 154 20.39 12.68 20.70
CA ILE A 154 19.13 12.16 21.24
C ILE A 154 19.32 10.69 21.66
N GLY A 155 19.26 10.40 22.95
CA GLY A 155 19.24 9.03 23.49
C GLY A 155 17.80 8.55 23.71
N ILE A 156 17.43 7.39 23.17
CA ILE A 156 16.10 6.78 23.29
C ILE A 156 16.23 5.52 24.16
N ILE A 157 15.48 5.48 25.27
CA ILE A 157 15.51 4.42 26.27
C ILE A 157 14.10 3.79 26.41
N PRO A 158 13.94 2.52 26.02
CA PRO A 158 12.66 1.81 26.15
C PRO A 158 12.38 1.50 27.62
N GLY A 159 11.13 1.64 28.06
CA GLY A 159 10.73 1.45 29.46
C GLY A 159 11.09 2.60 30.41
N ALA A 160 11.78 3.65 29.93
CA ALA A 160 12.14 4.84 30.70
C ALA A 160 12.95 4.56 31.99
N ASP A 161 13.78 3.52 31.99
CA ASP A 161 14.66 3.15 33.10
C ASP A 161 16.11 3.63 32.84
N ILE A 162 16.51 4.70 33.52
CA ILE A 162 17.84 5.33 33.35
C ILE A 162 18.98 4.43 33.84
N HIS A 163 18.70 3.38 34.61
CA HIS A 163 19.69 2.41 35.07
C HIS A 163 19.89 1.25 34.08
N ASN A 164 19.13 1.23 32.97
CA ASN A 164 19.16 0.20 31.93
C ASN A 164 19.47 0.79 30.54
N LEU A 165 20.51 1.63 30.47
CA LEU A 165 20.98 2.29 29.23
C LEU A 165 21.48 1.31 28.15
N ASN A 166 21.79 0.07 28.55
CA ASN A 166 22.36 -0.98 27.68
C ASN A 166 21.43 -1.42 26.55
N ASN A 167 20.15 -1.06 26.60
CA ASN A 167 19.15 -1.41 25.59
C ASN A 167 18.66 -0.21 24.77
N GLY A 168 19.26 0.98 24.94
CA GLY A 168 18.89 2.21 24.25
C GLY A 168 19.62 2.46 22.92
N ILE A 169 19.11 3.42 22.15
CA ILE A 169 19.71 3.90 20.89
C ILE A 169 20.09 5.36 21.06
N THR A 170 21.24 5.76 20.53
CA THR A 170 21.70 7.15 20.53
C THR A 170 21.83 7.67 19.10
N ASN A 171 21.15 8.77 18.78
CA ASN A 171 21.31 9.49 17.54
C ASN A 171 22.22 10.69 17.77
N GLU A 172 23.32 10.81 17.02
CA GLU A 172 24.21 11.96 17.03
C GLU A 172 24.05 12.75 15.73
N PHE A 173 24.04 14.07 15.83
CA PHE A 173 23.83 14.97 14.70
C PHE A 173 25.03 15.91 14.51
N MET A 174 25.38 16.17 13.25
CA MET A 174 26.26 17.28 12.88
C MET A 174 25.50 18.24 11.97
N TYR A 175 25.86 19.51 12.06
CA TYR A 175 25.18 20.58 11.35
C TYR A 175 26.14 21.40 10.51
N ASP A 176 25.64 22.01 9.43
CA ASP A 176 26.34 23.09 8.72
C ASP A 176 26.17 24.44 9.45
N GLY A 177 26.71 25.51 8.86
CA GLY A 177 26.58 26.88 9.39
C GLY A 177 25.16 27.46 9.34
N PHE A 178 24.24 26.84 8.61
CA PHE A 178 22.84 27.23 8.52
C PHE A 178 21.95 26.47 9.54
N GLY A 179 22.51 25.45 10.21
CA GLY A 179 21.77 24.61 11.15
C GLY A 179 21.07 23.42 10.49
N ASN A 180 21.41 23.08 9.24
CA ASN A 180 20.93 21.87 8.58
C ASN A 180 21.69 20.65 9.09
N ILE A 181 21.01 19.51 9.25
CA ILE A 181 21.67 18.25 9.62
C ILE A 181 22.45 17.73 8.40
N ILE A 182 23.77 17.72 8.47
CA ILE A 182 24.67 17.18 7.42
C ILE A 182 25.14 15.76 7.72
N LYS A 183 24.95 15.28 8.95
CA LYS A 183 25.29 13.91 9.33
C LYS A 183 24.42 13.44 10.48
N LYS A 184 23.93 12.20 10.39
CA LYS A 184 23.25 11.49 11.47
C LYS A 184 23.98 10.17 11.71
N THR A 185 24.41 9.94 12.94
CA THR A 185 25.03 8.68 13.37
C THR A 185 24.14 8.00 14.40
N ILE A 186 23.71 6.78 14.13
CA ILE A 186 22.95 5.94 15.07
C ILE A 186 23.94 5.00 15.76
N LYS A 187 23.97 5.01 17.09
CA LYS A 187 24.78 4.15 17.95
C LYS A 187 23.90 3.31 18.87
N ILE A 188 24.27 2.06 19.09
CA ILE A 188 23.59 1.17 20.03
C ILE A 188 24.45 1.01 21.29
N GLY A 189 23.83 1.04 22.47
CA GLY A 189 24.50 0.64 23.71
C GLY A 189 24.87 -0.83 23.69
N ASN A 190 26.14 -1.18 23.93
CA ASN A 190 26.54 -2.58 24.07
C ASN A 190 26.23 -3.09 25.48
N ASN A 191 25.87 -4.37 25.59
CA ASN A 191 25.45 -5.06 26.81
C ASN A 191 26.53 -5.21 27.92
N ASN A 192 27.63 -4.45 27.87
CA ASN A 192 28.62 -4.33 28.92
C ASN A 192 29.45 -3.04 28.71
N ALA A 193 29.53 -2.23 29.77
CA ALA A 193 30.34 -1.02 29.97
C ALA A 193 29.74 0.35 29.57
N ILE A 194 29.95 1.30 30.48
CA ILE A 194 29.44 2.67 30.63
C ILE A 194 30.00 3.64 29.55
N ASN A 195 30.28 3.16 28.34
CA ASN A 195 30.74 3.99 27.21
C ASN A 195 29.99 3.61 25.93
N VAL A 196 29.11 4.50 25.47
CA VAL A 196 28.32 4.40 24.23
C VAL A 196 29.19 4.54 22.95
N ASN A 197 30.52 4.37 23.07
CA ASN A 197 31.49 4.65 22.01
C ASN A 197 31.96 3.40 21.23
N ASP A 198 31.68 2.18 21.70
CA ASP A 198 32.16 0.93 21.09
C ASP A 198 31.06 0.04 20.47
N GLY A 199 29.81 0.54 20.39
CA GLY A 199 28.69 -0.13 19.73
C GLY A 199 28.78 -0.07 18.18
N PRO A 200 28.12 -0.99 17.45
CA PRO A 200 27.98 -0.86 16.01
C PRO A 200 27.27 0.46 15.68
N THR A 201 27.68 1.11 14.59
CA THR A 201 27.17 2.43 14.18
C THR A 201 26.69 2.42 12.74
N GLN A 202 25.62 3.15 12.47
CA GLN A 202 25.12 3.42 11.12
C GLN A 202 25.16 4.93 10.90
N THR A 203 25.69 5.38 9.76
CA THR A 203 25.88 6.80 9.47
C THR A 203 25.21 7.14 8.16
N GLU A 204 24.47 8.25 8.13
CA GLU A 204 24.00 8.88 6.90
C GLU A 204 24.52 10.32 6.86
N SER A 205 24.85 10.82 5.67
CA SER A 205 25.24 12.22 5.48
C SER A 205 24.53 12.90 4.32
N LEU A 206 24.38 14.21 4.45
CA LEU A 206 23.77 15.10 3.48
C LEU A 206 24.74 16.25 3.21
N GLU A 207 24.86 16.62 1.94
CA GLU A 207 25.55 17.84 1.53
C GLU A 207 24.51 18.78 0.90
N PHE A 208 24.52 20.03 1.31
CA PHE A 208 23.61 21.07 0.81
C PHE A 208 24.34 21.97 -0.19
N ASP A 209 23.57 22.65 -1.02
CA ASP A 209 24.09 23.73 -1.86
C ASP A 209 24.75 24.86 -1.03
N SER A 210 25.47 25.76 -1.70
CA SER A 210 26.14 26.90 -1.06
C SER A 210 25.19 27.86 -0.31
N THR A 211 23.89 27.81 -0.59
CA THR A 211 22.86 28.61 0.09
C THR A 211 22.27 27.90 1.31
N GLY A 212 22.62 26.62 1.54
CA GLY A 212 22.08 25.79 2.61
C GLY A 212 20.62 25.38 2.40
N ARG A 213 20.08 25.46 1.17
CA ARG A 213 18.64 25.26 0.92
C ARG A 213 18.30 23.87 0.42
N PHE A 214 19.02 23.35 -0.59
CA PHE A 214 18.73 22.08 -1.21
C PHE A 214 19.83 21.05 -1.01
N VAL A 215 19.47 19.79 -0.81
CA VAL A 215 20.41 18.65 -0.65
C VAL A 215 20.94 18.27 -2.02
N ILE A 216 22.20 18.54 -2.30
CA ILE A 216 22.84 18.20 -3.59
C ILE A 216 23.42 16.78 -3.59
N LYS A 217 23.63 16.19 -2.42
CA LYS A 217 24.17 14.84 -2.28
C LYS A 217 23.71 14.18 -0.98
N LYS A 218 23.39 12.90 -1.07
CA LYS A 218 23.08 12.02 0.05
C LYS A 218 24.02 10.83 0.03
N THR A 219 24.58 10.48 1.18
CA THR A 219 25.38 9.25 1.35
C THR A 219 24.71 8.37 2.41
N ASP A 220 24.44 7.12 2.05
CA ASP A 220 23.82 6.14 2.94
C ASP A 220 24.85 5.46 3.89
N ASN A 221 24.37 4.51 4.69
CA ASN A 221 25.17 3.71 5.62
C ASN A 221 26.13 2.71 4.97
N LEU A 222 26.04 2.51 3.65
CA LEU A 222 26.99 1.75 2.84
C LEU A 222 28.08 2.65 2.23
N GLY A 223 27.96 3.97 2.37
CA GLY A 223 28.83 4.94 1.71
C GLY A 223 28.46 5.20 0.26
N LEU A 224 27.25 4.79 -0.16
CA LEU A 224 26.75 4.96 -1.52
C LEU A 224 26.13 6.34 -1.69
N GLU A 225 26.48 7.01 -2.80
CA GLU A 225 26.15 8.41 -3.02
C GLU A 225 25.02 8.55 -4.04
N THR A 226 24.00 9.34 -3.69
CA THR A 226 22.96 9.80 -4.61
C THR A 226 23.10 11.31 -4.75
N ASN A 227 23.17 11.80 -5.98
CA ASN A 227 23.39 13.22 -6.28
C ASN A 227 22.13 13.86 -6.89
N PHE A 228 21.91 15.13 -6.60
CA PHE A 228 20.73 15.88 -7.03
C PHE A 228 21.13 17.24 -7.60
N THR A 229 20.37 17.71 -8.59
CA THR A 229 20.38 19.10 -9.02
C THR A 229 18.96 19.66 -9.01
N TYR A 230 18.83 20.98 -8.86
CA TYR A 230 17.54 21.64 -8.70
C TYR A 230 17.43 22.87 -9.60
N ASN A 231 16.19 23.22 -9.94
CA ASN A 231 15.87 24.56 -10.44
C ASN A 231 15.67 25.54 -9.27
N ASP A 232 15.47 26.83 -9.57
CA ASP A 232 15.27 27.86 -8.56
C ASP A 232 14.00 27.68 -7.71
N LEU A 233 13.04 26.88 -8.17
CA LEU A 233 11.81 26.51 -7.45
C LEU A 233 12.01 25.30 -6.51
N GLY A 234 13.21 24.71 -6.46
CA GLY A 234 13.50 23.54 -5.64
C GLY A 234 12.99 22.22 -6.22
N GLN A 235 12.71 22.18 -7.52
CA GLN A 235 12.31 20.97 -8.22
C GLN A 235 13.55 20.24 -8.76
N ILE A 236 13.57 18.91 -8.65
CA ILE A 236 14.71 18.08 -9.04
C ILE A 236 14.87 18.07 -10.57
N LEU A 237 15.97 18.63 -11.06
CA LEU A 237 16.34 18.59 -12.49
C LEU A 237 17.05 17.28 -12.84
N THR A 238 17.98 16.83 -12.01
CA THR A 238 18.65 15.54 -12.19
C THR A 238 18.76 14.81 -10.87
N GLN A 239 18.62 13.49 -10.91
CA GLN A 239 18.97 12.59 -9.82
C GLN A 239 19.88 11.50 -10.36
N THR A 240 21.03 11.28 -9.74
CA THR A 240 21.96 10.21 -10.09
C THR A 240 22.10 9.27 -8.91
N ASP A 241 21.75 8.00 -9.11
CA ASP A 241 21.86 6.96 -8.08
C ASP A 241 23.32 6.46 -7.94
N PRO A 242 23.62 5.62 -6.93
CA PRO A 242 24.97 5.09 -6.72
C PRO A 242 25.50 4.16 -7.83
N LEU A 243 24.62 3.65 -8.69
CA LEU A 243 24.93 2.78 -9.83
C LEU A 243 25.17 3.62 -11.10
N GLY A 244 25.00 4.93 -11.03
CA GLY A 244 25.17 5.86 -12.14
C GLY A 244 23.94 5.96 -13.03
N ASN A 245 22.78 5.46 -12.60
CA ASN A 245 21.51 5.68 -13.28
C ASN A 245 21.05 7.11 -13.03
N ILE A 246 20.56 7.75 -14.09
CA ILE A 246 20.24 9.17 -14.11
C ILE A 246 18.79 9.35 -14.52
N ILE A 247 18.04 10.05 -13.67
CA ILE A 247 16.74 10.62 -14.00
C ILE A 247 16.94 12.10 -14.29
N THR A 248 16.46 12.58 -15.44
CA THR A 248 16.49 13.99 -15.84
C THR A 248 15.07 14.49 -16.08
N ASN A 249 14.67 15.53 -15.35
CA ASN A 249 13.36 16.14 -15.45
C ASN A 249 13.44 17.53 -16.08
N THR A 250 12.42 17.90 -16.84
CA THR A 250 12.21 19.27 -17.29
C THR A 250 10.84 19.75 -16.84
N TYR A 251 10.71 21.07 -16.63
CA TYR A 251 9.49 21.68 -16.15
C TYR A 251 9.11 22.88 -17.00
N ASP A 252 7.83 23.19 -17.07
CA ASP A 252 7.37 24.49 -17.60
C ASP A 252 7.60 25.61 -16.57
N ASN A 253 7.35 26.86 -16.98
CA ASN A 253 7.51 28.03 -16.12
C ASN A 253 6.54 28.07 -14.92
N TRP A 254 5.52 27.21 -14.91
CA TRP A 254 4.56 27.05 -13.83
C TRP A 254 4.91 25.86 -12.92
N GLY A 255 6.03 25.19 -13.17
CA GLY A 255 6.53 24.05 -12.40
C GLY A 255 5.87 22.71 -12.74
N LYS A 256 5.15 22.58 -13.87
CA LYS A 256 4.60 21.29 -14.32
C LYS A 256 5.69 20.48 -15.02
N LEU A 257 5.74 19.18 -14.74
CA LEU A 257 6.73 18.25 -15.33
C LEU A 257 6.45 18.06 -16.82
N LEU A 258 7.39 18.38 -17.70
CA LEU A 258 7.25 18.21 -19.16
C LEU A 258 7.89 16.91 -19.65
N THR A 259 9.05 16.55 -19.12
CA THR A 259 9.75 15.30 -19.45
C THR A 259 10.35 14.69 -18.21
N SER A 260 10.42 13.36 -18.16
CA SER A 260 11.25 12.61 -17.24
C SER A 260 12.00 11.54 -18.04
N ALA A 261 13.32 11.66 -18.11
CA ALA A 261 14.19 10.79 -18.88
C ALA A 261 15.04 9.94 -17.94
N ASN A 262 14.90 8.63 -18.06
CA ASN A 262 15.71 7.62 -17.37
C ASN A 262 16.66 6.98 -18.38
N ASN A 263 17.95 6.88 -18.05
CA ASN A 263 18.94 6.25 -18.94
C ASN A 263 18.72 4.74 -19.15
N LEU A 264 17.91 4.09 -18.31
CA LEU A 264 17.55 2.67 -18.43
C LEU A 264 16.20 2.43 -19.11
N GLU A 265 15.23 3.30 -18.88
CA GLU A 265 13.83 3.11 -19.29
C GLU A 265 13.39 4.06 -20.41
N GLY A 266 14.24 4.98 -20.84
CA GLY A 266 13.94 5.96 -21.88
C GLY A 266 13.26 7.22 -21.36
N THR A 267 12.57 7.95 -22.23
CA THR A 267 11.95 9.25 -21.89
C THR A 267 10.43 9.18 -21.89
N THR A 268 9.83 9.59 -20.77
CA THR A 268 8.41 9.85 -20.64
C THR A 268 8.15 11.35 -20.81
N THR A 269 7.13 11.71 -21.59
CA THR A 269 6.74 13.11 -21.82
C THR A 269 5.31 13.36 -21.38
N TYR A 270 5.04 14.58 -20.92
CA TYR A 270 3.74 15.00 -20.42
C TYR A 270 3.24 16.22 -21.20
N VAL A 271 2.00 16.14 -21.68
CA VAL A 271 1.30 17.23 -22.36
C VAL A 271 0.08 17.61 -21.54
N TYR A 272 -0.09 18.91 -21.29
CA TYR A 272 -1.19 19.46 -20.51
C TYR A 272 -2.09 20.31 -21.40
N ASP A 273 -3.28 19.80 -21.69
CA ASP A 273 -4.29 20.51 -22.46
C ASP A 273 -5.42 20.98 -21.55
N LYS A 274 -6.00 22.14 -21.86
CA LYS A 274 -7.17 22.68 -21.16
C LYS A 274 -8.26 23.02 -22.18
N ASP A 275 -9.46 22.50 -21.97
CA ASP A 275 -10.61 22.80 -22.82
C ASP A 275 -11.32 24.12 -22.45
N THR A 276 -12.35 24.49 -23.21
CA THR A 276 -13.15 25.71 -22.97
C THR A 276 -13.97 25.66 -21.67
N ASN A 277 -14.14 24.49 -21.07
CA ASN A 277 -14.84 24.28 -19.80
C ASN A 277 -13.90 24.23 -18.59
N TYR A 278 -12.61 24.54 -18.79
CA TYR A 278 -11.54 24.43 -17.79
C TYR A 278 -11.30 23.00 -17.31
N ASN A 279 -11.69 21.99 -18.09
CA ASN A 279 -11.23 20.63 -17.86
C ASN A 279 -9.79 20.51 -18.36
N VAL A 280 -9.01 19.68 -17.68
CA VAL A 280 -7.60 19.44 -17.98
C VAL A 280 -7.45 18.01 -18.49
N THR A 281 -6.70 17.84 -19.58
CA THR A 281 -6.22 16.54 -20.04
C THR A 281 -4.72 16.49 -19.86
N ILE A 282 -4.24 15.46 -19.16
CA ILE A 282 -2.81 15.15 -19.04
C ILE A 282 -2.54 13.94 -19.92
N THR A 283 -1.75 14.11 -20.97
CA THR A 283 -1.28 13.02 -21.83
C THR A 283 0.14 12.65 -21.44
N GLN A 284 0.33 11.41 -20.98
CA GLN A 284 1.62 10.80 -20.72
C GLN A 284 1.99 9.92 -21.90
N ASN A 285 3.10 10.22 -22.58
CA ASN A 285 3.66 9.37 -23.63
C ASN A 285 4.89 8.65 -23.07
N GLU A 286 4.82 7.33 -23.02
CA GLU A 286 5.86 6.46 -22.50
C GLU A 286 6.83 6.05 -23.62
N SER A 287 8.06 5.74 -23.24
CA SER A 287 9.15 5.40 -24.17
C SER A 287 8.95 4.07 -24.92
N ASP A 288 8.11 3.20 -24.38
CA ASP A 288 7.75 1.89 -24.95
C ASP A 288 6.64 1.98 -26.00
N GLY A 289 6.14 3.19 -26.26
CA GLY A 289 5.07 3.49 -27.21
C GLY A 289 3.69 3.62 -26.56
N ASN A 290 3.51 3.25 -25.29
CA ASN A 290 2.25 3.41 -24.61
C ASN A 290 1.86 4.89 -24.41
N ILE A 291 0.55 5.16 -24.37
CA ILE A 291 0.01 6.49 -24.13
C ILE A 291 -1.12 6.37 -23.13
N THR A 292 -1.04 7.17 -22.06
CA THR A 292 -2.08 7.28 -21.04
C THR A 292 -2.59 8.71 -20.97
N LYS A 293 -3.91 8.89 -20.89
CA LYS A 293 -4.60 10.17 -20.77
C LYS A 293 -5.43 10.20 -19.50
N VAL A 294 -5.26 11.24 -18.70
CA VAL A 294 -6.10 11.51 -17.52
C VAL A 294 -6.89 12.77 -17.76
N PHE A 295 -8.20 12.68 -17.56
CA PHE A 295 -9.13 13.80 -17.76
C PHE A 295 -9.67 14.24 -16.40
N THR A 296 -9.43 15.50 -16.08
CA THR A 296 -9.82 16.12 -14.82
C THR A 296 -10.79 17.26 -15.10
N ASN A 297 -11.88 17.35 -14.35
CA ASN A 297 -12.83 18.44 -14.52
C ASN A 297 -12.32 19.74 -13.86
N LYS A 298 -13.04 20.84 -14.05
CA LYS A 298 -12.71 22.15 -13.42
C LYS A 298 -12.61 22.16 -11.89
N LEU A 299 -13.13 21.13 -11.20
CA LEU A 299 -13.05 20.98 -9.74
C LEU A 299 -11.83 20.17 -9.30
N GLY A 300 -11.00 19.69 -10.23
CA GLY A 300 -9.85 18.84 -9.94
C GLY A 300 -10.20 17.36 -9.77
N GLN A 301 -11.37 16.91 -10.24
CA GLN A 301 -11.81 15.51 -10.13
C GLN A 301 -11.52 14.75 -11.42
N GLU A 302 -10.87 13.59 -11.32
CA GLU A 302 -10.61 12.69 -12.44
C GLU A 302 -11.91 11.99 -12.89
N TYR A 303 -12.44 12.35 -14.05
CA TYR A 303 -13.71 11.80 -14.54
C TYR A 303 -13.53 10.79 -15.68
N ARG A 304 -12.33 10.70 -16.27
CA ARG A 304 -12.01 9.70 -17.28
C ARG A 304 -10.52 9.40 -17.29
N THR A 305 -10.17 8.15 -17.58
CA THR A 305 -8.83 7.72 -17.97
C THR A 305 -8.91 6.98 -19.31
N SER A 306 -7.89 7.13 -20.16
CA SER A 306 -7.78 6.41 -21.44
C SER A 306 -6.35 5.91 -21.65
N THR A 307 -6.17 4.70 -22.16
CA THR A 307 -4.86 4.09 -22.46
C THR A 307 -4.92 3.29 -23.75
N LYS A 308 -3.79 3.04 -24.42
CA LYS A 308 -3.78 2.25 -25.66
C LYS A 308 -4.25 0.82 -25.39
N ALA A 309 -5.09 0.29 -26.28
CA ALA A 309 -5.43 -1.13 -26.30
C ALA A 309 -4.32 -1.94 -27.00
N PHE A 310 -4.37 -3.27 -26.87
CA PHE A 310 -3.54 -4.16 -27.69
C PHE A 310 -3.85 -4.01 -29.19
N GLU A 311 -5.12 -3.86 -29.56
CA GLU A 311 -5.52 -3.59 -30.94
C GLU A 311 -4.98 -2.22 -31.40
N GLN A 312 -4.25 -2.22 -32.52
CA GLN A 312 -3.63 -1.01 -33.05
C GLN A 312 -4.66 0.08 -33.35
N GLY A 313 -4.33 1.32 -32.98
CA GLY A 313 -5.21 2.48 -33.20
C GLY A 313 -6.42 2.55 -32.28
N LYS A 314 -6.57 1.62 -31.32
CA LYS A 314 -7.65 1.65 -30.33
C LYS A 314 -7.14 2.10 -28.96
N PHE A 315 -8.04 2.75 -28.23
CA PHE A 315 -7.85 3.12 -26.84
C PHE A 315 -8.96 2.50 -25.99
N VAL A 316 -8.63 2.16 -24.75
CA VAL A 316 -9.56 1.72 -23.72
C VAL A 316 -9.75 2.86 -22.75
N SER A 317 -11.00 3.19 -22.43
CA SER A 317 -11.37 4.25 -21.49
C SER A 317 -12.15 3.71 -20.30
N LYS A 318 -12.12 4.48 -19.21
CA LYS A 318 -12.93 4.26 -18.00
C LYS A 318 -13.43 5.60 -17.48
N ASP A 319 -14.69 5.66 -17.10
CA ASP A 319 -15.35 6.90 -16.67
C ASP A 319 -15.73 6.84 -15.19
N ILE A 320 -15.71 8.01 -14.54
CA ILE A 320 -16.11 8.21 -13.16
C ILE A 320 -17.10 9.38 -13.09
N GLN A 321 -18.21 9.18 -12.38
CA GLN A 321 -19.19 10.22 -12.11
C GLN A 321 -19.18 10.59 -10.64
N TYR A 322 -19.36 11.87 -10.35
CA TYR A 322 -19.38 12.42 -9.00
C TYR A 322 -20.71 13.12 -8.71
N ASP A 323 -21.10 13.14 -7.44
CA ASP A 323 -22.15 14.03 -6.96
C ASP A 323 -21.62 15.45 -6.69
N ILE A 324 -22.52 16.35 -6.30
CA ILE A 324 -22.19 17.76 -5.97
C ILE A 324 -21.22 17.91 -4.79
N LEU A 325 -21.06 16.88 -3.96
CA LEU A 325 -20.14 16.86 -2.82
C LEU A 325 -18.76 16.27 -3.20
N GLY A 326 -18.59 15.86 -4.47
CA GLY A 326 -17.39 15.25 -4.99
C GLY A 326 -17.20 13.79 -4.58
N ARG A 327 -18.26 13.08 -4.20
CA ARG A 327 -18.25 11.64 -3.93
C ARG A 327 -18.53 10.88 -5.23
N LYS A 328 -17.83 9.77 -5.48
CA LYS A 328 -18.10 8.91 -6.65
C LYS A 328 -19.52 8.35 -6.59
N THR A 329 -20.31 8.48 -7.65
CA THR A 329 -21.65 7.86 -7.77
C THR A 329 -21.68 6.74 -8.79
N LYS A 330 -20.80 6.77 -9.79
CA LYS A 330 -20.61 5.68 -10.75
C LYS A 330 -19.17 5.55 -11.19
N GLU A 331 -18.77 4.33 -11.52
CA GLU A 331 -17.48 4.00 -12.10
C GLU A 331 -17.67 2.92 -13.17
N SER A 332 -17.29 3.18 -14.41
CA SER A 332 -17.55 2.24 -15.51
C SER A 332 -16.56 1.09 -15.51
N GLU A 333 -16.95 -0.03 -16.12
CA GLU A 333 -15.97 -0.99 -16.62
C GLU A 333 -15.22 -0.40 -17.83
N PRO A 334 -14.04 -0.95 -18.18
CA PRO A 334 -13.32 -0.53 -19.38
C PRO A 334 -14.17 -0.68 -20.65
N TYR A 335 -14.14 0.33 -21.53
CA TYR A 335 -14.83 0.34 -22.82
C TYR A 335 -13.92 0.93 -23.91
N PHE A 336 -14.14 0.61 -25.19
CA PHE A 336 -13.33 1.17 -26.26
C PHE A 336 -13.70 2.63 -26.53
N GLU A 337 -12.70 3.48 -26.72
CA GLU A 337 -12.91 4.89 -27.06
C GLU A 337 -13.74 5.02 -28.36
N GLY A 338 -14.69 5.96 -28.38
CA GLY A 338 -15.70 6.09 -29.44
C GLY A 338 -16.99 5.30 -29.17
N GLN A 339 -16.99 4.39 -28.19
CA GLN A 339 -18.22 3.80 -27.63
C GLN A 339 -18.63 4.54 -26.35
N SER A 340 -19.85 4.26 -25.86
CA SER A 340 -20.31 4.72 -24.55
C SER A 340 -20.13 3.62 -23.51
N ALA A 341 -19.73 4.00 -22.30
CA ALA A 341 -19.70 3.09 -21.15
C ALA A 341 -21.09 2.46 -20.92
N ASN A 342 -21.16 1.13 -21.06
CA ASN A 342 -22.40 0.35 -20.94
C ASN A 342 -22.51 -0.42 -19.61
N GLN A 343 -21.38 -0.67 -18.95
CA GLN A 343 -21.29 -1.37 -17.68
C GLN A 343 -20.80 -0.42 -16.60
N TRP A 344 -21.60 -0.27 -15.54
CA TRP A 344 -21.35 0.66 -14.48
C TRP A 344 -21.46 -0.01 -13.13
N ASN A 345 -20.48 0.25 -12.28
CA ASN A 345 -20.58 0.08 -10.86
C ASN A 345 -21.21 1.37 -10.30
N THR A 346 -22.27 1.25 -9.49
CA THR A 346 -23.01 2.40 -8.96
C THR A 346 -22.95 2.46 -7.45
N ILE A 347 -23.03 3.69 -6.92
CA ILE A 347 -22.85 3.99 -5.51
C ILE A 347 -23.98 4.93 -5.09
N ILE A 348 -24.75 4.51 -4.11
CA ILE A 348 -25.88 5.27 -3.57
C ILE A 348 -25.55 5.63 -2.11
N TYR A 349 -25.61 6.92 -1.82
CA TYR A 349 -25.42 7.48 -0.48
C TYR A 349 -26.80 7.82 0.10
N ASP A 350 -27.17 7.14 1.17
CA ASP A 350 -28.33 7.49 1.98
C ASP A 350 -27.90 8.46 3.08
N ASP A 351 -28.02 9.75 2.75
CA ASP A 351 -27.74 10.85 3.66
C ASP A 351 -28.87 11.09 4.67
N SER A 352 -29.92 10.26 4.76
CA SER A 352 -30.92 10.37 5.84
C SER A 352 -30.37 9.91 7.20
N VAL A 353 -29.31 9.10 7.19
CA VAL A 353 -28.58 8.63 8.38
C VAL A 353 -27.17 9.21 8.44
N PHE A 354 -26.54 9.19 9.62
CA PHE A 354 -25.15 9.63 9.78
C PHE A 354 -24.32 8.56 10.51
N PRO A 355 -23.16 8.15 9.96
CA PRO A 355 -22.66 8.44 8.62
C PRO A 355 -23.63 7.96 7.54
N ALA A 356 -23.50 8.48 6.33
CA ALA A 356 -24.35 8.05 5.22
C ALA A 356 -24.25 6.53 5.06
N LYS A 357 -25.39 5.85 4.95
CA LYS A 357 -25.40 4.42 4.62
C LYS A 357 -25.10 4.30 3.13
N VAL A 358 -24.22 3.36 2.76
CA VAL A 358 -23.74 3.27 1.37
C VAL A 358 -24.11 1.94 0.77
N THR A 359 -24.82 1.98 -0.34
CA THR A 359 -25.15 0.82 -1.15
C THR A 359 -24.34 0.87 -2.44
N THR A 360 -23.50 -0.13 -2.65
CA THR A 360 -22.80 -0.34 -3.93
C THR A 360 -23.51 -1.42 -4.72
N THR A 361 -23.58 -1.23 -6.03
CA THR A 361 -24.01 -2.25 -6.98
C THR A 361 -22.92 -2.38 -8.02
N ALA A 362 -22.26 -3.53 -8.07
CA ALA A 362 -21.29 -3.83 -9.10
C ALA A 362 -21.99 -4.08 -10.45
N PHE A 363 -21.25 -3.96 -11.55
CA PHE A 363 -21.78 -4.12 -12.91
C PHE A 363 -22.38 -5.51 -13.17
N ASN A 364 -21.95 -6.52 -12.41
CA ASN A 364 -22.48 -7.89 -12.42
C ASN A 364 -23.76 -8.07 -11.58
N GLY A 365 -24.28 -7.01 -10.98
CA GLY A 365 -25.48 -7.01 -10.14
C GLY A 365 -25.23 -7.35 -8.67
N LYS A 366 -24.00 -7.64 -8.25
CA LYS A 366 -23.68 -7.86 -6.83
C LYS A 366 -23.90 -6.57 -6.05
N GLN A 367 -24.72 -6.63 -5.00
CA GLN A 367 -25.01 -5.48 -4.14
C GLN A 367 -24.41 -5.66 -2.76
N THR A 368 -23.79 -4.59 -2.24
CA THR A 368 -23.33 -4.56 -0.85
C THR A 368 -23.78 -3.28 -0.17
N GLU A 369 -24.21 -3.38 1.08
CA GLU A 369 -24.60 -2.28 1.93
C GLU A 369 -23.62 -2.16 3.10
N THR A 370 -23.05 -0.97 3.29
CA THR A 370 -22.20 -0.66 4.43
C THR A 370 -22.88 0.35 5.33
N MET A 371 -22.94 0.05 6.62
CA MET A 371 -23.53 0.89 7.65
C MET A 371 -22.56 1.04 8.83
N VAL A 372 -22.50 2.23 9.41
CA VAL A 372 -21.75 2.52 10.62
C VAL A 372 -22.73 2.95 11.71
N SER A 373 -22.67 2.29 12.86
CA SER A 373 -23.47 2.60 14.04
C SER A 373 -22.56 2.62 15.27
N GLY A 374 -22.25 3.81 15.76
CA GLY A 374 -21.27 3.98 16.82
C GLY A 374 -19.90 3.44 16.43
N LEU A 375 -19.35 2.54 17.25
CA LEU A 375 -18.06 1.89 17.02
C LEU A 375 -18.15 0.63 16.15
N ALA A 376 -19.34 0.27 15.68
CA ALA A 376 -19.56 -0.90 14.84
C ALA A 376 -19.72 -0.50 13.37
N THR A 377 -19.02 -1.21 12.49
CA THR A 377 -19.26 -1.19 11.04
C THR A 377 -19.81 -2.53 10.59
N THR A 378 -20.89 -2.52 9.81
CA THR A 378 -21.54 -3.71 9.28
C THR A 378 -21.57 -3.64 7.76
N VAL A 379 -21.16 -4.72 7.10
CA VAL A 379 -21.28 -4.90 5.66
C VAL A 379 -22.22 -6.06 5.40
N LYS A 380 -23.23 -5.84 4.56
CA LYS A 380 -24.20 -6.84 4.14
C LYS A 380 -24.13 -7.02 2.64
N GLU A 381 -24.01 -8.25 2.18
CA GLU A 381 -24.29 -8.57 0.78
C GLU A 381 -25.82 -8.63 0.63
N LEU A 382 -26.36 -7.68 -0.15
CA LEU A 382 -27.79 -7.56 -0.38
C LEU A 382 -28.21 -8.51 -1.50
N ASN A 383 -29.48 -8.89 -1.45
CA ASN A 383 -29.95 -10.07 -2.12
C ASN A 383 -30.90 -9.77 -3.29
N ILE A 384 -30.70 -10.47 -4.42
CA ILE A 384 -31.71 -10.71 -5.45
C ILE A 384 -32.17 -12.20 -5.53
N ASN A 385 -31.42 -13.20 -4.99
CA ASN A 385 -31.64 -14.66 -5.18
C ASN A 385 -31.36 -15.63 -3.99
N GLY A 386 -31.23 -15.17 -2.74
CA GLY A 386 -31.03 -15.94 -1.50
C GLY A 386 -29.77 -15.64 -0.66
N TYR A 387 -28.79 -14.89 -1.19
CA TYR A 387 -27.47 -14.72 -0.57
C TYR A 387 -27.43 -13.47 0.33
N GLN A 388 -27.21 -13.65 1.65
CA GLN A 388 -27.30 -12.57 2.67
C GLN A 388 -26.15 -12.62 3.69
N ARG A 389 -24.89 -12.67 3.22
CA ARG A 389 -23.75 -12.66 4.15
C ARG A 389 -23.64 -11.31 4.82
N THR A 390 -23.43 -11.35 6.13
CA THR A 390 -23.19 -10.17 6.95
C THR A 390 -21.87 -10.32 7.66
N THR A 391 -21.04 -9.29 7.61
CA THR A 391 -19.85 -9.15 8.44
C THR A 391 -19.97 -7.90 9.27
N SER A 392 -19.52 -7.95 10.52
CA SER A 392 -19.44 -6.77 11.38
C SER A 392 -18.10 -6.69 12.08
N LYS A 393 -17.57 -5.48 12.22
CA LYS A 393 -16.36 -5.18 13.00
C LYS A 393 -16.69 -4.12 14.04
N THR A 394 -16.31 -4.37 15.28
CA THR A 394 -16.53 -3.46 16.40
C THR A 394 -15.20 -3.01 16.95
N ALA A 395 -14.99 -1.69 16.96
CA ALA A 395 -13.84 -1.05 17.60
C ALA A 395 -14.13 -0.69 19.05
N ASP A 396 -13.09 -0.38 19.83
CA ASP A 396 -13.21 0.32 21.10
C ASP A 396 -13.00 1.83 20.96
N ALA A 397 -13.07 2.56 22.08
CA ALA A 397 -12.89 4.01 22.10
C ALA A 397 -11.48 4.49 21.69
N LEU A 398 -10.46 3.60 21.75
CA LEU A 398 -9.10 3.89 21.30
C LEU A 398 -8.93 3.62 19.79
N GLY A 399 -9.91 2.96 19.17
CA GLY A 399 -9.95 2.65 17.74
C GLY A 399 -9.45 1.26 17.39
N ASN A 400 -9.17 0.41 18.38
CA ASN A 400 -8.70 -0.95 18.14
C ASN A 400 -9.90 -1.89 17.88
N ILE A 401 -9.80 -2.81 16.91
CA ILE A 401 -10.89 -3.75 16.57
C ILE A 401 -10.97 -4.84 17.62
N ILE A 402 -11.91 -4.75 18.55
CA ILE A 402 -12.06 -5.71 19.65
C ILE A 402 -12.92 -6.93 19.28
N ALA A 403 -13.69 -6.86 18.20
CA ALA A 403 -14.45 -8.00 17.71
C ALA A 403 -14.70 -7.94 16.19
N THR A 404 -14.66 -9.10 15.54
CA THR A 404 -15.24 -9.30 14.20
C THR A 404 -16.20 -10.47 14.20
N THR A 405 -17.29 -10.35 13.46
CA THR A 405 -18.34 -11.38 13.36
C THR A 405 -18.67 -11.64 11.91
N ASP A 406 -18.75 -12.93 11.55
CA ASP A 406 -19.26 -13.42 10.27
C ASP A 406 -20.16 -14.65 10.51
N LYS A 407 -20.57 -15.36 9.45
CA LYS A 407 -21.45 -16.53 9.54
C LYS A 407 -20.85 -17.68 10.38
N GLY A 408 -19.53 -17.77 10.50
CA GLY A 408 -18.83 -18.76 11.33
C GLY A 408 -18.75 -18.38 12.82
N GLY A 409 -19.11 -17.14 13.20
CA GLY A 409 -19.17 -16.68 14.59
C GLY A 409 -18.37 -15.41 14.83
N THR A 410 -17.95 -15.19 16.08
CA THR A 410 -17.26 -13.97 16.52
C THR A 410 -15.83 -14.27 16.97
N ILE A 411 -14.88 -13.47 16.49
CA ILE A 411 -13.49 -13.42 16.94
C ILE A 411 -13.35 -12.21 17.86
N HIS A 412 -12.75 -12.39 19.03
CA HIS A 412 -12.46 -11.32 19.98
C HIS A 412 -10.97 -11.01 20.02
N PHE A 413 -10.61 -9.74 20.05
CA PHE A 413 -9.22 -9.29 20.09
C PHE A 413 -8.93 -8.50 21.37
N SER A 414 -7.70 -8.64 21.87
CA SER A 414 -7.18 -7.87 23.00
C SER A 414 -5.89 -7.16 22.61
N TYR A 415 -5.63 -6.01 23.20
CA TYR A 415 -4.53 -5.11 22.85
C TYR A 415 -3.71 -4.71 24.09
N ASN A 416 -2.47 -4.27 23.87
CA ASN A 416 -1.63 -3.65 24.89
C ASN A 416 -1.74 -2.11 24.87
N ALA A 417 -1.02 -1.41 25.77
CA ALA A 417 -1.15 0.04 25.95
C ALA A 417 -0.74 0.88 24.73
N ILE A 418 -0.03 0.29 23.77
CA ILE A 418 0.39 0.93 22.51
C ILE A 418 -0.43 0.46 21.30
N GLY A 419 -1.56 -0.21 21.52
CA GLY A 419 -2.49 -0.63 20.46
C GLY A 419 -2.01 -1.82 19.62
N LYS A 420 -1.05 -2.62 20.11
CA LYS A 420 -0.65 -3.87 19.45
C LYS A 420 -1.52 -5.03 19.93
N GLN A 421 -2.01 -5.84 19.00
CA GLN A 421 -2.83 -7.02 19.31
C GLN A 421 -2.01 -8.06 20.07
N ILE A 422 -2.47 -8.44 21.27
CA ILE A 422 -1.84 -9.46 22.12
C ILE A 422 -2.61 -10.77 22.14
N GLN A 423 -3.88 -10.77 21.72
CA GLN A 423 -4.72 -11.96 21.66
C GLN A 423 -5.72 -11.86 20.52
N ALA A 424 -5.96 -12.98 19.83
CA ALA A 424 -7.14 -13.25 19.03
C ALA A 424 -7.79 -14.55 19.51
N LYS A 425 -9.07 -14.48 19.88
CA LYS A 425 -9.84 -15.59 20.45
C LYS A 425 -11.04 -15.88 19.57
N TYR A 426 -11.07 -17.07 18.97
CA TYR A 426 -12.21 -17.58 18.21
C TYR A 426 -12.69 -18.90 18.83
N GLY A 427 -13.83 -18.84 19.53
CA GLY A 427 -14.29 -19.94 20.37
C GLY A 427 -13.23 -20.34 21.40
N GLU A 428 -12.80 -21.59 21.34
CA GLU A 428 -11.77 -22.18 22.18
C GLU A 428 -10.34 -21.95 21.65
N ASN A 429 -10.17 -21.53 20.39
CA ASN A 429 -8.86 -21.28 19.79
C ASN A 429 -8.35 -19.89 20.16
N ILE A 430 -7.22 -19.83 20.88
CA ILE A 430 -6.62 -18.59 21.37
C ILE A 430 -5.20 -18.45 20.84
N VAL A 431 -4.99 -17.47 19.97
CA VAL A 431 -3.67 -17.08 19.47
C VAL A 431 -3.18 -15.90 20.29
N THR A 432 -1.95 -15.94 20.80
CA THR A 432 -1.37 -14.86 21.60
C THR A 432 -0.07 -14.33 21.01
N THR A 433 0.20 -13.05 21.26
CA THR A 433 1.43 -12.37 20.83
C THR A 433 1.93 -11.50 21.98
N LYS A 434 3.23 -11.58 22.27
CA LYS A 434 3.90 -10.68 23.21
C LYS A 434 4.86 -9.77 22.45
N TYR A 435 5.11 -8.61 23.04
CA TYR A 435 6.02 -7.61 22.51
C TYR A 435 7.09 -7.29 23.55
N ASP A 436 8.29 -6.94 23.08
CA ASP A 436 9.33 -6.39 23.94
C ASP A 436 9.07 -4.92 24.28
N LYS A 437 9.97 -4.32 25.08
CA LYS A 437 9.86 -2.90 25.49
C LYS A 437 10.00 -1.91 24.32
N TRP A 438 10.42 -2.36 23.14
CA TRP A 438 10.47 -1.57 21.90
C TRP A 438 9.20 -1.75 21.05
N GLY A 439 8.25 -2.58 21.49
CA GLY A 439 7.03 -2.88 20.73
C GLY A 439 7.23 -3.88 19.59
N ARG A 440 8.36 -4.60 19.55
CA ARG A 440 8.67 -5.64 18.56
C ARG A 440 8.14 -6.99 19.05
N LYS A 441 7.66 -7.85 18.15
CA LYS A 441 7.14 -9.18 18.50
C LYS A 441 8.23 -9.99 19.22
N SER A 442 7.99 -10.45 20.44
CA SER A 442 8.94 -11.25 21.23
C SER A 442 8.51 -12.71 21.38
N GLU A 443 7.20 -12.96 21.47
CA GLU A 443 6.62 -14.30 21.47
C GLU A 443 5.35 -14.34 20.60
N PHE A 444 5.10 -15.46 19.94
CA PHE A 444 3.86 -15.75 19.22
C PHE A 444 3.45 -17.20 19.49
N ASN A 445 2.23 -17.42 19.98
CA ASN A 445 1.74 -18.75 20.30
C ASN A 445 0.41 -19.00 19.60
N ASP A 446 0.41 -20.02 18.74
CA ASP A 446 -0.77 -20.53 18.06
C ASP A 446 -0.99 -21.99 18.49
N PRO A 447 -2.20 -22.41 18.89
CA PRO A 447 -2.40 -23.78 19.36
C PRO A 447 -2.00 -24.88 18.36
N SER A 448 -2.14 -24.60 17.06
CA SER A 448 -1.78 -25.53 15.98
C SER A 448 -0.27 -25.58 15.71
N ASN A 449 0.42 -24.44 15.81
CA ASN A 449 1.84 -24.33 15.44
C ASN A 449 2.80 -24.29 16.63
N GLY A 450 2.32 -24.00 17.83
CA GLY A 450 3.10 -23.84 19.05
C GLY A 450 3.69 -22.44 19.25
N LEU A 451 4.67 -22.36 20.16
CA LEU A 451 5.30 -21.13 20.62
C LEU A 451 6.55 -20.80 19.79
N TYR A 452 6.55 -19.61 19.20
CA TYR A 452 7.69 -18.96 18.57
C TYR A 452 8.25 -17.85 19.47
N LYS A 453 9.58 -17.70 19.50
CA LYS A 453 10.27 -16.60 20.20
C LYS A 453 11.21 -15.86 19.25
N TYR A 454 11.35 -14.56 19.46
CA TYR A 454 12.12 -13.67 18.59
C TYR A 454 13.10 -12.84 19.41
N GLN A 455 14.32 -12.69 18.90
CA GLN A 455 15.39 -11.86 19.44
C GLN A 455 15.90 -10.91 18.36
N TYR A 456 16.32 -9.71 18.77
CA TYR A 456 16.74 -8.66 17.86
C TYR A 456 18.04 -8.00 18.34
N ASN A 457 18.79 -7.42 17.41
CA ASN A 457 19.84 -6.46 17.75
C ASN A 457 19.24 -5.09 18.10
N GLY A 458 20.08 -4.13 18.49
CA GLY A 458 19.64 -2.78 18.83
C GLY A 458 19.15 -1.94 17.63
N PHE A 459 19.40 -2.36 16.39
CA PHE A 459 18.85 -1.72 15.18
C PHE A 459 17.46 -2.27 14.82
N GLY A 460 16.94 -3.24 15.57
CA GLY A 460 15.64 -3.86 15.28
C GLY A 460 15.68 -5.03 14.32
N GLN A 461 16.86 -5.47 13.89
CA GLN A 461 17.01 -6.61 12.99
C GLN A 461 16.96 -7.93 13.78
N PRO A 462 16.26 -8.97 13.32
CA PRO A 462 16.17 -10.24 14.02
C PRO A 462 17.55 -10.91 14.06
N THR A 463 17.98 -11.35 15.25
CA THR A 463 19.22 -12.10 15.45
C THR A 463 18.97 -13.57 15.71
N LYS A 464 17.80 -13.92 16.26
CA LYS A 464 17.40 -15.30 16.50
C LYS A 464 15.89 -15.48 16.49
N ILE A 465 15.41 -16.49 15.78
CA ILE A 465 14.03 -16.98 15.83
C ILE A 465 14.08 -18.41 16.38
N ILE A 466 13.21 -18.73 17.32
CA ILE A 466 13.10 -20.05 17.95
C ILE A 466 11.69 -20.57 17.68
N SER A 467 11.57 -21.64 16.90
CA SER A 467 10.32 -22.39 16.72
C SER A 467 10.25 -23.55 17.73
N PRO A 468 9.12 -24.27 17.84
CA PRO A 468 9.04 -25.44 18.73
C PRO A 468 10.05 -26.56 18.42
N LYS A 469 10.61 -26.58 17.21
CA LYS A 469 11.48 -27.66 16.72
C LYS A 469 12.92 -27.23 16.44
N GLY A 470 13.22 -25.94 16.40
CA GLY A 470 14.55 -25.46 15.99
C GLY A 470 14.75 -23.95 16.09
N THR A 471 15.85 -23.49 15.50
CA THR A 471 16.28 -22.10 15.57
C THR A 471 16.83 -21.59 14.25
N LYS A 472 16.59 -20.31 13.95
CA LYS A 472 17.27 -19.54 12.90
C LYS A 472 18.06 -18.41 13.54
N GLU A 473 19.34 -18.28 13.22
CA GLU A 473 20.24 -17.24 13.72
C GLU A 473 20.78 -16.39 12.57
N TYR A 474 20.92 -15.08 12.78
CA TYR A 474 21.30 -14.11 11.76
C TYR A 474 22.45 -13.24 12.24
N ILE A 475 23.44 -13.03 11.38
CA ILE A 475 24.61 -12.19 11.62
C ILE A 475 24.70 -11.14 10.52
N TYR A 476 24.79 -9.88 10.93
CA TYR A 476 24.88 -8.72 10.03
C TYR A 476 26.27 -8.09 10.11
N ASN A 477 26.73 -7.51 9.01
CA ASN A 477 27.92 -6.67 9.01
C ASN A 477 27.65 -5.30 9.65
N LYS A 478 28.70 -4.47 9.81
CA LYS A 478 28.56 -3.12 10.40
C LYS A 478 27.64 -2.19 9.61
N SER A 479 27.49 -2.43 8.31
CA SER A 479 26.58 -1.69 7.44
C SER A 479 25.14 -2.21 7.50
N GLY A 480 24.84 -3.24 8.30
CA GLY A 480 23.49 -3.77 8.47
C GLY A 480 23.06 -4.82 7.43
N GLN A 481 23.95 -5.25 6.53
CA GLN A 481 23.64 -6.31 5.56
C GLN A 481 23.79 -7.69 6.22
N LEU A 482 22.87 -8.62 5.92
CA LEU A 482 22.95 -10.02 6.39
C LEU A 482 24.14 -10.70 5.72
N ILE A 483 25.09 -11.21 6.49
CA ILE A 483 26.29 -11.90 5.97
C ILE A 483 26.34 -13.39 6.32
N SER A 484 25.61 -13.82 7.35
CA SER A 484 25.51 -15.22 7.71
C SER A 484 24.15 -15.54 8.33
N GLN A 485 23.63 -16.72 7.99
CA GLN A 485 22.44 -17.31 8.60
C GLN A 485 22.73 -18.76 8.98
N LYS A 486 22.24 -19.20 10.13
CA LYS A 486 22.31 -20.59 10.58
C LYS A 486 20.92 -21.10 10.93
N GLU A 487 20.52 -22.21 10.35
CA GLU A 487 19.27 -22.90 10.69
C GLU A 487 19.59 -24.28 11.28
N LEU A 488 18.93 -24.63 12.38
CA LEU A 488 19.18 -25.87 13.09
C LEU A 488 17.88 -26.42 13.70
N SER A 489 17.55 -27.67 13.35
CA SER A 489 16.56 -28.44 14.08
C SER A 489 17.18 -28.92 15.40
N ILE A 490 16.60 -28.52 16.53
CA ILE A 490 17.10 -28.89 17.86
C ILE A 490 16.40 -30.13 18.40
N ALA A 491 15.17 -30.38 17.97
CA ALA A 491 14.34 -31.48 18.46
C ALA A 491 14.90 -32.86 18.09
N ASP A 492 15.71 -32.94 17.03
CA ASP A 492 16.31 -34.17 16.52
C ASP A 492 17.84 -34.08 16.40
N ALA A 493 18.48 -33.17 17.14
CA ALA A 493 19.93 -32.96 17.12
C ALA A 493 20.52 -32.65 15.71
N GLY A 494 19.79 -31.87 14.91
CA GLY A 494 20.22 -31.37 13.61
C GLY A 494 20.00 -32.33 12.44
N GLN A 495 19.29 -33.45 12.67
CA GLN A 495 19.10 -34.48 11.64
C GLN A 495 18.14 -34.05 10.53
N ALA A 496 17.08 -33.30 10.82
CA ALA A 496 16.18 -32.74 9.81
C ALA A 496 16.77 -31.49 9.13
N THR A 497 17.32 -30.57 9.91
CA THR A 497 18.00 -29.37 9.38
C THR A 497 19.28 -29.06 10.14
N ASN A 498 20.36 -28.87 9.37
CA ASN A 498 21.59 -28.23 9.80
C ASN A 498 22.16 -27.45 8.60
N LYS A 499 21.90 -26.15 8.59
CA LYS A 499 22.23 -25.24 7.47
C LYS A 499 23.10 -24.09 7.97
N THR A 500 24.13 -23.76 7.20
CA THR A 500 24.90 -22.51 7.37
C THR A 500 25.02 -21.83 6.01
N ILE A 501 24.60 -20.57 5.94
CA ILE A 501 24.48 -19.78 4.72
C ILE A 501 25.33 -18.53 4.88
N SER A 502 26.05 -18.15 3.85
CA SER A 502 26.86 -16.92 3.77
C SER A 502 26.43 -16.10 2.56
N PHE A 503 26.44 -14.77 2.73
CA PHE A 503 26.05 -13.81 1.71
C PHE A 503 27.20 -12.84 1.43
N VAL A 504 27.51 -12.62 0.16
CA VAL A 504 28.60 -11.73 -0.29
C VAL A 504 28.02 -10.66 -1.20
N TYR A 505 28.34 -9.40 -0.89
CA TYR A 505 27.90 -8.23 -1.64
C TYR A 505 29.09 -7.57 -2.32
N ASN A 506 28.85 -6.91 -3.47
CA ASN A 506 29.86 -6.04 -4.08
C ASN A 506 29.95 -4.67 -3.36
N SER A 507 30.86 -3.81 -3.81
CA SER A 507 31.04 -2.45 -3.27
C SER A 507 29.84 -1.51 -3.48
N LYS A 508 28.87 -1.92 -4.30
CA LYS A 508 27.60 -1.19 -4.56
C LYS A 508 26.43 -1.75 -3.76
N GLY A 509 26.67 -2.69 -2.84
CA GLY A 509 25.65 -3.29 -1.99
C GLY A 509 24.81 -4.38 -2.64
N LEU A 510 25.09 -4.78 -3.89
CA LEU A 510 24.36 -5.84 -4.61
C LEU A 510 24.88 -7.23 -4.20
N LEU A 511 23.98 -8.18 -3.95
CA LEU A 511 24.33 -9.56 -3.62
C LEU A 511 24.95 -10.25 -4.86
N ILE A 512 26.21 -10.68 -4.76
CA ILE A 512 26.93 -11.36 -5.85
C ILE A 512 27.08 -12.86 -5.62
N LYS A 513 26.96 -13.31 -4.37
CA LYS A 513 27.04 -14.73 -4.03
C LYS A 513 26.26 -15.07 -2.78
N LYS A 514 25.48 -16.14 -2.85
CA LYS A 514 24.91 -16.88 -1.71
C LYS A 514 25.54 -18.26 -1.70
N SER A 515 26.11 -18.72 -0.60
CA SER A 515 26.72 -20.05 -0.54
C SER A 515 26.68 -20.63 0.86
N GLY A 516 26.69 -21.95 0.97
CA GLY A 516 26.58 -22.58 2.28
C GLY A 516 26.60 -24.10 2.24
N ILE A 517 26.42 -24.68 3.42
CA ILE A 517 26.31 -26.12 3.63
C ILE A 517 24.93 -26.41 4.22
N ALA A 518 24.18 -27.32 3.62
CA ALA A 518 22.96 -27.88 4.18
C ALA A 518 23.08 -29.40 4.27
N GLN A 519 22.94 -29.96 5.48
CA GLN A 519 23.09 -31.40 5.74
C GLN A 519 24.38 -32.01 5.16
N GLY A 520 25.50 -31.30 5.31
CA GLY A 520 26.81 -31.74 4.82
C GLY A 520 27.02 -31.57 3.30
N GLN A 521 26.01 -31.11 2.56
CA GLN A 521 26.11 -30.83 1.13
C GLN A 521 26.37 -29.34 0.88
N GLU A 522 27.26 -29.02 -0.05
CA GLU A 522 27.53 -27.65 -0.50
C GLU A 522 26.52 -27.16 -1.54
N PHE A 523 26.16 -25.89 -1.42
CA PHE A 523 25.25 -25.16 -2.32
C PHE A 523 25.79 -23.76 -2.59
N SER A 524 25.54 -23.22 -3.77
CA SER A 524 25.88 -21.83 -4.09
C SER A 524 25.00 -21.26 -5.20
N SER A 525 24.76 -19.95 -5.15
CA SER A 525 24.11 -19.17 -6.19
C SER A 525 24.94 -17.92 -6.44
N ASP A 526 25.39 -17.72 -7.67
CA ASP A 526 26.19 -16.57 -8.10
C ASP A 526 25.34 -15.64 -8.96
N PHE A 527 25.52 -14.33 -8.77
CA PHE A 527 24.77 -13.27 -9.44
C PHE A 527 25.74 -12.29 -10.10
N THR A 528 25.49 -11.97 -11.37
CA THR A 528 26.27 -10.98 -12.13
C THR A 528 25.36 -9.88 -12.63
N TYR A 529 25.79 -8.63 -12.47
CA TYR A 529 25.06 -7.43 -12.88
C TYR A 529 25.84 -6.67 -13.96
N ASP A 530 25.12 -5.92 -14.79
CA ASP A 530 25.74 -4.87 -15.61
C ASP A 530 26.18 -3.67 -14.73
N PRO A 531 26.94 -2.70 -15.27
CA PRO A 531 27.38 -1.53 -14.49
C PRO A 531 26.24 -0.68 -13.89
N GLN A 532 25.03 -0.80 -14.44
CA GLN A 532 23.82 -0.09 -14.00
C GLN A 532 23.02 -0.88 -12.94
N GLY A 533 23.46 -2.07 -12.56
CA GLY A 533 22.86 -2.91 -11.52
C GLY A 533 21.74 -3.84 -12.00
N ARG A 534 21.54 -4.00 -13.31
CA ARG A 534 20.57 -4.98 -13.84
C ARG A 534 21.21 -6.36 -13.92
N LEU A 535 20.45 -7.40 -13.57
CA LEU A 535 20.94 -8.77 -13.54
C LEU A 535 21.19 -9.30 -14.96
N ILE A 536 22.41 -9.77 -15.25
CA ILE A 536 22.80 -10.32 -16.56
C ILE A 536 23.06 -11.83 -16.54
N SER A 537 23.30 -12.40 -15.34
CA SER A 537 23.43 -13.84 -15.16
C SER A 537 23.13 -14.27 -13.73
N THR A 538 22.47 -15.41 -13.59
CA THR A 538 22.35 -16.21 -12.36
C THR A 538 22.89 -17.61 -12.61
N SER A 539 23.59 -18.18 -11.63
CA SER A 539 24.09 -19.55 -11.70
C SER A 539 23.97 -20.21 -10.32
N GLU A 540 23.16 -21.25 -10.22
CA GLU A 540 23.01 -22.06 -9.01
C GLU A 540 23.74 -23.39 -9.16
N ASN A 541 24.48 -23.81 -8.13
CA ASN A 541 25.02 -25.16 -7.98
C ASN A 541 24.37 -25.84 -6.77
N SER A 542 23.71 -26.97 -7.01
CA SER A 542 23.01 -27.76 -5.99
C SER A 542 23.14 -29.25 -6.30
N TYR A 543 23.56 -30.06 -5.33
CA TYR A 543 23.79 -31.51 -5.49
C TYR A 543 24.64 -31.91 -6.72
N GLY A 544 25.67 -31.12 -7.05
CA GLY A 544 26.52 -31.35 -8.23
C GLY A 544 25.84 -31.07 -9.57
N ARG A 545 24.68 -30.40 -9.57
CA ARG A 545 23.95 -29.91 -10.74
C ARG A 545 24.08 -28.41 -10.83
N LYS A 546 24.13 -27.89 -12.06
CA LYS A 546 24.24 -26.46 -12.29
C LYS A 546 23.08 -25.94 -13.13
N TYR A 547 22.40 -24.92 -12.62
CA TYR A 547 21.26 -24.25 -13.23
C TYR A 547 21.68 -22.82 -13.56
N THR A 548 21.62 -22.41 -14.81
CA THR A 548 22.14 -21.10 -15.22
C THR A 548 21.14 -20.38 -16.11
N GLN A 549 20.88 -19.12 -15.78
CA GLN A 549 20.31 -18.15 -16.72
C GLN A 549 21.38 -17.12 -17.03
N LYS A 550 21.73 -16.94 -18.31
CA LYS A 550 22.85 -16.09 -18.72
C LYS A 550 22.55 -15.37 -20.03
N GLY A 551 23.37 -14.38 -20.33
CA GLY A 551 23.21 -13.58 -21.54
C GLY A 551 21.87 -12.85 -21.57
N ILE A 552 21.41 -12.38 -20.39
CA ILE A 552 20.21 -11.56 -20.31
C ILE A 552 20.52 -10.21 -20.98
N ILE A 553 19.79 -9.91 -22.05
CA ILE A 553 19.92 -8.68 -22.82
C ILE A 553 18.65 -7.87 -22.59
N TYR A 554 18.84 -6.59 -22.28
CA TYR A 554 17.78 -5.62 -22.13
C TYR A 554 17.71 -4.72 -23.38
N ASP A 555 16.52 -4.28 -23.76
CA ASP A 555 16.37 -3.17 -24.70
C ASP A 555 16.66 -1.82 -24.03
N ASP A 556 16.52 -0.75 -24.81
CA ASP A 556 16.70 0.65 -24.37
C ASP A 556 15.52 1.18 -23.52
N LYS A 557 14.57 0.31 -23.14
CA LYS A 557 13.45 0.58 -22.23
C LYS A 557 13.54 -0.30 -20.97
N GLY A 558 14.66 -1.03 -20.78
CA GLY A 558 14.90 -1.85 -19.59
C GLY A 558 14.16 -3.19 -19.57
N ARG A 559 13.60 -3.63 -20.71
CA ARG A 559 12.85 -4.90 -20.81
C ARG A 559 13.76 -6.02 -21.30
N ILE A 560 13.58 -7.24 -20.77
CA ILE A 560 14.38 -8.41 -21.19
C ILE A 560 13.95 -8.84 -22.60
N ILE A 561 14.83 -8.70 -23.58
CA ILE A 561 14.59 -9.12 -24.96
C ILE A 561 15.20 -10.48 -25.29
N SER A 562 16.16 -10.96 -24.51
CA SER A 562 16.75 -12.28 -24.74
C SER A 562 17.47 -12.81 -23.52
N PHE A 563 17.50 -14.13 -23.36
CA PHE A 563 18.31 -14.86 -22.38
C PHE A 563 18.53 -16.31 -22.82
N GLU A 564 19.51 -16.99 -22.24
CA GLU A 564 19.70 -18.44 -22.36
C GLU A 564 19.46 -19.10 -21.00
N LYS A 565 18.66 -20.18 -20.98
CA LYS A 565 18.55 -21.09 -19.84
C LYS A 565 19.38 -22.34 -20.14
N GLU A 566 20.25 -22.73 -19.21
CA GLU A 566 21.14 -23.88 -19.32
C GLU A 566 21.07 -24.71 -18.05
N LEU A 567 20.93 -26.02 -18.22
CA LEU A 567 20.92 -27.04 -17.19
C LEU A 567 22.06 -28.02 -17.45
N GLN A 568 22.96 -28.16 -16.48
CA GLN A 568 24.07 -29.10 -16.52
C GLN A 568 23.83 -30.22 -15.50
N GLY A 569 23.43 -31.39 -16.03
CA GLY A 569 23.24 -32.65 -15.32
C GLY A 569 24.31 -33.67 -15.70
N GLY A 570 23.92 -34.92 -16.01
CA GLY A 570 24.79 -35.86 -16.73
C GLY A 570 25.02 -35.43 -18.18
N VAL A 571 24.05 -34.72 -18.76
CA VAL A 571 24.13 -34.01 -20.05
C VAL A 571 23.82 -32.52 -19.88
N ILE A 572 24.11 -31.74 -20.93
CA ILE A 572 23.76 -30.31 -20.97
C ILE A 572 22.47 -30.16 -21.79
N THR A 573 21.49 -29.46 -21.23
CA THR A 573 20.26 -29.06 -21.92
C THR A 573 20.12 -27.55 -21.84
N LYS A 574 19.87 -26.90 -22.98
CA LYS A 574 19.73 -25.44 -23.04
C LYS A 574 18.67 -24.99 -24.02
N ALA A 575 18.10 -23.82 -23.76
CA ALA A 575 17.15 -23.13 -24.62
C ALA A 575 17.49 -21.62 -24.64
N THR A 576 17.44 -21.00 -25.82
CA THR A 576 17.73 -19.58 -25.99
C THR A 576 16.46 -18.86 -26.41
N ILE A 577 16.03 -17.89 -25.60
CA ILE A 577 14.73 -17.23 -25.75
C ILE A 577 14.91 -15.81 -26.26
N GLU A 578 13.98 -15.38 -27.10
CA GLU A 578 13.80 -14.01 -27.56
C GLU A 578 12.37 -13.55 -27.25
N ASN A 579 12.26 -12.40 -26.59
CA ASN A 579 11.00 -11.74 -26.24
C ASN A 579 10.79 -10.54 -27.16
N VAL A 580 9.62 -10.47 -27.79
CA VAL A 580 9.28 -9.41 -28.75
C VAL A 580 8.10 -8.59 -28.24
N TYR A 581 8.32 -7.29 -28.11
CA TYR A 581 7.37 -6.33 -27.58
C TYR A 581 6.70 -5.52 -28.69
N SER A 582 5.45 -5.15 -28.48
CA SER A 582 4.66 -4.34 -29.38
C SER A 582 5.22 -2.91 -29.42
N ALA A 583 5.55 -2.42 -30.62
CA ALA A 583 5.94 -1.02 -30.81
C ALA A 583 4.77 -0.04 -30.62
N TRP A 584 3.53 -0.54 -30.60
CA TRP A 584 2.33 0.28 -30.45
C TRP A 584 2.07 0.68 -29.00
N ASN A 585 2.21 -0.26 -28.06
CA ASN A 585 1.80 -0.09 -26.67
C ASN A 585 2.76 -0.75 -25.64
N GLY A 586 3.93 -1.23 -26.06
CA GLY A 586 4.96 -1.74 -25.16
C GLY A 586 4.77 -3.18 -24.64
N GLU A 587 3.63 -3.81 -24.90
CA GLU A 587 3.29 -5.14 -24.33
C GLU A 587 4.09 -6.30 -24.98
N LEU A 588 4.47 -7.31 -24.18
CA LEU A 588 5.04 -8.56 -24.68
C LEU A 588 3.98 -9.32 -25.47
N TYR A 589 4.20 -9.52 -26.76
CA TYR A 589 3.21 -10.18 -27.63
C TYR A 589 3.74 -11.44 -28.30
N GLN A 590 5.05 -11.69 -28.31
CA GLN A 590 5.65 -12.92 -28.82
C GLN A 590 6.84 -13.40 -27.99
N ILE A 591 6.93 -14.71 -27.81
CA ILE A 591 8.11 -15.43 -27.28
C ILE A 591 8.59 -16.39 -28.37
N LYS A 592 9.89 -16.38 -28.65
CA LYS A 592 10.52 -17.18 -29.70
C LYS A 592 11.69 -17.98 -29.17
N ASP A 593 11.96 -19.11 -29.82
CA ASP A 593 13.31 -19.67 -29.81
C ASP A 593 14.20 -18.77 -30.67
N LYS A 594 15.24 -18.20 -30.05
CA LYS A 594 16.11 -17.22 -30.70
C LYS A 594 16.89 -17.81 -31.87
N ASN A 595 17.27 -19.08 -31.78
CA ASN A 595 18.17 -19.71 -32.75
C ASN A 595 17.44 -20.10 -34.04
N SER A 596 16.23 -20.64 -33.93
CA SER A 596 15.40 -21.05 -35.06
C SER A 596 14.41 -19.98 -35.53
N GLY A 597 14.15 -18.96 -34.72
CA GLY A 597 13.12 -17.95 -34.96
C GLY A 597 11.69 -18.47 -34.81
N LYS A 598 11.50 -19.72 -34.35
CA LYS A 598 10.18 -20.32 -34.15
C LYS A 598 9.42 -19.59 -33.05
N VAL A 599 8.15 -19.27 -33.32
CA VAL A 599 7.23 -18.68 -32.34
C VAL A 599 6.75 -19.76 -31.38
N LEU A 600 7.05 -19.59 -30.09
CA LEU A 600 6.63 -20.48 -29.01
C LEU A 600 5.31 -20.03 -28.39
N TRP A 601 5.10 -18.71 -28.30
CA TRP A 601 3.84 -18.11 -27.90
C TRP A 601 3.61 -16.78 -28.62
N GLU A 602 2.36 -16.46 -28.89
CA GLU A 602 1.94 -15.19 -29.47
C GLU A 602 0.55 -14.77 -28.95
N LEU A 603 0.44 -13.55 -28.45
CA LEU A 603 -0.85 -12.88 -28.21
C LEU A 603 -1.36 -12.29 -29.52
N LYS A 604 -2.58 -12.67 -29.93
CA LYS A 604 -3.17 -12.21 -31.20
C LYS A 604 -4.32 -11.24 -31.01
N GLU A 605 -5.13 -11.43 -29.96
CA GLU A 605 -6.33 -10.64 -29.75
C GLU A 605 -6.71 -10.59 -28.28
N THR A 606 -7.09 -9.42 -27.79
CA THR A 606 -7.66 -9.21 -26.46
C THR A 606 -9.01 -8.52 -26.55
N ASN A 607 -9.85 -8.72 -25.55
CA ASN A 607 -11.03 -7.87 -25.38
C ASN A 607 -10.66 -6.54 -24.71
N VAL A 608 -11.66 -5.70 -24.47
CA VAL A 608 -11.50 -4.37 -23.86
C VAL A 608 -10.96 -4.39 -22.42
N LYS A 609 -11.09 -5.52 -21.71
CA LYS A 609 -10.56 -5.71 -20.35
C LYS A 609 -9.12 -6.25 -20.36
N GLY A 610 -8.49 -6.37 -21.54
CA GLY A 610 -7.15 -6.97 -21.70
C GLY A 610 -7.13 -8.50 -21.60
N GLN A 611 -8.29 -9.14 -21.57
CA GLN A 611 -8.38 -10.60 -21.51
C GLN A 611 -8.09 -11.20 -22.89
N ALA A 612 -7.25 -12.22 -22.97
CA ALA A 612 -6.88 -12.82 -24.23
C ALA A 612 -8.06 -13.58 -24.85
N LEU A 613 -8.53 -13.12 -26.01
CA LEU A 613 -9.53 -13.81 -26.84
C LEU A 613 -8.86 -14.86 -27.73
N LYS A 614 -7.66 -14.52 -28.24
CA LYS A 614 -6.92 -15.36 -29.16
C LYS A 614 -5.43 -15.35 -28.89
N THR A 615 -4.84 -16.53 -28.74
CA THR A 615 -3.39 -16.72 -28.64
C THR A 615 -2.92 -17.89 -29.52
N LYS A 616 -1.62 -17.98 -29.74
CA LYS A 616 -0.95 -19.15 -30.32
C LYS A 616 0.08 -19.66 -29.30
N LEU A 617 0.12 -20.97 -29.10
CA LEU A 617 1.04 -21.65 -28.18
C LEU A 617 1.60 -22.88 -28.93
N GLY A 618 2.87 -22.81 -29.37
CA GLY A 618 3.37 -23.69 -30.42
C GLY A 618 2.52 -23.54 -31.69
N GLU A 619 2.14 -24.63 -32.35
CA GLU A 619 1.16 -24.60 -33.45
C GLU A 619 -0.32 -24.69 -33.01
N VAL A 620 -0.59 -24.60 -31.71
CA VAL A 620 -1.95 -24.65 -31.15
C VAL A 620 -2.55 -23.24 -31.07
N GLU A 621 -3.77 -23.09 -31.57
CA GLU A 621 -4.56 -21.88 -31.43
C GLU A 621 -5.44 -21.94 -30.17
N ILE A 622 -5.19 -20.95 -29.31
CA ILE A 622 -5.93 -20.37 -28.19
C ILE A 622 -7.25 -19.69 -28.53
N LYS A 623 -8.45 -20.21 -28.28
CA LYS A 623 -9.69 -19.42 -28.40
C LYS A 623 -10.47 -19.38 -27.10
N ASN A 624 -10.58 -18.19 -26.52
CA ASN A 624 -11.35 -17.95 -25.32
C ASN A 624 -12.62 -17.16 -25.62
N SER A 625 -13.65 -17.38 -24.82
CA SER A 625 -14.85 -16.56 -24.80
C SER A 625 -15.19 -16.21 -23.36
N TYR A 626 -15.72 -15.01 -23.17
CA TYR A 626 -16.08 -14.47 -21.87
C TYR A 626 -17.53 -14.02 -21.87
N ASP A 627 -18.21 -14.14 -20.74
CA ASP A 627 -19.54 -13.59 -20.56
C ASP A 627 -19.48 -12.06 -20.38
N VAL A 628 -20.65 -11.43 -20.29
CA VAL A 628 -20.75 -9.99 -20.02
C VAL A 628 -20.11 -9.60 -18.68
N ASN A 629 -20.03 -10.52 -17.71
CA ASN A 629 -19.43 -10.26 -16.41
C ASN A 629 -17.89 -10.41 -16.42
N GLY A 630 -17.32 -10.87 -17.55
CA GLY A 630 -15.90 -11.11 -17.74
C GLY A 630 -15.44 -12.52 -17.35
N PHE A 631 -16.33 -13.44 -16.95
CA PHE A 631 -15.98 -14.82 -16.65
C PHE A 631 -15.66 -15.60 -17.91
N LEU A 632 -14.61 -16.43 -17.88
CA LEU A 632 -14.28 -17.34 -18.97
C LEU A 632 -15.42 -18.35 -19.14
N THR A 633 -16.13 -18.30 -20.27
CA THR A 633 -17.22 -19.25 -20.57
C THR A 633 -16.73 -20.43 -21.38
N ASN A 634 -15.74 -20.24 -22.23
CA ASN A 634 -15.19 -21.28 -23.08
C ASN A 634 -13.70 -21.06 -23.31
N THR A 635 -12.93 -22.15 -23.32
CA THR A 635 -11.59 -22.18 -23.89
C THR A 635 -11.46 -23.39 -24.81
N ASN A 636 -10.97 -23.16 -26.03
CA ASN A 636 -10.74 -24.18 -27.03
C ASN A 636 -9.30 -24.09 -27.55
N HIS A 637 -8.56 -25.16 -27.33
CA HIS A 637 -7.20 -25.37 -27.77
C HIS A 637 -7.23 -26.36 -28.93
N SER A 638 -6.85 -25.89 -30.11
CA SER A 638 -6.94 -26.69 -31.34
C SER A 638 -5.77 -26.41 -32.26
N SER A 639 -5.33 -27.44 -33.00
CA SER A 639 -4.36 -27.30 -34.09
C SER A 639 -4.95 -27.84 -35.38
N ALA A 640 -4.28 -27.58 -36.50
CA ALA A 640 -4.67 -28.17 -37.79
C ALA A 640 -4.63 -29.71 -37.79
N ILE A 641 -3.77 -30.31 -36.95
CA ILE A 641 -3.59 -31.76 -36.87
C ILE A 641 -4.55 -32.40 -35.85
N LYS A 642 -4.74 -31.74 -34.69
CA LYS A 642 -5.63 -32.20 -33.61
C LYS A 642 -6.61 -31.07 -33.26
N PRO A 643 -7.86 -31.10 -33.77
CA PRO A 643 -8.83 -30.04 -33.54
C PRO A 643 -9.41 -30.02 -32.11
N SER A 644 -9.16 -31.06 -31.31
CA SER A 644 -9.63 -31.18 -29.92
C SER A 644 -8.46 -31.57 -29.00
N ILE A 645 -7.58 -30.60 -28.69
CA ILE A 645 -6.51 -30.80 -27.70
C ILE A 645 -7.06 -30.61 -26.29
N LEU A 646 -7.79 -29.51 -26.07
CA LEU A 646 -8.48 -29.21 -24.82
C LEU A 646 -9.68 -28.30 -25.12
N GLN A 647 -10.87 -28.68 -24.66
CA GLN A 647 -12.10 -27.93 -24.85
C GLN A 647 -12.87 -27.89 -23.54
N LEU A 648 -12.96 -26.71 -22.93
CA LEU A 648 -13.62 -26.49 -21.65
C LEU A 648 -14.71 -25.45 -21.81
N SER A 649 -15.83 -25.68 -21.15
CA SER A 649 -16.92 -24.71 -21.01
C SER A 649 -17.28 -24.53 -19.54
N TYR A 650 -17.59 -23.32 -19.13
CA TYR A 650 -17.88 -22.95 -17.75
C TYR A 650 -19.14 -22.08 -17.66
N SER A 651 -19.85 -22.19 -16.55
CA SER A 651 -20.87 -21.23 -16.15
C SER A 651 -20.61 -20.82 -14.70
N PHE A 652 -20.58 -19.51 -14.44
CA PHE A 652 -20.37 -18.96 -13.10
C PHE A 652 -21.65 -18.30 -12.57
N ASP A 653 -21.82 -18.28 -11.25
CA ASP A 653 -22.68 -17.34 -10.54
C ASP A 653 -21.90 -16.03 -10.41
N ALA A 654 -22.24 -15.03 -11.21
CA ALA A 654 -21.53 -13.76 -11.21
C ALA A 654 -21.66 -12.97 -9.90
N ILE A 655 -22.71 -13.19 -9.11
CA ILE A 655 -22.94 -12.50 -7.83
C ILE A 655 -22.14 -13.17 -6.72
N LYS A 656 -22.15 -14.51 -6.66
CA LYS A 656 -21.45 -15.28 -5.63
C LYS A 656 -19.99 -15.59 -5.97
N ASN A 657 -19.59 -15.38 -7.22
CA ASN A 657 -18.30 -15.77 -7.78
C ASN A 657 -18.07 -17.30 -7.78
N GLU A 658 -19.13 -18.08 -7.83
CA GLU A 658 -19.11 -19.55 -7.71
C GLU A 658 -19.17 -20.22 -9.09
N LEU A 659 -18.32 -21.23 -9.34
CA LEU A 659 -18.44 -22.03 -10.56
C LEU A 659 -19.67 -22.93 -10.46
N ARG A 660 -20.68 -22.74 -11.31
CA ARG A 660 -21.88 -23.59 -11.33
C ARG A 660 -21.66 -24.89 -12.08
N THR A 661 -21.09 -24.80 -13.27
CA THR A 661 -20.89 -25.95 -14.15
C THR A 661 -19.57 -25.88 -14.89
N ARG A 662 -19.00 -27.05 -15.17
CA ARG A 662 -17.82 -27.24 -16.01
C ARG A 662 -18.07 -28.41 -16.95
N THR A 663 -17.77 -28.24 -18.23
CA THR A 663 -17.83 -29.32 -19.22
C THR A 663 -16.45 -29.47 -19.86
N THR A 664 -15.91 -30.69 -19.86
CA THR A 664 -14.73 -31.08 -20.66
C THR A 664 -15.21 -31.87 -21.86
N SER A 665 -15.07 -31.30 -23.05
CA SER A 665 -15.53 -31.93 -24.30
C SER A 665 -14.49 -32.90 -24.89
N GLY A 666 -14.76 -33.46 -26.07
CA GLY A 666 -13.87 -34.39 -26.76
C GLY A 666 -13.89 -35.79 -26.13
N ASP A 667 -12.72 -36.45 -26.07
CA ASP A 667 -12.59 -37.86 -25.66
C ASP A 667 -13.04 -38.13 -24.21
N PHE A 668 -13.04 -37.11 -23.34
CA PHE A 668 -13.45 -37.25 -21.95
C PHE A 668 -14.96 -37.05 -21.76
N ASN A 669 -15.55 -36.09 -22.48
CA ASN A 669 -16.99 -35.81 -22.46
C ASN A 669 -17.61 -35.73 -21.04
N ILE A 670 -16.94 -35.02 -20.13
CA ILE A 670 -17.32 -34.88 -18.72
C ILE A 670 -18.18 -33.63 -18.54
N THR A 671 -19.28 -33.74 -17.80
CA THR A 671 -20.07 -32.58 -17.36
C THR A 671 -20.26 -32.61 -15.86
N GLU A 672 -19.88 -31.52 -15.21
CA GLU A 672 -19.93 -31.35 -13.77
C GLU A 672 -20.79 -30.15 -13.38
N SER A 673 -21.44 -30.27 -12.23
CA SER A 673 -22.13 -29.18 -11.56
C SER A 673 -21.73 -29.13 -10.09
N PHE A 674 -21.70 -27.95 -9.49
CA PHE A 674 -21.17 -27.71 -8.15
C PHE A 674 -22.18 -26.94 -7.30
N ASP A 675 -22.33 -27.35 -6.03
CA ASP A 675 -23.16 -26.68 -5.03
C ASP A 675 -22.31 -26.15 -3.89
N TYR A 676 -22.73 -25.01 -3.34
CA TYR A 676 -22.06 -24.32 -2.27
C TYR A 676 -23.04 -23.96 -1.16
N ASP A 677 -22.53 -23.83 0.06
CA ASP A 677 -23.28 -23.21 1.16
C ASP A 677 -23.14 -21.68 1.17
N ASP A 678 -23.90 -20.97 2.02
CA ASP A 678 -23.82 -19.51 2.05
C ASP A 678 -22.53 -18.93 2.66
N ASN A 679 -21.52 -19.77 2.99
CA ASN A 679 -20.18 -19.30 3.34
C ASN A 679 -19.17 -19.50 2.19
N ASN A 680 -19.67 -19.81 0.99
CA ASN A 680 -18.92 -20.13 -0.24
C ASN A 680 -18.05 -21.37 -0.12
N ARG A 681 -18.49 -22.39 0.62
CA ARG A 681 -17.77 -23.67 0.73
C ARG A 681 -18.41 -24.70 -0.18
N LEU A 682 -17.60 -25.50 -0.88
CA LEU A 682 -18.06 -26.51 -1.83
C LEU A 682 -18.65 -27.73 -1.10
N THR A 683 -19.98 -27.91 -1.13
CA THR A 683 -20.66 -28.99 -0.40
C THR A 683 -20.93 -30.23 -1.25
N ASN A 684 -21.25 -30.07 -2.54
CA ASN A 684 -21.65 -31.19 -3.40
C ASN A 684 -21.26 -30.96 -4.87
N TRP A 685 -20.99 -32.05 -5.61
CA TRP A 685 -20.63 -31.99 -7.03
C TRP A 685 -20.87 -33.31 -7.77
N THR A 686 -20.95 -33.22 -9.10
CA THR A 686 -20.99 -34.38 -9.98
C THR A 686 -19.66 -35.13 -9.96
N SER A 687 -19.67 -36.45 -9.83
CA SER A 687 -18.45 -37.25 -10.02
C SER A 687 -18.05 -37.22 -11.50
N PRO A 688 -16.81 -36.84 -11.84
CA PRO A 688 -16.38 -36.82 -13.23
C PRO A 688 -16.30 -38.23 -13.85
N ILE A 689 -16.15 -39.29 -13.02
CA ILE A 689 -16.04 -40.68 -13.48
C ILE A 689 -17.43 -41.28 -13.76
N THR A 690 -18.40 -41.08 -12.86
CA THR A 690 -19.72 -41.72 -12.98
C THR A 690 -20.79 -40.82 -13.59
N GLY A 691 -20.55 -39.52 -13.68
CA GLY A 691 -21.55 -38.53 -14.08
C GLY A 691 -22.66 -38.30 -13.06
N ILE A 692 -22.57 -38.91 -11.86
CA ILE A 692 -23.61 -38.84 -10.83
C ILE A 692 -23.27 -37.76 -9.80
N LYS A 693 -24.24 -36.88 -9.55
CA LYS A 693 -24.26 -35.99 -8.39
C LYS A 693 -25.23 -36.56 -7.34
N PRO A 694 -24.75 -36.92 -6.14
CA PRO A 694 -25.59 -37.51 -5.11
C PRO A 694 -26.59 -36.48 -4.56
N SER A 695 -27.70 -36.96 -4.01
CA SER A 695 -28.70 -36.10 -3.36
C SER A 695 -28.25 -35.56 -2.00
N SER A 696 -27.33 -36.25 -1.32
CA SER A 696 -26.69 -35.80 -0.09
C SER A 696 -25.40 -35.04 -0.37
N ASP A 697 -25.06 -34.10 0.50
CA ASP A 697 -23.77 -33.40 0.44
C ASP A 697 -22.58 -34.37 0.52
N ARG A 698 -21.54 -34.08 -0.25
CA ARG A 698 -20.28 -34.83 -0.24
C ARG A 698 -19.34 -34.36 0.86
N ASN A 699 -19.40 -33.07 1.19
CA ASN A 699 -18.73 -32.47 2.34
C ASN A 699 -19.76 -31.88 3.29
N VAL A 700 -19.67 -32.26 4.57
CA VAL A 700 -20.40 -31.58 5.64
C VAL A 700 -19.40 -30.79 6.47
N TYR A 701 -19.73 -29.51 6.70
CA TYR A 701 -18.90 -28.59 7.47
C TYR A 701 -19.57 -28.20 8.78
N ASP A 702 -18.76 -27.91 9.80
CA ASP A 702 -19.24 -27.18 10.98
C ASP A 702 -19.05 -25.66 10.85
N SER A 703 -19.43 -24.90 11.88
CA SER A 703 -19.30 -23.44 11.91
C SER A 703 -17.85 -22.95 11.92
N LYS A 704 -16.90 -23.79 12.36
CA LYS A 704 -15.46 -23.50 12.40
C LYS A 704 -14.78 -23.78 11.05
N GLY A 705 -15.52 -24.20 10.04
CA GLY A 705 -14.97 -24.48 8.71
C GLY A 705 -14.25 -25.82 8.60
N ARG A 706 -14.44 -26.74 9.56
CA ARG A 706 -13.87 -28.08 9.52
C ARG A 706 -14.75 -29.00 8.68
N ILE A 707 -14.16 -29.79 7.77
CA ILE A 707 -14.86 -30.89 7.09
C ILE A 707 -15.04 -32.02 8.12
N THR A 708 -16.27 -32.21 8.60
CA THR A 708 -16.65 -33.22 9.61
C THR A 708 -17.11 -34.53 8.96
N GLN A 709 -17.61 -34.48 7.73
CA GLN A 709 -17.93 -35.66 6.93
C GLN A 709 -17.40 -35.50 5.50
N ASN A 710 -16.81 -36.57 4.97
CA ASN A 710 -16.31 -36.69 3.61
C ASN A 710 -16.87 -37.99 3.02
N ASP A 711 -17.61 -37.91 1.92
CA ASP A 711 -18.26 -39.06 1.28
C ASP A 711 -17.29 -40.17 0.83
N GLN A 712 -16.05 -39.84 0.48
CA GLN A 712 -15.03 -40.80 0.05
C GLN A 712 -14.28 -41.46 1.22
N ILE A 713 -14.56 -41.03 2.46
CA ILE A 713 -13.85 -41.47 3.66
C ILE A 713 -14.82 -41.90 4.76
N GLY A 714 -15.67 -40.99 5.24
CA GLY A 714 -16.53 -41.16 6.40
C GLY A 714 -16.51 -39.94 7.32
N ASN A 715 -16.63 -40.17 8.62
CA ASN A 715 -16.68 -39.10 9.63
C ASN A 715 -15.28 -38.77 10.14
N ILE A 716 -14.90 -37.49 10.13
CA ILE A 716 -13.60 -37.01 10.63
C ILE A 716 -13.73 -36.57 12.08
N LYS A 717 -12.76 -36.97 12.91
CA LYS A 717 -12.73 -36.72 14.35
C LYS A 717 -11.80 -35.55 14.68
N PHE A 718 -12.22 -34.74 15.65
CA PHE A 718 -11.48 -33.60 16.18
C PHE A 718 -11.59 -33.62 17.71
N GLU A 719 -10.95 -34.62 18.33
CA GLU A 719 -11.11 -34.92 19.76
C GLU A 719 -10.12 -34.14 20.65
N ASN A 720 -9.10 -33.52 20.07
CA ASN A 720 -8.09 -32.74 20.82
C ASN A 720 -8.63 -31.32 21.11
N SER A 721 -8.99 -31.05 22.36
CA SER A 721 -9.49 -29.75 22.81
C SER A 721 -8.46 -28.63 22.73
N ASP A 722 -7.16 -28.95 22.81
CA ASP A 722 -6.08 -27.96 22.74
C ASP A 722 -5.72 -27.62 21.29
N ARG A 723 -6.11 -28.47 20.33
CA ARG A 723 -5.85 -28.30 18.89
C ARG A 723 -7.11 -28.60 18.08
N ILE A 724 -8.12 -27.76 18.27
CA ILE A 724 -9.48 -28.02 17.78
C ILE A 724 -9.60 -28.18 16.25
N TYR A 725 -8.65 -27.67 15.47
CA TYR A 725 -8.60 -27.81 14.01
C TYR A 725 -7.82 -29.03 13.54
N GLN A 726 -7.01 -29.64 14.42
CA GLN A 726 -6.22 -30.80 14.08
C GLN A 726 -7.11 -32.05 14.04
N PRO A 727 -7.22 -32.74 12.88
CA PRO A 727 -7.91 -34.02 12.84
C PRO A 727 -7.17 -35.06 13.70
N THR A 728 -7.90 -35.78 14.55
CA THR A 728 -7.34 -36.83 15.42
C THR A 728 -7.55 -38.24 14.88
N GLY A 729 -8.45 -38.40 13.91
CA GLY A 729 -8.75 -39.68 13.28
C GLY A 729 -10.01 -39.62 12.44
N MET A 730 -10.50 -40.78 12.03
CA MET A 730 -11.73 -40.90 11.23
C MET A 730 -12.43 -42.22 11.51
N THR A 731 -13.75 -42.23 11.33
CA THR A 731 -14.56 -43.46 11.25
C THR A 731 -14.91 -43.68 9.78
N LEU A 732 -14.33 -44.71 9.18
CA LEU A 732 -14.50 -44.98 7.75
C LEU A 732 -15.93 -45.46 7.42
N ASN A 733 -16.47 -44.96 6.31
CA ASN A 733 -17.62 -45.55 5.63
C ASN A 733 -17.16 -46.66 4.65
N THR A 734 -18.09 -47.30 3.95
CA THR A 734 -17.76 -48.40 3.01
C THR A 734 -16.77 -47.98 1.92
N THR A 735 -16.93 -46.78 1.35
CA THR A 735 -16.02 -46.26 0.32
C THR A 735 -14.64 -45.94 0.92
N GLY A 736 -14.58 -45.35 2.11
CA GLY A 736 -13.33 -45.11 2.82
C GLY A 736 -12.58 -46.39 3.15
N MET A 737 -13.28 -47.44 3.60
CA MET A 737 -12.67 -48.76 3.81
C MET A 737 -12.04 -49.31 2.53
N GLN A 738 -12.68 -49.11 1.37
CA GLN A 738 -12.12 -49.53 0.08
C GLN A 738 -10.91 -48.68 -0.32
N ASN A 739 -10.99 -47.36 -0.17
CA ASN A 739 -9.92 -46.43 -0.51
C ASN A 739 -8.64 -46.66 0.31
N TYR A 740 -8.77 -47.08 1.56
CA TYR A 740 -7.63 -47.38 2.44
C TYR A 740 -7.22 -48.86 2.44
N ASN A 741 -7.95 -49.76 1.77
CA ASN A 741 -7.59 -51.19 1.73
C ASN A 741 -6.29 -51.41 0.94
N GLY A 742 -5.19 -51.74 1.64
CA GLY A 742 -3.85 -51.91 1.04
C GLY A 742 -3.00 -50.65 0.96
N ASP A 743 -3.45 -49.52 1.53
CA ASP A 743 -2.76 -48.22 1.61
C ASP A 743 -2.69 -47.69 3.05
N LEU A 744 -2.71 -48.59 4.03
CA LEU A 744 -3.42 -48.35 5.29
C LEU A 744 -2.87 -47.23 6.18
N ILE A 745 -1.58 -46.86 6.14
CA ILE A 745 -1.02 -45.80 7.00
C ILE A 745 0.16 -45.10 6.31
N GLN A 746 0.24 -43.78 6.45
CA GLN A 746 1.43 -43.00 6.12
C GLN A 746 1.88 -42.19 7.33
N THR A 747 3.19 -42.01 7.49
CA THR A 747 3.76 -41.10 8.50
C THR A 747 4.57 -40.01 7.80
N VAL A 748 4.36 -38.77 8.22
CA VAL A 748 5.09 -37.62 7.69
C VAL A 748 5.91 -36.98 8.80
N THR A 749 7.20 -36.77 8.53
CA THR A 749 8.11 -36.05 9.41
C THR A 749 8.34 -34.66 8.85
N TYR A 750 8.30 -33.64 9.72
CA TYR A 750 8.53 -32.23 9.35
C TYR A 750 9.69 -31.65 10.16
N ASN A 751 10.46 -30.76 9.54
CA ASN A 751 11.56 -30.03 10.20
C ASN A 751 11.03 -28.84 11.05
N GLU A 752 11.94 -27.97 11.47
CA GLU A 752 11.68 -26.77 12.28
C GLU A 752 11.03 -25.59 11.55
N ASN A 753 11.05 -25.64 10.22
CA ASN A 753 10.38 -24.71 9.31
C ASN A 753 9.01 -25.22 8.88
N ASN A 754 8.53 -26.31 9.50
CA ASN A 754 7.30 -27.00 9.11
C ASN A 754 7.35 -27.58 7.67
N ASP A 755 8.53 -27.71 7.08
CA ASP A 755 8.73 -28.34 5.77
C ASP A 755 8.72 -29.88 5.91
N PRO A 756 8.09 -30.62 4.98
CA PRO A 756 8.11 -32.08 4.99
C PRO A 756 9.51 -32.63 4.67
N VAL A 757 10.04 -33.52 5.50
CA VAL A 757 11.36 -34.16 5.32
C VAL A 757 11.23 -35.59 4.80
N GLN A 758 10.19 -36.30 5.23
CA GLN A 758 9.95 -37.68 4.82
C GLN A 758 8.47 -38.01 4.84
N ILE A 759 7.99 -38.75 3.83
CA ILE A 759 6.72 -39.48 3.84
C ILE A 759 7.05 -40.96 3.80
N ASN A 760 6.67 -41.71 4.84
CA ASN A 760 6.77 -43.17 4.86
C ASN A 760 5.37 -43.76 4.66
N GLY A 761 5.09 -44.24 3.45
CA GLY A 761 3.89 -45.00 3.13
C GLY A 761 4.17 -46.48 2.89
N GLU A 762 3.10 -47.25 2.68
CA GLU A 762 3.15 -48.71 2.44
C GLU A 762 3.64 -49.07 1.04
N LYS A 763 3.33 -48.23 0.03
CA LYS A 763 3.72 -48.46 -1.37
C LYS A 763 5.00 -47.73 -1.78
N ALA A 764 5.23 -46.56 -1.19
CA ALA A 764 6.39 -45.73 -1.46
C ALA A 764 6.84 -44.95 -0.22
N ARG A 765 8.13 -44.64 -0.17
CA ARG A 765 8.73 -43.69 0.75
C ARG A 765 9.35 -42.55 -0.04
N ILE A 766 9.16 -41.33 0.44
CA ILE A 766 9.62 -40.11 -0.22
C ILE A 766 10.47 -39.33 0.77
N ASN A 767 11.71 -39.04 0.40
CA ASN A 767 12.64 -38.26 1.21
C ASN A 767 12.91 -36.92 0.52
N PHE A 768 12.76 -35.82 1.25
CA PHE A 768 12.96 -34.46 0.76
C PHE A 768 14.31 -33.92 1.26
N GLY A 769 15.05 -33.29 0.36
CA GLY A 769 16.28 -32.56 0.64
C GLY A 769 16.11 -31.08 0.30
N TYR A 770 16.55 -30.22 1.21
CA TYR A 770 16.44 -28.76 1.09
C TYR A 770 17.83 -28.15 0.96
N GLY A 771 17.91 -27.09 0.16
CA GLY A 771 19.11 -26.30 -0.03
C GLY A 771 19.26 -25.21 1.04
N LEU A 772 19.71 -24.03 0.59
CA LEU A 772 19.93 -22.88 1.47
C LEU A 772 18.62 -22.18 1.86
N GLU A 773 17.61 -22.20 1.00
CA GLU A 773 16.28 -21.65 1.31
C GLU A 773 15.23 -22.74 1.59
N SER A 774 13.94 -22.36 1.52
CA SER A 774 12.79 -23.19 1.87
C SER A 774 12.33 -24.11 0.74
N MET A 775 12.78 -23.91 -0.51
CA MET A 775 12.39 -24.78 -1.62
C MET A 775 13.11 -26.13 -1.54
N ARG A 776 12.36 -27.23 -1.72
CA ARG A 776 12.97 -28.56 -1.87
C ARG A 776 13.85 -28.58 -3.11
N GLN A 777 15.07 -29.09 -2.99
CA GLN A 777 16.03 -29.18 -4.09
C GLN A 777 16.35 -30.62 -4.49
N LYS A 778 15.94 -31.59 -3.67
CA LYS A 778 16.08 -33.01 -3.98
C LYS A 778 14.89 -33.81 -3.44
N VAL A 779 14.44 -34.81 -4.20
CA VAL A 779 13.48 -35.82 -3.75
C VAL A 779 13.98 -37.20 -4.13
N ASN A 780 14.01 -38.14 -3.18
CA ASN A 780 14.25 -39.56 -3.46
C ASN A 780 12.95 -40.34 -3.29
N ILE A 781 12.61 -41.17 -4.28
CA ILE A 781 11.41 -42.01 -4.28
C ILE A 781 11.83 -43.47 -4.21
N ILE A 782 11.45 -44.12 -3.12
CA ILE A 782 11.72 -45.53 -2.84
C ILE A 782 10.39 -46.28 -2.95
N GLU A 783 10.30 -47.29 -3.80
CA GLU A 783 9.07 -48.06 -3.99
C GLU A 783 9.20 -49.48 -3.45
N LEU A 784 8.09 -50.04 -2.99
CA LEU A 784 8.01 -51.45 -2.62
C LEU A 784 7.80 -52.28 -3.90
N LYS A 785 8.82 -53.01 -4.33
CA LYS A 785 8.76 -53.87 -5.53
C LYS A 785 8.55 -55.33 -5.16
N LYS A 786 7.73 -56.02 -5.95
CA LYS A 786 7.50 -57.46 -5.87
C LYS A 786 8.57 -58.19 -6.69
N SER A 787 9.37 -59.04 -6.04
CA SER A 787 10.38 -59.85 -6.72
C SER A 787 9.87 -61.30 -6.91
N PRO A 788 9.93 -61.88 -8.13
CA PRO A 788 9.57 -63.27 -8.35
C PRO A 788 10.60 -64.20 -7.72
N MET A 789 10.15 -65.20 -6.96
CA MET A 789 11.00 -66.25 -6.39
C MET A 789 10.66 -67.62 -7.00
N PRO A 790 11.64 -68.53 -7.14
CA PRO A 790 11.41 -69.91 -7.56
C PRO A 790 10.44 -70.68 -6.65
N SER A 791 10.27 -70.25 -5.40
CA SER A 791 9.44 -70.90 -4.37
C SER A 791 7.95 -70.56 -4.44
N GLY A 792 7.51 -69.76 -5.42
CA GLY A 792 6.09 -69.42 -5.63
C GLY A 792 5.49 -68.41 -4.65
N LYS A 793 6.22 -67.99 -3.60
CA LYS A 793 5.81 -66.92 -2.69
C LYS A 793 6.50 -65.59 -3.06
N PRO A 794 5.77 -64.49 -3.27
CA PRO A 794 6.39 -63.21 -3.58
C PRO A 794 7.12 -62.62 -2.38
N GLN A 795 8.32 -62.09 -2.60
CA GLN A 795 9.04 -61.25 -1.64
C GLN A 795 8.91 -59.79 -2.06
N PHE A 796 8.68 -58.90 -1.10
CA PHE A 796 8.62 -57.46 -1.32
C PHE A 796 9.88 -56.80 -0.78
N THR A 797 10.53 -55.98 -1.59
CA THR A 797 11.77 -55.26 -1.23
C THR A 797 11.66 -53.79 -1.60
N TRP A 798 12.11 -52.92 -0.70
CA TRP A 798 12.23 -51.49 -0.96
C TRP A 798 13.38 -51.24 -1.93
N GLN A 799 13.11 -50.51 -3.01
CA GLN A 799 14.10 -50.20 -4.04
C GLN A 799 14.01 -48.71 -4.38
N ASP A 800 15.15 -48.04 -4.45
CA ASP A 800 15.24 -46.68 -4.99
C ASP A 800 14.87 -46.70 -6.48
N THR A 801 13.89 -45.89 -6.87
CA THR A 801 13.37 -45.87 -8.25
C THR A 801 13.69 -44.57 -8.96
N PHE A 802 13.44 -43.43 -8.32
CA PHE A 802 13.68 -42.12 -8.90
C PHE A 802 14.36 -41.18 -7.91
N THR A 803 15.24 -40.33 -8.44
CA THR A 803 15.71 -39.12 -7.76
C THR A 803 15.37 -37.90 -8.59
N LYS A 804 14.76 -36.90 -7.97
CA LYS A 804 14.44 -35.62 -8.60
C LYS A 804 15.30 -34.50 -8.01
N PHE A 805 15.67 -33.54 -8.83
CA PHE A 805 16.35 -32.31 -8.43
C PHE A 805 15.61 -31.10 -8.96
N TYR A 806 15.66 -30.01 -8.21
CA TYR A 806 14.95 -28.76 -8.51
C TYR A 806 15.92 -27.60 -8.27
N SER A 807 15.87 -26.58 -9.13
CA SER A 807 16.49 -25.29 -8.81
C SER A 807 15.72 -24.59 -7.70
N GLU A 808 16.40 -23.69 -7.00
CA GLU A 808 15.84 -22.92 -5.88
C GLU A 808 14.63 -22.06 -6.31
N ASP A 809 14.67 -21.50 -7.52
CA ASP A 809 13.58 -20.72 -8.12
C ASP A 809 12.47 -21.57 -8.75
N GLY A 810 12.61 -22.90 -8.74
CA GLY A 810 11.66 -23.85 -9.34
C GLY A 810 11.60 -23.84 -10.87
N SER A 811 12.49 -23.12 -11.54
CA SER A 811 12.46 -22.93 -12.99
C SER A 811 13.16 -24.04 -13.81
N PHE A 812 13.78 -25.00 -13.12
CA PHE A 812 14.44 -26.19 -13.66
C PHE A 812 14.14 -27.45 -12.84
N GLU A 813 14.02 -28.58 -13.52
CA GLU A 813 13.88 -29.89 -12.88
C GLU A 813 14.71 -30.96 -13.60
N ILE A 814 15.27 -31.89 -12.82
CA ILE A 814 15.88 -33.13 -13.31
C ILE A 814 15.13 -34.30 -12.67
N VAL A 815 14.78 -35.32 -13.45
CA VAL A 815 14.30 -36.61 -12.94
C VAL A 815 15.25 -37.69 -13.41
N ILE A 816 15.80 -38.47 -12.48
CA ILE A 816 16.70 -39.60 -12.75
C ILE A 816 15.96 -40.89 -12.45
N ASP A 817 15.83 -41.76 -13.45
CA ASP A 817 15.42 -43.15 -13.29
C ASP A 817 16.64 -43.99 -12.90
N LEU A 818 16.67 -44.45 -11.66
CA LEU A 818 17.80 -45.19 -11.08
C LEU A 818 17.87 -46.64 -11.58
N ILE A 819 16.76 -47.19 -12.09
CA ILE A 819 16.71 -48.56 -12.62
C ILE A 819 17.30 -48.58 -14.02
N ASN A 820 16.88 -47.64 -14.87
CA ASN A 820 17.30 -47.58 -16.27
C ASN A 820 18.52 -46.68 -16.51
N GLN A 821 19.00 -45.99 -15.48
CA GLN A 821 20.13 -45.03 -15.52
C GLN A 821 19.94 -43.95 -16.59
N LYS A 822 18.72 -43.41 -16.68
CA LYS A 822 18.36 -42.34 -17.61
C LYS A 822 17.95 -41.10 -16.83
N GLU A 823 18.24 -39.92 -17.38
CA GLU A 823 17.78 -38.65 -16.83
C GLU A 823 16.85 -37.92 -17.80
N LYS A 824 15.87 -37.19 -17.26
CA LYS A 824 14.93 -36.29 -17.94
C LYS A 824 15.20 -34.88 -17.44
N HIS A 825 15.26 -33.91 -18.35
CA HIS A 825 15.49 -32.48 -18.03
C HIS A 825 14.27 -31.66 -18.42
N ILE A 826 13.85 -30.75 -17.55
CA ILE A 826 12.69 -29.88 -17.75
C ILE A 826 13.11 -28.44 -17.44
N LEU A 827 13.02 -27.57 -18.44
CA LEU A 827 13.28 -26.14 -18.31
C LEU A 827 11.97 -25.40 -18.54
N TYR A 828 11.47 -24.69 -17.53
CA TYR A 828 10.28 -23.84 -17.66
C TYR A 828 10.68 -22.50 -18.29
N ILE A 829 10.02 -22.11 -19.38
CA ILE A 829 10.29 -20.86 -20.09
C ILE A 829 9.39 -19.76 -19.53
N GLU A 830 9.95 -18.58 -19.25
CA GLU A 830 9.25 -17.45 -18.60
C GLU A 830 8.73 -17.76 -17.17
N GLY A 831 9.57 -18.38 -16.34
CA GLY A 831 9.33 -18.53 -14.90
C GLY A 831 9.34 -19.98 -14.43
N SER A 832 8.37 -20.32 -13.58
CA SER A 832 8.25 -21.63 -12.92
C SER A 832 7.05 -22.42 -13.50
N PRO A 833 6.79 -23.67 -13.07
CA PRO A 833 5.62 -24.42 -13.52
C PRO A 833 4.26 -23.72 -13.30
N TYR A 834 4.17 -22.80 -12.35
CA TYR A 834 2.94 -22.07 -12.05
C TYR A 834 2.62 -21.03 -13.14
N GLU A 835 3.61 -20.23 -13.53
CA GLU A 835 3.49 -19.19 -14.55
C GLU A 835 3.66 -19.73 -15.98
N SER A 836 4.58 -20.69 -16.18
CA SER A 836 5.00 -21.10 -17.52
C SER A 836 4.01 -22.04 -18.20
N ASN A 837 3.74 -21.78 -19.48
CA ASN A 837 2.99 -22.69 -20.36
C ASN A 837 3.88 -23.34 -21.43
N ILE A 838 5.18 -23.12 -21.38
CA ILE A 838 6.16 -23.65 -22.34
C ILE A 838 7.28 -24.32 -21.56
N VAL A 839 7.54 -25.59 -21.84
CA VAL A 839 8.70 -26.29 -21.28
C VAL A 839 9.61 -26.75 -22.39
N TYR A 840 10.92 -26.59 -22.22
CA TYR A 840 11.91 -27.27 -23.04
C TYR A 840 12.28 -28.58 -22.35
N LEU A 841 11.83 -29.70 -22.91
CA LEU A 841 11.86 -31.00 -22.28
C LEU A 841 12.76 -31.95 -23.07
N LYS A 842 13.76 -32.53 -22.38
CA LYS A 842 14.51 -33.69 -22.85
C LYS A 842 14.02 -34.91 -22.06
N ASP A 843 13.38 -35.85 -22.74
CA ASP A 843 12.85 -37.06 -22.09
C ASP A 843 13.94 -38.13 -21.89
N PHE A 844 13.66 -39.17 -21.10
CA PHE A 844 14.61 -40.22 -20.72
C PHE A 844 15.31 -40.90 -21.91
N GLY A 845 14.58 -41.13 -23.00
CA GLY A 845 15.11 -41.80 -24.21
C GLY A 845 15.73 -40.86 -25.24
N GLN A 846 15.67 -39.54 -25.03
CA GLN A 846 16.10 -38.55 -26.01
C GLN A 846 17.53 -38.07 -25.72
N THR A 847 18.25 -37.62 -26.73
CA THR A 847 19.57 -36.99 -26.59
C THR A 847 19.50 -35.47 -26.56
N GLU A 848 18.44 -34.89 -27.13
CA GLU A 848 18.19 -33.45 -27.18
C GLU A 848 16.80 -33.13 -26.64
N GLY A 849 16.62 -31.88 -26.19
CA GLY A 849 15.33 -31.37 -25.76
C GLY A 849 14.47 -30.90 -26.93
N SER A 850 13.17 -30.73 -26.67
CA SER A 850 12.23 -30.12 -27.60
C SER A 850 11.15 -29.36 -26.82
N TYR A 851 10.49 -28.40 -27.47
CA TYR A 851 9.44 -27.65 -26.78
C TYR A 851 8.18 -28.50 -26.60
N LYS A 852 7.53 -28.32 -25.45
CA LYS A 852 6.22 -28.89 -25.10
C LYS A 852 5.38 -27.78 -24.52
N PHE A 853 4.08 -27.83 -24.80
CA PHE A 853 3.15 -26.75 -24.47
C PHE A 853 2.12 -27.24 -23.47
N LEU A 854 2.05 -26.57 -22.33
CA LEU A 854 1.17 -26.90 -21.23
C LEU A 854 -0.16 -26.15 -21.42
N HIS A 855 -1.25 -26.89 -21.53
CA HIS A 855 -2.59 -26.34 -21.66
C HIS A 855 -3.28 -26.41 -20.30
N LYS A 856 -3.52 -25.23 -19.72
CA LYS A 856 -4.04 -25.08 -18.37
C LYS A 856 -5.52 -24.69 -18.35
N ASP A 857 -6.16 -24.86 -17.20
CA ASP A 857 -7.46 -24.25 -16.91
C ASP A 857 -7.32 -22.87 -16.23
N TYR A 858 -8.44 -22.27 -15.85
CA TYR A 858 -8.47 -20.96 -15.20
C TYR A 858 -7.83 -20.94 -13.78
N LEU A 859 -7.58 -22.10 -13.17
CA LEU A 859 -6.89 -22.24 -11.87
C LEU A 859 -5.39 -22.55 -12.04
N GLY A 860 -4.94 -22.80 -13.27
CA GLY A 860 -3.56 -23.19 -13.58
C GLY A 860 -3.30 -24.70 -13.55
N SER A 861 -4.33 -25.54 -13.50
CA SER A 861 -4.16 -27.00 -13.58
C SER A 861 -3.78 -27.41 -15.00
N ILE A 862 -2.73 -28.22 -15.16
CA ILE A 862 -2.28 -28.73 -16.46
C ILE A 862 -3.20 -29.87 -16.91
N LEU A 863 -4.04 -29.61 -17.91
CA LEU A 863 -5.05 -30.56 -18.40
C LEU A 863 -4.70 -31.20 -19.75
N ALA A 864 -3.79 -30.62 -20.52
CA ALA A 864 -3.23 -31.28 -21.70
C ALA A 864 -1.80 -30.82 -21.99
N ILE A 865 -1.05 -31.64 -22.72
CA ILE A 865 0.29 -31.31 -23.20
C ILE A 865 0.35 -31.60 -24.70
N SER A 866 0.87 -30.65 -25.48
CA SER A 866 1.11 -30.82 -26.92
C SER A 866 2.58 -30.63 -27.31
N ASP A 867 2.94 -31.12 -28.49
CA ASP A 867 4.24 -30.87 -29.12
C ASP A 867 4.24 -29.63 -30.02
N GLU A 868 5.40 -29.29 -30.59
CA GLU A 868 5.59 -28.18 -31.54
C GLU A 868 4.72 -28.27 -32.78
N SER A 869 4.30 -29.46 -33.21
CA SER A 869 3.42 -29.62 -34.37
C SER A 869 1.93 -29.51 -34.01
N GLY A 870 1.60 -29.35 -32.73
CA GLY A 870 0.24 -29.30 -32.23
C GLY A 870 -0.42 -30.67 -32.10
N ASN A 871 0.36 -31.76 -31.98
CA ASN A 871 -0.18 -33.06 -31.57
C ASN A 871 -0.42 -33.08 -30.06
N ARG A 872 -1.57 -33.61 -29.64
CA ARG A 872 -1.84 -33.86 -28.21
C ARG A 872 -1.04 -35.09 -27.76
N LEU A 873 -0.06 -34.88 -26.88
CA LEU A 873 0.74 -35.94 -26.28
C LEU A 873 0.07 -36.55 -25.07
N GLU A 874 -0.63 -35.73 -24.29
CA GLU A 874 -1.26 -36.14 -23.04
C GLU A 874 -2.51 -35.29 -22.76
N GLN A 875 -3.53 -35.90 -22.13
CA GLN A 875 -4.69 -35.21 -21.57
C GLN A 875 -5.04 -35.77 -20.19
N ARG A 876 -5.46 -34.89 -19.28
CA ARG A 876 -5.75 -35.16 -17.87
C ARG A 876 -7.03 -34.46 -17.42
N HIS A 877 -7.70 -35.00 -16.42
CA HIS A 877 -8.80 -34.34 -15.73
C HIS A 877 -8.74 -34.60 -14.23
N PHE A 878 -8.88 -33.52 -13.44
CA PHE A 878 -8.91 -33.58 -11.99
C PHE A 878 -10.32 -33.30 -11.47
N ASP A 879 -10.72 -34.00 -10.41
CA ASP A 879 -11.92 -33.61 -9.67
C ASP A 879 -11.72 -32.25 -8.97
N ALA A 880 -12.79 -31.72 -8.37
CA ALA A 880 -12.76 -30.42 -7.71
C ALA A 880 -11.72 -30.30 -6.58
N TRP A 881 -11.23 -31.41 -6.03
CA TRP A 881 -10.28 -31.42 -4.91
C TRP A 881 -8.89 -31.91 -5.32
N GLY A 882 -8.64 -32.14 -6.62
CA GLY A 882 -7.32 -32.43 -7.17
C GLY A 882 -7.01 -33.91 -7.38
N ASN A 883 -7.96 -34.84 -7.21
CA ASN A 883 -7.73 -36.24 -7.58
C ASN A 883 -7.68 -36.37 -9.11
N LEU A 884 -6.65 -37.01 -9.65
CA LEU A 884 -6.56 -37.33 -11.08
C LEU A 884 -7.56 -38.44 -11.41
N THR A 885 -8.54 -38.15 -12.25
CA THR A 885 -9.67 -39.06 -12.54
C THR A 885 -9.66 -39.64 -13.95
N HIS A 886 -9.08 -38.91 -14.90
CA HIS A 886 -8.95 -39.35 -16.29
C HIS A 886 -7.54 -39.03 -16.79
N LEU A 887 -6.96 -39.98 -17.54
CA LEU A 887 -5.66 -39.84 -18.18
C LEU A 887 -5.69 -40.47 -19.57
N GLN A 888 -5.08 -39.80 -20.55
CA GLN A 888 -4.94 -40.32 -21.91
C GLN A 888 -3.59 -39.94 -22.51
N TYR A 889 -2.90 -40.91 -23.12
CA TYR A 889 -1.63 -40.71 -23.82
C TYR A 889 -1.84 -40.81 -25.33
N GLY A 890 -1.49 -39.76 -26.06
CA GLY A 890 -1.70 -39.70 -27.50
C GLY A 890 -3.12 -40.09 -27.89
N ASN A 891 -3.25 -41.24 -28.57
CA ASN A 891 -4.51 -41.83 -29.02
C ASN A 891 -4.87 -43.14 -28.29
N THR A 892 -4.27 -43.44 -27.13
CA THR A 892 -4.70 -44.60 -26.31
C THR A 892 -6.12 -44.38 -25.78
N PRO A 893 -6.81 -45.45 -25.34
CA PRO A 893 -8.06 -45.30 -24.60
C PRO A 893 -7.90 -44.44 -23.35
N VAL A 894 -8.98 -43.78 -22.94
CA VAL A 894 -9.03 -43.00 -21.70
C VAL A 894 -8.97 -43.96 -20.50
N ILE A 895 -8.06 -43.68 -19.58
CA ILE A 895 -7.86 -44.45 -18.35
C ILE A 895 -8.59 -43.74 -17.21
N THR A 896 -9.45 -44.46 -16.51
CA THR A 896 -10.16 -43.99 -15.30
C THR A 896 -9.92 -44.86 -14.07
N ASP A 897 -9.27 -46.01 -14.24
CA ASP A 897 -8.87 -46.86 -13.12
C ASP A 897 -7.73 -46.20 -12.36
N LYS A 898 -7.98 -45.89 -11.08
CA LYS A 898 -7.01 -45.21 -10.21
C LYS A 898 -5.68 -45.97 -10.12
N ASN A 899 -5.69 -47.30 -9.99
CA ASN A 899 -4.47 -48.08 -9.88
C ASN A 899 -3.67 -48.01 -11.18
N VAL A 900 -4.33 -48.03 -12.33
CA VAL A 900 -3.63 -47.88 -13.63
C VAL A 900 -3.04 -46.47 -13.76
N ILE A 901 -3.81 -45.43 -13.41
CA ILE A 901 -3.34 -44.03 -13.41
C ILE A 901 -2.11 -43.87 -12.53
N ASP A 902 -2.17 -44.32 -11.27
CA ASP A 902 -1.08 -44.17 -10.29
C ASP A 902 0.18 -44.97 -10.66
N ASN A 903 0.10 -45.91 -11.61
CA ASN A 903 1.22 -46.67 -12.14
C ASN A 903 1.69 -46.23 -13.53
N THR A 904 1.04 -45.25 -14.15
CA THR A 904 1.41 -44.74 -15.46
C THR A 904 2.41 -43.59 -15.33
N LEU A 905 3.55 -43.69 -16.03
CA LEU A 905 4.55 -42.61 -16.06
C LEU A 905 4.05 -41.46 -16.92
N ILE A 906 4.11 -40.24 -16.38
CA ILE A 906 3.59 -39.04 -17.03
C ILE A 906 4.71 -38.11 -17.55
N LEU A 907 4.40 -37.27 -18.56
CA LEU A 907 5.44 -36.44 -19.21
C LEU A 907 6.11 -35.50 -18.20
N VAL A 908 5.28 -34.80 -17.43
CA VAL A 908 5.66 -33.94 -16.31
C VAL A 908 4.78 -34.32 -15.11
N ASP A 909 5.38 -34.51 -13.93
CA ASP A 909 4.68 -34.95 -12.71
C ASP A 909 3.80 -33.85 -12.06
N ARG A 910 3.72 -32.68 -12.71
CA ARG A 910 2.92 -31.54 -12.29
C ARG A 910 1.58 -31.51 -12.98
N GLY A 911 0.52 -31.19 -12.23
CA GLY A 911 -0.86 -31.30 -12.69
C GLY A 911 -1.79 -30.28 -12.07
N TYR A 912 -2.51 -30.68 -11.03
CA TYR A 912 -3.49 -29.85 -10.32
C TYR A 912 -2.84 -28.56 -9.81
N THR A 913 -3.38 -27.41 -10.25
CA THR A 913 -2.89 -26.05 -9.95
C THR A 913 -1.37 -25.85 -10.14
N GLY A 914 -0.73 -26.62 -11.02
CA GLY A 914 0.72 -26.57 -11.29
C GLY A 914 1.60 -27.33 -10.27
N HIS A 915 0.99 -28.00 -9.30
CA HIS A 915 1.68 -28.73 -8.25
C HIS A 915 2.08 -30.15 -8.65
N GLU A 916 3.12 -30.65 -8.01
CA GLU A 916 3.63 -32.00 -8.20
C GLU A 916 2.79 -33.03 -7.44
N TYR A 917 2.38 -34.09 -8.13
CA TYR A 917 1.62 -35.19 -7.54
C TYR A 917 2.49 -36.42 -7.32
N PHE A 918 2.54 -36.89 -6.07
CA PHE A 918 3.22 -38.12 -5.69
C PHE A 918 2.21 -39.27 -5.64
N ALA A 919 1.87 -39.82 -6.81
CA ALA A 919 0.79 -40.79 -6.98
C ALA A 919 0.86 -42.02 -6.06
N LYS A 920 2.06 -42.55 -5.80
CA LYS A 920 2.25 -43.74 -4.95
C LYS A 920 1.86 -43.54 -3.48
N VAL A 921 1.81 -42.31 -3.02
CA VAL A 921 1.37 -41.93 -1.66
C VAL A 921 0.09 -41.09 -1.70
N GLY A 922 -0.44 -40.76 -2.88
CA GLY A 922 -1.67 -39.98 -3.02
C GLY A 922 -1.58 -38.54 -2.53
N ILE A 923 -0.38 -37.96 -2.44
CA ILE A 923 -0.15 -36.60 -1.91
C ILE A 923 0.25 -35.63 -3.01
N ILE A 924 -0.30 -34.41 -2.97
CA ILE A 924 0.15 -33.29 -3.79
C ILE A 924 1.06 -32.41 -2.93
N HIS A 925 2.25 -32.11 -3.44
CA HIS A 925 3.20 -31.26 -2.75
C HIS A 925 3.03 -29.81 -3.20
N MET A 926 2.47 -28.99 -2.31
CA MET A 926 2.22 -27.57 -2.54
C MET A 926 3.37 -26.72 -2.03
N ASN A 927 4.62 -27.11 -2.29
CA ASN A 927 5.84 -26.50 -1.74
C ASN A 927 5.85 -26.34 -0.20
N GLY A 928 5.28 -25.30 0.38
CA GLY A 928 5.26 -25.10 1.83
C GLY A 928 4.49 -26.19 2.61
N ARG A 929 3.46 -26.79 1.99
CA ARG A 929 2.62 -27.79 2.65
C ARG A 929 2.33 -29.02 1.79
N LEU A 930 2.02 -30.13 2.47
CA LEU A 930 1.50 -31.33 1.83
C LEU A 930 -0.02 -31.30 1.85
N TYR A 931 -0.62 -31.45 0.67
CA TYR A 931 -2.05 -31.49 0.48
C TYR A 931 -2.51 -32.90 0.09
N ASP A 932 -3.52 -33.41 0.79
CA ASP A 932 -4.15 -34.69 0.50
C ASP A 932 -5.51 -34.44 -0.18
N PRO A 933 -5.63 -34.72 -1.50
CA PRO A 933 -6.86 -34.52 -2.26
C PRO A 933 -8.00 -35.49 -1.86
N LEU A 934 -7.70 -36.61 -1.23
CA LEU A 934 -8.70 -37.54 -0.70
C LEU A 934 -9.26 -37.02 0.63
N LEU A 935 -8.40 -36.55 1.54
CA LEU A 935 -8.81 -35.91 2.80
C LEU A 935 -9.35 -34.48 2.61
N ARG A 936 -9.07 -33.86 1.45
CA ARG A 936 -9.50 -32.51 1.05
C ARG A 936 -8.93 -31.41 1.95
N ARG A 937 -7.68 -31.58 2.40
CA ARG A 937 -7.03 -30.68 3.37
C ARG A 937 -5.50 -30.79 3.34
N PHE A 938 -4.83 -29.83 3.97
CA PHE A 938 -3.40 -29.91 4.27
C PHE A 938 -3.13 -30.86 5.44
N LEU A 939 -1.94 -31.47 5.43
CA LEU A 939 -1.48 -32.42 6.46
C LEU A 939 -0.76 -31.75 7.64
N ASN A 940 -0.24 -30.54 7.42
CA ASN A 940 0.35 -29.67 8.44
C ASN A 940 -0.44 -28.35 8.54
N ALA A 941 -0.34 -27.70 9.71
CA ALA A 941 -0.98 -26.40 9.92
C ALA A 941 -0.19 -25.31 9.18
N ASP A 942 -0.90 -24.39 8.53
CA ASP A 942 -0.36 -23.12 7.99
C ASP A 942 0.53 -22.41 9.02
N GLU A 943 1.61 -21.76 8.62
CA GLU A 943 2.38 -20.92 9.56
C GLU A 943 1.69 -19.58 9.85
N ASN A 944 0.78 -19.19 8.97
CA ASN A 944 0.19 -17.87 8.92
C ASN A 944 -1.31 -17.90 9.22
N ILE A 945 -1.82 -16.77 9.70
CA ILE A 945 -3.24 -16.45 9.67
C ILE A 945 -3.35 -15.23 8.75
N GLN A 946 -3.64 -15.50 7.48
CA GLN A 946 -3.60 -14.52 6.39
C GLN A 946 -4.67 -13.44 6.54
N ASP A 947 -5.85 -13.78 7.09
CA ASP A 947 -6.89 -12.83 7.48
C ASP A 947 -7.37 -13.12 8.91
N PRO A 948 -6.81 -12.42 9.92
CA PRO A 948 -7.19 -12.63 11.31
C PRO A 948 -8.62 -12.21 11.63
N THR A 949 -9.32 -11.53 10.70
CA THR A 949 -10.69 -11.04 10.88
C THR A 949 -11.78 -11.96 10.32
N ASN A 950 -11.40 -13.06 9.65
CA ASN A 950 -12.30 -14.04 9.03
C ASN A 950 -12.22 -15.37 9.78
N THR A 951 -13.37 -15.90 10.21
CA THR A 951 -13.41 -17.13 11.03
C THR A 951 -12.86 -18.35 10.31
N GLN A 952 -13.02 -18.46 8.98
CA GLN A 952 -12.53 -19.60 8.21
C GLN A 952 -11.00 -19.69 8.18
N ASN A 953 -10.29 -18.56 8.29
CA ASN A 953 -8.82 -18.52 8.26
C ASN A 953 -8.18 -19.19 9.49
N TYR A 954 -8.94 -19.35 10.59
CA TYR A 954 -8.45 -20.04 11.78
C TYR A 954 -8.40 -21.56 11.60
N ASN A 955 -9.07 -22.12 10.58
CA ASN A 955 -8.83 -23.50 10.18
C ASN A 955 -7.55 -23.61 9.34
N LYS A 956 -6.42 -23.75 10.01
CA LYS A 956 -5.06 -23.78 9.41
C LYS A 956 -4.75 -25.03 8.59
N TYR A 957 -5.67 -25.99 8.52
CA TYR A 957 -5.56 -27.19 7.68
C TYR A 957 -6.46 -27.10 6.44
N GLY A 958 -7.37 -26.13 6.37
CA GLY A 958 -8.28 -25.98 5.24
C GLY A 958 -7.55 -25.60 3.96
N TYR A 959 -7.89 -26.25 2.84
CA TYR A 959 -7.40 -25.83 1.53
C TYR A 959 -8.31 -24.72 1.00
N VAL A 960 -7.72 -23.54 0.74
CA VAL A 960 -8.35 -22.38 0.07
C VAL A 960 -9.78 -22.05 0.54
N MET A 961 -9.96 -21.92 1.85
CA MET A 961 -11.26 -21.61 2.48
C MET A 961 -12.38 -22.62 2.15
N ASN A 962 -12.00 -23.86 1.83
CA ASN A 962 -12.90 -24.92 1.35
C ASN A 962 -13.59 -24.60 0.00
N ASN A 963 -12.97 -23.78 -0.85
CA ASN A 963 -13.44 -23.49 -2.21
C ASN A 963 -12.34 -23.66 -3.27
N PRO A 964 -12.02 -24.90 -3.64
CA PRO A 964 -10.95 -25.21 -4.60
C PRO A 964 -11.25 -24.81 -6.05
N LEU A 965 -12.46 -24.34 -6.34
CA LEU A 965 -12.88 -23.86 -7.66
C LEU A 965 -12.87 -22.33 -7.75
N MET A 966 -12.52 -21.64 -6.67
CA MET A 966 -12.45 -20.18 -6.62
C MET A 966 -11.03 -19.67 -6.41
N TYR A 967 -10.23 -20.41 -5.64
CA TYR A 967 -8.87 -20.00 -5.31
C TYR A 967 -7.88 -21.16 -5.52
N ASN A 968 -6.61 -20.80 -5.68
CA ASN A 968 -5.48 -21.70 -5.63
C ASN A 968 -4.45 -21.18 -4.60
N ASP A 969 -3.57 -22.07 -4.16
CA ASP A 969 -2.49 -21.78 -3.21
C ASP A 969 -1.15 -22.21 -3.85
N PRO A 970 -0.50 -21.33 -4.66
CA PRO A 970 0.69 -21.69 -5.46
C PRO A 970 1.95 -22.01 -4.65
N ASP A 971 2.11 -21.39 -3.49
CA ASP A 971 3.26 -21.62 -2.60
C ASP A 971 2.92 -22.54 -1.41
N GLY A 972 1.64 -22.83 -1.23
CA GLY A 972 1.12 -23.64 -0.14
C GLY A 972 1.13 -22.93 1.20
N GLU A 973 1.36 -21.63 1.30
CA GLU A 973 1.30 -20.86 2.57
C GLU A 973 0.40 -19.63 2.43
N PHE A 974 0.24 -19.12 1.21
CA PHE A 974 -0.55 -17.96 0.85
C PHE A 974 -1.39 -18.25 -0.38
N TRP A 975 -2.70 -18.44 -0.16
CA TRP A 975 -3.64 -18.45 -1.26
C TRP A 975 -3.83 -17.01 -1.74
N MET A 976 -3.84 -16.81 -3.05
CA MET A 976 -3.90 -15.47 -3.62
C MET A 976 -5.18 -14.76 -3.18
N TRP A 977 -4.99 -13.72 -2.38
CA TRP A 977 -6.03 -12.94 -1.76
C TRP A 977 -6.73 -12.07 -2.79
N LEU A 978 -7.87 -12.52 -3.29
CA LEU A 978 -8.80 -11.64 -3.98
C LEU A 978 -9.74 -11.16 -2.89
N ALA A 979 -9.46 -9.97 -2.36
CA ALA A 979 -10.28 -9.37 -1.34
C ALA A 979 -11.75 -9.40 -1.78
N GLY A 980 -12.54 -10.33 -1.25
CA GLY A 980 -13.98 -10.29 -1.39
C GLY A 980 -14.46 -8.95 -0.84
N ALA A 981 -15.50 -8.40 -1.48
CA ALA A 981 -16.08 -7.08 -1.15
C ALA A 981 -16.26 -6.83 0.37
N LEU A 982 -16.47 -7.89 1.15
CA LEU A 982 -16.69 -7.89 2.59
C LEU A 982 -15.48 -7.44 3.44
N VAL A 983 -14.23 -7.68 2.99
CA VAL A 983 -13.03 -7.31 3.77
C VAL A 983 -12.32 -6.09 3.20
N GLY A 984 -12.32 -5.93 1.87
CA GLY A 984 -11.66 -4.81 1.19
C GLY A 984 -12.25 -3.45 1.56
N GLY A 985 -13.57 -3.33 1.72
CA GLY A 985 -14.21 -2.05 2.00
C GLY A 985 -13.71 -1.41 3.30
N TYR A 986 -13.64 -2.16 4.39
CA TYR A 986 -13.19 -1.63 5.67
C TYR A 986 -11.68 -1.32 5.69
N LEU A 987 -10.85 -2.24 5.18
CA LEU A 987 -9.39 -2.08 5.16
C LEU A 987 -8.96 -0.89 4.30
N ASN A 988 -9.65 -0.64 3.19
CA ASN A 988 -9.40 0.53 2.35
C ASN A 988 -9.86 1.83 2.99
N GLY A 989 -10.94 1.80 3.78
CA GLY A 989 -11.33 2.92 4.63
C GLY A 989 -10.26 3.25 5.68
N VAL A 990 -9.63 2.24 6.27
CA VAL A 990 -8.49 2.40 7.19
C VAL A 990 -7.28 3.00 6.48
N ALA A 991 -6.91 2.46 5.31
CA ALA A 991 -5.79 2.94 4.50
C ALA A 991 -5.97 4.39 4.04
N ALA A 992 -7.16 4.76 3.56
CA ALA A 992 -7.52 6.12 3.15
C ALA A 992 -7.46 7.15 4.29
N ASN A 993 -7.35 6.69 5.54
CA ASN A 993 -7.26 7.51 6.74
C ASN A 993 -5.97 7.24 7.52
N ASN A 994 -4.88 6.94 6.81
CA ASN A 994 -3.53 6.76 7.37
C ASN A 994 -3.45 5.65 8.42
N GLY A 995 -4.11 4.53 8.17
CA GLY A 995 -4.09 3.39 9.09
C GLY A 995 -4.99 3.59 10.31
N ASN A 996 -5.87 4.59 10.31
CA ASN A 996 -6.77 4.83 11.42
C ASN A 996 -7.93 3.84 11.38
N TRP A 997 -8.01 2.96 12.37
CA TRP A 997 -9.02 1.91 12.43
C TRP A 997 -10.36 2.40 12.99
N ASN A 998 -10.45 3.65 13.47
CA ASN A 998 -11.69 4.22 13.98
C ASN A 998 -12.46 4.99 12.88
N PRO A 999 -13.64 4.50 12.45
CA PRO A 999 -14.50 5.13 11.45
C PRO A 999 -14.81 6.61 11.72
N THR A 1000 -14.90 7.08 12.97
CA THR A 1000 -15.27 8.48 13.21
C THR A 1000 -14.16 9.49 12.99
N LYS A 1001 -12.91 9.04 13.03
CA LYS A 1001 -11.75 9.88 12.69
C LYS A 1001 -11.52 9.91 11.18
N TRP A 1002 -12.36 9.21 10.41
CA TRP A 1002 -12.22 9.14 8.98
C TRP A 1002 -12.73 10.40 8.30
N ASN A 1003 -12.02 10.81 7.25
CA ASN A 1003 -12.54 11.75 6.28
C ASN A 1003 -13.56 11.01 5.40
N TRP A 1004 -14.84 11.06 5.79
CA TRP A 1004 -15.86 10.24 5.14
C TRP A 1004 -16.01 10.45 3.64
N GLN A 1005 -15.68 11.62 3.09
CA GLN A 1005 -15.64 11.83 1.64
C GLN A 1005 -14.58 10.95 0.97
N LYS A 1006 -13.37 10.87 1.53
CA LYS A 1006 -12.27 10.02 1.03
C LYS A 1006 -12.49 8.54 1.33
N SER A 1007 -13.02 8.23 2.52
CA SER A 1007 -13.20 6.85 2.94
C SER A 1007 -14.26 6.16 2.13
N TRP A 1008 -15.37 6.83 1.81
CA TRP A 1008 -16.40 6.18 1.01
C TRP A 1008 -15.91 5.87 -0.40
N SER A 1009 -15.10 6.73 -1.04
CA SER A 1009 -14.47 6.36 -2.31
C SER A 1009 -13.55 5.14 -2.22
N ALA A 1010 -12.85 4.94 -1.10
CA ALA A 1010 -11.92 3.81 -0.89
C ALA A 1010 -12.64 2.52 -0.45
N VAL A 1011 -13.60 2.62 0.48
CA VAL A 1011 -14.50 1.53 0.90
C VAL A 1011 -15.23 0.96 -0.30
N VAL A 1012 -15.67 1.85 -1.19
CA VAL A 1012 -16.39 1.46 -2.40
C VAL A 1012 -15.46 0.92 -3.49
N GLY A 1013 -14.23 1.44 -3.62
CA GLY A 1013 -13.19 0.83 -4.47
C GLY A 1013 -12.87 -0.61 -4.08
N GLY A 1014 -12.83 -0.93 -2.79
CA GLY A 1014 -12.66 -2.30 -2.28
C GLY A 1014 -13.88 -3.21 -2.51
N ALA A 1015 -15.09 -2.68 -2.35
CA ALA A 1015 -16.33 -3.43 -2.57
C ALA A 1015 -16.59 -3.72 -4.07
N ILE A 1016 -16.26 -2.76 -4.94
CA ILE A 1016 -16.36 -2.89 -6.41
C ILE A 1016 -15.21 -3.73 -6.95
N GLY A 1017 -13.98 -3.50 -6.50
CA GLY A 1017 -12.80 -4.27 -6.87
C GLY A 1017 -12.99 -5.76 -6.56
N GLY A 1018 -13.43 -6.10 -5.36
CA GLY A 1018 -13.74 -7.48 -4.98
C GLY A 1018 -14.89 -8.16 -5.75
N ALA A 1019 -15.74 -7.38 -6.42
CA ALA A 1019 -16.84 -7.88 -7.25
C ALA A 1019 -16.47 -8.01 -8.74
N ALA A 1020 -15.53 -7.21 -9.24
CA ALA A 1020 -15.14 -7.15 -10.65
C ALA A 1020 -14.10 -8.22 -11.07
N ILE A 1021 -13.42 -8.84 -10.10
CA ILE A 1021 -12.20 -9.63 -10.34
C ILE A 1021 -12.47 -11.08 -10.78
N GLY A 1022 -13.69 -11.61 -10.60
CA GLY A 1022 -14.02 -13.01 -10.88
C GLY A 1022 -13.66 -13.48 -12.30
N GLY A 1023 -13.65 -12.57 -13.27
CA GLY A 1023 -13.31 -12.86 -14.66
C GLY A 1023 -11.84 -12.74 -15.05
N SER A 1024 -11.04 -11.91 -14.37
CA SER A 1024 -9.70 -11.51 -14.83
C SER A 1024 -8.58 -12.52 -14.52
N ILE A 1025 -8.80 -13.45 -13.59
CA ILE A 1025 -7.73 -14.32 -13.07
C ILE A 1025 -7.39 -15.45 -14.03
N GLY A 1026 -8.39 -15.95 -14.77
CA GLY A 1026 -8.19 -17.01 -15.75
C GLY A 1026 -7.24 -16.64 -16.90
N ASN A 1027 -6.83 -15.37 -17.02
CA ASN A 1027 -5.81 -14.93 -18.00
C ASN A 1027 -4.38 -15.00 -17.49
N ILE A 1028 -4.14 -14.96 -16.17
CA ILE A 1028 -2.78 -15.00 -15.62
C ILE A 1028 -2.19 -16.41 -15.78
N SER A 1029 -3.00 -17.47 -15.68
CA SER A 1029 -2.53 -18.85 -15.83
C SER A 1029 -2.38 -19.34 -17.27
N ASN A 1030 -3.04 -18.73 -18.25
CA ASN A 1030 -3.16 -19.28 -19.62
C ASN A 1030 -2.27 -18.61 -20.67
N ASN A 1031 -1.52 -17.56 -20.32
CA ASN A 1031 -0.65 -16.86 -21.26
C ASN A 1031 0.82 -17.09 -20.91
N ALA A 1032 1.52 -17.82 -21.78
CA ALA A 1032 2.94 -18.16 -21.58
C ALA A 1032 3.87 -16.95 -21.51
N GLY A 1033 3.39 -15.76 -21.89
CA GLY A 1033 4.08 -14.48 -21.81
C GLY A 1033 3.34 -13.39 -21.03
N ALA A 1034 2.28 -13.71 -20.29
CA ALA A 1034 1.69 -12.76 -19.34
C ALA A 1034 2.55 -12.73 -18.07
N ILE A 1035 3.74 -12.15 -18.20
CA ILE A 1035 4.54 -11.69 -17.07
C ILE A 1035 3.62 -10.81 -16.21
N LYS A 1036 3.53 -11.19 -14.93
CA LYS A 1036 2.74 -10.70 -13.79
C LYS A 1036 2.45 -9.18 -13.66
N ASN A 1037 2.98 -8.31 -14.52
CA ASN A 1037 3.06 -6.86 -14.28
C ASN A 1037 2.37 -5.94 -15.30
N TYR A 1038 1.79 -6.43 -16.40
CA TYR A 1038 1.24 -5.52 -17.42
C TYR A 1038 -0.15 -5.94 -17.89
N LEU A 1039 -1.13 -5.67 -17.04
CA LEU A 1039 -2.48 -5.32 -17.48
C LEU A 1039 -2.45 -3.84 -17.92
N PRO A 1040 -3.22 -3.42 -18.94
CA PRO A 1040 -3.26 -2.02 -19.39
C PRO A 1040 -3.37 -1.08 -18.19
N GLY A 1041 -2.72 0.09 -18.19
CA GLY A 1041 -2.60 0.96 -17.01
C GLY A 1041 -3.90 1.31 -16.27
N ILE A 1042 -5.06 1.17 -16.93
CA ILE A 1042 -6.41 1.30 -16.34
C ILE A 1042 -6.81 0.07 -15.52
N VAL A 1043 -6.44 -1.13 -15.95
CA VAL A 1043 -6.79 -2.41 -15.33
C VAL A 1043 -5.81 -2.75 -14.19
N SER A 1044 -4.51 -2.52 -14.36
CA SER A 1044 -3.52 -2.61 -13.26
C SER A 1044 -3.68 -1.45 -12.26
N GLY A 1045 -3.95 -0.23 -12.73
CA GLY A 1045 -4.23 0.93 -11.89
C GLY A 1045 -5.57 0.82 -11.14
N GLY A 1046 -6.59 0.19 -11.74
CA GLY A 1046 -7.87 -0.10 -11.07
C GLY A 1046 -7.74 -1.15 -9.96
N LEU A 1047 -6.88 -2.15 -10.15
CA LEU A 1047 -6.56 -3.15 -9.13
C LEU A 1047 -5.68 -2.55 -8.03
N ASN A 1048 -4.55 -1.92 -8.37
CA ASN A 1048 -3.63 -1.34 -7.38
C ASN A 1048 -4.20 -0.11 -6.64
N SER A 1049 -5.04 0.73 -7.26
CA SER A 1049 -5.70 1.85 -6.56
C SER A 1049 -6.79 1.37 -5.60
N ALA A 1050 -7.43 0.23 -5.90
CA ALA A 1050 -8.33 -0.45 -4.98
C ALA A 1050 -7.61 -1.10 -3.78
N PHE A 1051 -6.29 -1.28 -3.83
CA PHE A 1051 -5.48 -1.84 -2.74
C PHE A 1051 -4.61 -0.82 -1.98
N SER A 1052 -4.22 0.30 -2.60
CA SER A 1052 -3.27 1.27 -2.02
C SER A 1052 -3.90 2.60 -1.58
N GLY A 1053 -5.14 2.91 -1.97
CA GLY A 1053 -5.78 4.19 -1.65
C GLY A 1053 -5.02 5.44 -2.15
N GLY A 1054 -4.09 5.27 -3.10
CA GLY A 1054 -3.22 6.33 -3.61
C GLY A 1054 -3.81 7.12 -4.79
N ASN A 1055 -3.36 8.37 -4.95
CA ASN A 1055 -3.58 9.18 -6.15
C ASN A 1055 -2.78 8.60 -7.34
N PHE A 1056 -3.32 8.65 -8.56
CA PHE A 1056 -2.66 8.18 -9.79
C PHE A 1056 -1.26 8.81 -9.99
N LEU A 1057 -1.09 10.10 -9.67
CA LEU A 1057 0.21 10.78 -9.67
C LEU A 1057 1.19 10.27 -8.60
N GLY A 1058 0.67 9.82 -7.44
CA GLY A 1058 1.47 9.15 -6.42
C GLY A 1058 1.88 7.74 -6.81
N GLY A 1059 1.08 7.05 -7.64
CA GLY A 1059 1.41 5.76 -8.24
C GLY A 1059 2.38 5.87 -9.43
N ALA A 1060 2.27 6.91 -10.24
CA ALA A 1060 3.20 7.18 -11.34
C ALA A 1060 4.57 7.67 -10.86
N ILE A 1061 4.61 8.41 -9.74
CA ILE A 1061 5.86 8.79 -9.08
C ILE A 1061 6.39 7.64 -8.19
N GLY A 1062 5.51 6.92 -7.48
CA GLY A 1062 5.86 5.76 -6.66
C GLY A 1062 6.33 4.54 -7.45
N GLY A 1063 5.87 4.36 -8.69
CA GLY A 1063 6.34 3.30 -9.60
C GLY A 1063 7.80 3.44 -10.01
N LEU A 1064 8.33 4.67 -10.01
CA LEU A 1064 9.76 4.96 -10.18
C LEU A 1064 10.58 4.78 -8.88
N PHE A 1065 9.91 4.61 -7.73
CA PHE A 1065 10.55 4.35 -6.43
C PHE A 1065 10.40 2.89 -5.95
N TYR A 1066 9.67 2.04 -6.68
CA TYR A 1066 9.31 0.68 -6.25
C TYR A 1066 10.40 -0.40 -6.49
N SER A 1067 11.57 -0.02 -6.99
CA SER A 1067 12.76 -0.90 -7.08
C SER A 1067 13.76 -0.71 -5.92
N ALA A 1068 13.40 0.05 -4.88
CA ALA A 1068 14.31 0.40 -3.78
C ALA A 1068 13.67 0.31 -2.39
N ASP A 1069 13.13 -0.85 -2.00
CA ASP A 1069 12.71 -1.15 -0.61
C ASP A 1069 13.90 -1.29 0.38
N VAL A 1070 14.98 -0.51 0.21
CA VAL A 1070 16.14 -0.48 1.11
C VAL A 1070 16.35 0.88 1.79
N PHE A 1071 15.60 1.94 1.48
CA PHE A 1071 15.88 3.26 2.08
C PHE A 1071 14.64 3.97 2.61
N ASP A 1072 14.16 3.47 3.74
CA ASP A 1072 13.19 4.14 4.60
C ASP A 1072 13.86 5.39 5.23
N ASN A 1073 13.70 6.56 4.61
CA ASN A 1073 14.12 7.82 5.21
C ASN A 1073 12.96 8.83 5.18
N LYS A 1074 12.19 8.82 6.28
CA LYS A 1074 11.24 9.89 6.62
C LYS A 1074 12.01 11.18 6.92
N LEU A 1075 12.15 12.04 5.92
CA LEU A 1075 12.48 13.45 6.08
C LEU A 1075 11.53 14.32 5.23
N ALA A 1076 10.53 14.86 5.93
CA ALA A 1076 9.75 16.08 5.65
C ALA A 1076 9.69 16.61 4.19
N THR A 1077 8.72 16.14 3.42
CA THR A 1077 8.01 16.99 2.44
C THR A 1077 6.70 17.47 3.06
N ASN A 1078 6.78 18.38 4.04
CA ASN A 1078 5.59 19.05 4.58
C ASN A 1078 5.10 20.17 3.65
N MET A 1079 4.57 19.79 2.49
CA MET A 1079 3.51 20.54 1.84
C MET A 1079 2.42 19.54 1.47
N ASN A 1080 1.29 19.60 2.16
CA ASN A 1080 0.17 18.72 1.85
C ASN A 1080 -0.47 19.11 0.50
N ASP A 1081 -0.98 18.14 -0.25
CA ASP A 1081 -1.74 18.34 -1.51
C ASP A 1081 -2.85 19.39 -1.40
N LYS A 1082 -3.40 19.60 -0.20
CA LYS A 1082 -4.39 20.64 0.07
C LYS A 1082 -3.81 22.05 0.03
N GLN A 1083 -2.56 22.27 0.43
CA GLN A 1083 -1.85 23.55 0.31
C GLN A 1083 -1.42 23.82 -1.13
N TYR A 1084 -1.00 22.77 -1.86
CA TYR A 1084 -0.72 22.86 -3.30
C TYR A 1084 -1.99 23.23 -4.09
N THR A 1085 -3.13 22.56 -3.81
CA THR A 1085 -4.43 22.83 -4.46
C THR A 1085 -5.03 24.18 -4.07
N LYS A 1086 -4.85 24.62 -2.81
CA LYS A 1086 -5.36 25.91 -2.32
C LYS A 1086 -4.52 27.09 -2.81
N LEU A 1087 -3.23 26.91 -3.10
CA LEU A 1087 -2.44 27.86 -3.90
C LEU A 1087 -2.88 27.84 -5.38
N ASN A 1088 -3.05 26.66 -5.99
CA ASN A 1088 -3.46 26.54 -7.40
C ASN A 1088 -4.85 27.16 -7.68
N GLN A 1089 -5.80 27.02 -6.75
CA GLN A 1089 -7.14 27.63 -6.87
C GLN A 1089 -7.12 29.16 -6.75
N LEU A 1090 -6.11 29.75 -6.11
CA LEU A 1090 -5.99 31.20 -5.93
C LEU A 1090 -5.34 31.91 -7.13
N PHE A 1091 -4.72 31.18 -8.07
CA PHE A 1091 -3.95 31.76 -9.18
C PHE A 1091 -4.40 31.31 -10.58
N ASN A 1092 -5.53 30.61 -10.68
CA ASN A 1092 -6.03 29.99 -11.92
C ASN A 1092 -6.95 30.86 -12.80
N SER A 1093 -6.94 32.19 -12.68
CA SER A 1093 -7.71 33.05 -13.59
C SER A 1093 -6.81 33.94 -14.46
N GLU A 1094 -6.79 33.57 -15.74
CA GLU A 1094 -6.36 34.35 -16.92
C GLU A 1094 -4.85 34.42 -17.24
N SER A 1095 -4.45 33.78 -18.35
CA SER A 1095 -3.39 34.32 -19.19
C SER A 1095 -4.00 35.37 -20.13
N PRO A 1096 -3.27 36.46 -20.43
CA PRO A 1096 -2.54 36.44 -21.68
C PRO A 1096 -1.12 37.02 -21.60
N THR A 1097 -0.30 36.51 -22.50
CA THR A 1097 0.97 37.06 -22.99
C THR A 1097 0.88 38.54 -23.37
N ILE A 1098 1.51 39.43 -22.59
CA ILE A 1098 2.16 40.67 -23.07
C ILE A 1098 3.39 40.92 -22.18
N LEU A 1099 4.55 41.16 -22.79
CA LEU A 1099 5.78 41.53 -22.11
C LEU A 1099 5.57 42.69 -21.10
N GLY A 1100 5.97 42.46 -19.85
CA GLY A 1100 6.52 43.53 -19.00
C GLY A 1100 5.56 44.57 -18.41
N LYS A 1101 4.28 44.26 -18.14
CA LYS A 1101 3.40 45.17 -17.38
C LYS A 1101 2.68 44.49 -16.20
N ASN A 1102 2.64 45.24 -15.11
CA ASN A 1102 2.02 44.94 -13.82
C ASN A 1102 0.48 44.79 -13.93
N ILE A 1103 -0.16 43.85 -13.21
CA ILE A 1103 -1.61 43.55 -13.30
C ILE A 1103 -2.46 44.81 -13.09
N LEU A 1104 -2.12 45.63 -12.08
CA LEU A 1104 -2.84 46.88 -11.81
C LEU A 1104 -2.69 47.90 -12.94
N ALA A 1105 -1.50 48.00 -13.54
CA ALA A 1105 -1.27 48.91 -14.65
C ALA A 1105 -2.12 48.52 -15.87
N GLY A 1106 -2.15 47.22 -16.21
CA GLY A 1106 -3.00 46.71 -17.29
C GLY A 1106 -4.49 46.92 -17.02
N PHE A 1107 -4.93 46.72 -15.77
CA PHE A 1107 -6.33 46.94 -15.37
C PHE A 1107 -6.75 48.41 -15.46
N LEU A 1108 -5.90 49.34 -14.99
CA LEU A 1108 -6.16 50.78 -15.09
C LEU A 1108 -6.19 51.26 -16.54
N GLU A 1109 -5.23 50.81 -17.38
CA GLU A 1109 -5.18 51.12 -18.82
C GLU A 1109 -6.47 50.65 -19.52
N LYS A 1110 -6.91 49.42 -19.24
CA LYS A 1110 -8.16 48.86 -19.79
C LYS A 1110 -9.41 49.66 -19.38
N ASN A 1111 -9.38 50.31 -18.22
CA ASN A 1111 -10.45 51.16 -17.73
C ASN A 1111 -10.24 52.65 -18.05
N GLY A 1112 -9.33 52.98 -18.98
CA GLY A 1112 -9.11 54.36 -19.45
C GLY A 1112 -8.53 55.27 -18.37
N ILE A 1113 -7.63 54.76 -17.55
CA ILE A 1113 -6.84 55.49 -16.54
C ILE A 1113 -5.37 55.19 -16.82
N MET A 1114 -4.59 56.18 -17.23
CA MET A 1114 -3.17 55.99 -17.50
C MET A 1114 -2.41 55.83 -16.17
N PRO A 1115 -1.78 54.67 -15.89
CA PRO A 1115 -1.26 54.35 -14.56
C PRO A 1115 -0.17 55.31 -14.08
N TYR A 1116 0.66 55.80 -15.00
CA TYR A 1116 1.82 56.63 -14.67
C TYR A 1116 1.56 58.13 -14.85
N ASP A 1117 0.36 58.53 -15.25
CA ASP A 1117 -0.05 59.92 -15.27
C ASP A 1117 -0.31 60.42 -13.83
N PRO A 1118 -0.10 61.73 -13.56
CA PRO A 1118 -0.46 62.36 -12.31
C PRO A 1118 -1.92 62.07 -11.91
N ALA A 1119 -2.11 61.69 -10.64
CA ALA A 1119 -3.41 61.46 -10.07
C ALA A 1119 -4.15 62.79 -9.85
N THR A 1120 -5.41 62.82 -10.27
CA THR A 1120 -6.31 63.97 -10.16
C THR A 1120 -7.58 63.56 -9.44
N ALA A 1121 -8.36 64.53 -8.95
CA ALA A 1121 -9.67 64.21 -8.36
C ALA A 1121 -10.57 63.41 -9.32
N LYS A 1122 -10.48 63.67 -10.64
CA LYS A 1122 -11.25 62.95 -11.65
C LYS A 1122 -10.80 61.50 -11.81
N SER A 1123 -9.48 61.24 -11.87
CA SER A 1123 -8.97 59.88 -11.99
C SER A 1123 -9.15 59.08 -10.70
N LEU A 1124 -8.95 59.69 -9.52
CA LEU A 1124 -9.18 59.03 -8.24
C LEU A 1124 -10.65 58.66 -8.02
N ASN A 1125 -11.61 59.53 -8.37
CA ASN A 1125 -13.04 59.18 -8.30
C ASN A 1125 -13.38 57.97 -9.19
N LYS A 1126 -12.73 57.86 -10.36
CA LYS A 1126 -12.90 56.71 -11.25
C LYS A 1126 -12.27 55.44 -10.65
N ILE A 1127 -11.06 55.53 -10.10
CA ILE A 1127 -10.40 54.44 -9.37
C ILE A 1127 -11.30 53.94 -8.23
N ILE A 1128 -11.80 54.86 -7.39
CA ILE A 1128 -12.73 54.55 -6.30
C ILE A 1128 -13.93 53.75 -6.81
N SER A 1129 -14.55 54.18 -7.91
CA SER A 1129 -15.73 53.48 -8.45
C SER A 1129 -15.43 52.05 -8.95
N LEU A 1130 -14.18 51.78 -9.37
CA LEU A 1130 -13.75 50.45 -9.85
C LEU A 1130 -13.48 49.48 -8.71
N PHE A 1131 -13.05 49.98 -7.55
CA PHE A 1131 -12.64 49.16 -6.41
C PHE A 1131 -13.62 49.23 -5.22
N SER A 1132 -14.59 50.13 -5.20
CA SER A 1132 -15.54 50.23 -4.08
C SER A 1132 -16.55 49.08 -4.03
N LEU A 1133 -16.86 48.60 -2.82
CA LEU A 1133 -17.92 47.63 -2.55
C LEU A 1133 -19.29 48.31 -2.34
N PRO A 1134 -20.43 47.62 -2.57
CA PRO A 1134 -21.75 48.18 -2.33
C PRO A 1134 -21.93 48.66 -0.87
N GLY A 1135 -22.32 49.93 -0.70
CA GLY A 1135 -22.51 50.57 0.60
C GLY A 1135 -21.23 51.12 1.26
N GLN A 1136 -20.08 51.06 0.58
CA GLN A 1136 -18.81 51.62 1.08
C GLN A 1136 -18.76 53.14 0.91
N TRP A 1137 -18.43 53.85 1.99
CA TRP A 1137 -18.22 55.30 1.95
C TRP A 1137 -16.73 55.60 1.92
N ILE A 1138 -16.28 56.30 0.88
CA ILE A 1138 -14.89 56.72 0.70
C ILE A 1138 -14.83 58.15 0.15
N LYS A 1139 -14.02 59.01 0.79
CA LYS A 1139 -13.83 60.42 0.40
C LYS A 1139 -12.38 60.85 0.56
N VAL A 1140 -11.95 61.81 -0.25
CA VAL A 1140 -10.72 62.57 0.00
C VAL A 1140 -10.99 63.53 1.15
N GLY A 1141 -10.09 63.57 2.14
CA GLY A 1141 -10.25 64.39 3.32
C GLY A 1141 -10.25 65.88 2.99
N ASP A 1142 -11.20 66.63 3.53
CA ASP A 1142 -11.17 68.09 3.64
C ASP A 1142 -11.57 68.50 5.07
N ARG A 1143 -11.59 69.82 5.35
CA ARG A 1143 -11.93 70.34 6.68
C ARG A 1143 -13.32 69.84 7.16
N SER A 1144 -14.27 69.65 6.26
CA SER A 1144 -15.63 69.20 6.57
C SER A 1144 -15.72 67.68 6.75
N THR A 1145 -15.09 66.89 5.88
CA THR A 1145 -15.15 65.42 5.96
C THR A 1145 -14.33 64.87 7.12
N ILE A 1146 -13.22 65.54 7.49
CA ILE A 1146 -12.43 65.14 8.67
C ILE A 1146 -13.16 65.43 9.98
N ALA A 1147 -13.91 66.54 10.04
CA ALA A 1147 -14.75 66.83 11.19
C ALA A 1147 -15.87 65.78 11.36
N ASP A 1148 -16.47 65.30 10.26
CA ASP A 1148 -17.45 64.20 10.27
C ASP A 1148 -16.84 62.82 10.57
N PHE A 1149 -15.58 62.60 10.19
CA PHE A 1149 -14.86 61.34 10.44
C PHE A 1149 -14.30 61.22 11.86
N SER A 1150 -13.93 62.36 12.47
CA SER A 1150 -13.39 62.44 13.81
C SER A 1150 -14.50 62.44 14.86
N THR A 1151 -15.11 61.27 15.08
CA THR A 1151 -16.07 61.05 16.18
C THR A 1151 -15.56 59.95 17.12
N GLY A 1152 -15.26 60.29 18.38
CA GLY A 1152 -14.77 59.36 19.40
C GLY A 1152 -13.32 59.65 19.84
N TYR A 1153 -12.57 58.60 20.20
CA TYR A 1153 -11.23 58.66 20.82
C TYR A 1153 -10.04 58.93 19.86
N LEU A 1154 -10.27 59.12 18.55
CA LEU A 1154 -9.22 59.31 17.54
C LEU A 1154 -9.42 60.65 16.82
N ASN A 1155 -8.43 61.55 16.92
CA ASN A 1155 -8.44 62.86 16.25
C ASN A 1155 -7.54 62.83 15.01
N TYR A 1156 -8.12 63.09 13.85
CA TYR A 1156 -7.38 63.23 12.60
C TYR A 1156 -7.31 64.68 12.15
N SER A 1157 -6.25 65.06 11.46
CA SER A 1157 -6.14 66.35 10.76
C SER A 1157 -5.45 66.18 9.40
N ILE A 1158 -5.55 67.19 8.53
CA ILE A 1158 -4.72 67.28 7.33
C ILE A 1158 -3.61 68.26 7.59
N ASN A 1159 -2.38 67.83 7.37
CA ASN A 1159 -1.24 68.72 7.41
C ASN A 1159 -1.38 69.81 6.33
N SER A 1160 -1.37 71.08 6.73
CA SER A 1160 -1.55 72.21 5.81
C SER A 1160 -0.46 72.34 4.74
N THR A 1161 0.69 71.71 4.95
CA THR A 1161 1.87 71.80 4.08
C THR A 1161 2.09 70.51 3.29
N THR A 1162 2.02 69.35 3.93
CA THR A 1162 2.33 68.06 3.29
C THR A 1162 1.09 67.33 2.76
N GLN A 1163 -0.11 67.75 3.17
CA GLN A 1163 -1.40 67.21 2.76
C GLN A 1163 -1.65 65.72 3.12
N TYR A 1164 -0.83 65.16 4.02
CA TYR A 1164 -1.05 63.85 4.63
C TYR A 1164 -2.18 63.88 5.66
N LEU A 1165 -2.79 62.71 5.90
CA LEU A 1165 -3.62 62.48 7.07
C LEU A 1165 -2.71 62.27 8.27
N GLU A 1166 -2.97 62.99 9.36
CA GLU A 1166 -2.20 62.92 10.60
C GLU A 1166 -3.09 62.44 11.74
N LEU A 1167 -2.70 61.34 12.39
CA LEU A 1167 -3.37 60.81 13.57
C LEU A 1167 -2.76 61.38 14.85
N PHE A 1168 -3.58 62.02 15.68
CA PHE A 1168 -3.20 62.48 17.01
C PHE A 1168 -3.88 61.67 18.10
N ILE A 1169 -3.10 61.17 19.05
CA ILE A 1169 -3.59 60.56 20.29
C ILE A 1169 -3.09 61.42 21.46
N ASN A 1170 -4.01 61.94 22.27
CA ASN A 1170 -3.72 62.85 23.40
C ASN A 1170 -2.87 64.09 23.03
N GLY A 1171 -3.06 64.62 21.81
CA GLY A 1171 -2.32 65.80 21.32
C GLY A 1171 -0.94 65.51 20.72
N THR A 1172 -0.49 64.25 20.73
CA THR A 1172 0.79 63.82 20.14
C THR A 1172 0.56 63.12 18.82
N LEU A 1173 1.28 63.52 17.76
CA LEU A 1173 1.26 62.87 16.45
C LEU A 1173 1.79 61.44 16.56
N GLN A 1174 1.00 60.46 16.10
CA GLN A 1174 1.35 59.04 16.14
C GLN A 1174 1.75 58.49 14.77
N SER A 1175 1.04 58.87 13.72
CA SER A 1175 1.31 58.40 12.36
C SER A 1175 0.82 59.37 11.30
N THR A 1176 1.40 59.25 10.10
CA THR A 1176 0.89 59.85 8.87
C THR A 1176 0.42 58.74 7.94
N SER A 1177 -0.65 58.97 7.18
CA SER A 1177 -1.17 57.97 6.24
C SER A 1177 -1.70 58.59 4.94
N TRP A 1178 -1.71 57.76 3.90
CA TRP A 1178 -2.34 58.04 2.59
C TRP A 1178 -3.84 57.74 2.58
N GLY A 1179 -4.27 56.82 3.45
CA GLY A 1179 -5.65 56.40 3.61
C GLY A 1179 -5.88 55.91 5.04
N VAL A 1180 -7.11 56.01 5.52
CA VAL A 1180 -7.51 55.48 6.82
C VAL A 1180 -8.92 54.96 6.74
N THR A 1181 -9.09 53.70 7.11
CA THR A 1181 -10.40 53.10 7.37
C THR A 1181 -10.73 53.22 8.85
N ASN A 1182 -11.88 53.85 9.16
CA ASN A 1182 -12.33 53.99 10.54
C ASN A 1182 -12.79 52.62 11.08
N PRO A 1183 -12.18 52.09 12.15
CA PRO A 1183 -12.47 50.76 12.66
C PRO A 1183 -13.83 50.66 13.38
N ILE A 1184 -14.55 51.77 13.59
CA ILE A 1184 -15.84 51.83 14.28
C ILE A 1184 -17.00 51.86 13.29
N ASN A 1185 -16.89 52.65 12.21
CA ASN A 1185 -17.99 52.87 11.27
C ASN A 1185 -17.68 52.44 9.82
N GLY A 1186 -16.46 51.97 9.54
CA GLY A 1186 -16.04 51.50 8.21
C GLY A 1186 -15.96 52.60 7.15
N LYS A 1187 -16.09 53.89 7.51
CA LYS A 1187 -15.83 54.99 6.56
C LYS A 1187 -14.34 55.00 6.20
N ILE A 1188 -14.00 55.33 4.96
CA ILE A 1188 -12.63 55.51 4.49
C ILE A 1188 -12.37 56.98 4.17
N ILE A 1189 -11.27 57.53 4.66
CA ILE A 1189 -10.74 58.81 4.20
C ILE A 1189 -9.39 58.63 3.52
N LEU A 1190 -9.21 59.31 2.39
CA LEU A 1190 -7.97 59.37 1.62
C LEU A 1190 -7.29 60.73 1.77
N ALA A 1191 -5.96 60.77 1.70
CA ALA A 1191 -5.19 62.00 1.80
C ALA A 1191 -5.39 62.92 0.58
N GLN A 1192 -5.34 64.24 0.78
CA GLN A 1192 -5.42 65.22 -0.33
C GLN A 1192 -4.23 65.11 -1.29
N ARG A 1193 -3.08 64.69 -0.77
CA ARG A 1193 -1.86 64.45 -1.54
C ARG A 1193 -2.03 63.42 -2.68
N LEU A 1194 -3.06 62.56 -2.64
CA LEU A 1194 -3.30 61.61 -3.74
C LEU A 1194 -3.90 62.27 -5.00
N ILE A 1195 -4.32 63.53 -4.93
CA ILE A 1195 -4.96 64.25 -6.03
C ILE A 1195 -4.29 65.58 -6.36
N ASP A 1196 -3.14 65.87 -5.76
CA ASP A 1196 -2.38 67.12 -5.94
C ASP A 1196 -1.51 67.11 -7.22
N GLY A 1197 -1.49 66.00 -7.94
CA GLY A 1197 -0.70 65.79 -9.15
C GLY A 1197 0.76 65.38 -8.91
N LEU A 1198 1.17 65.12 -7.67
CA LEU A 1198 2.52 64.62 -7.34
C LEU A 1198 2.61 63.10 -7.39
N GLU A 1199 1.56 62.40 -6.98
CA GLU A 1199 1.47 60.94 -7.07
C GLU A 1199 0.83 60.50 -8.39
N ASN A 1200 1.11 59.28 -8.86
CA ASN A 1200 0.52 58.74 -10.08
C ASN A 1200 -0.72 57.88 -9.82
N ASN A 1201 -1.51 57.63 -10.87
CA ASN A 1201 -2.75 56.83 -10.77
C ASN A 1201 -2.52 55.39 -10.30
N PHE A 1202 -1.35 54.82 -10.58
CA PHE A 1202 -0.95 53.48 -10.13
C PHE A 1202 -0.84 53.43 -8.60
N PHE A 1203 -0.15 54.39 -8.00
CA PHE A 1203 -0.02 54.52 -6.56
C PHE A 1203 -1.35 54.91 -5.88
N ALA A 1204 -2.10 55.82 -6.48
CA ALA A 1204 -3.43 56.18 -5.98
C ALA A 1204 -4.37 54.95 -5.94
N ALA A 1205 -4.29 54.07 -6.94
CA ALA A 1205 -5.05 52.82 -6.95
C ALA A 1205 -4.55 51.79 -5.93
N SER A 1206 -3.24 51.67 -5.70
CA SER A 1206 -2.73 50.76 -4.66
C SER A 1206 -3.24 51.15 -3.27
N VAL A 1207 -3.30 52.45 -2.95
CA VAL A 1207 -3.85 52.95 -1.68
C VAL A 1207 -5.34 52.66 -1.55
N VAL A 1208 -6.14 52.83 -2.61
CA VAL A 1208 -7.58 52.52 -2.57
C VAL A 1208 -7.83 51.03 -2.31
N ILE A 1209 -7.05 50.15 -2.96
CA ILE A 1209 -7.14 48.69 -2.79
C ILE A 1209 -6.74 48.29 -1.36
N HIS A 1210 -5.69 48.91 -0.81
CA HIS A 1210 -5.25 48.71 0.57
C HIS A 1210 -6.37 49.03 1.56
N GLU A 1211 -6.96 50.23 1.47
CA GLU A 1211 -8.08 50.63 2.35
C GLU A 1211 -9.36 49.81 2.14
N GLN A 1212 -9.59 49.29 0.93
CA GLN A 1212 -10.71 48.40 0.67
C GLN A 1212 -10.61 47.08 1.43
N ASP A 1213 -9.41 46.52 1.57
CA ASP A 1213 -9.19 45.29 2.35
C ASP A 1213 -9.45 45.56 3.84
N HIS A 1214 -8.99 46.68 4.37
CA HIS A 1214 -9.32 47.11 5.74
C HIS A 1214 -10.83 47.22 5.97
N PHE A 1215 -11.58 47.80 5.03
CA PHE A 1215 -13.04 47.85 5.10
C PHE A 1215 -13.69 46.46 5.04
N SER A 1216 -13.14 45.57 4.22
CA SER A 1216 -13.62 44.18 4.11
C SER A 1216 -13.39 43.41 5.42
N ASN A 1217 -12.21 43.58 6.03
CA ASN A 1217 -11.88 43.01 7.34
C ASN A 1217 -12.80 43.57 8.43
N PHE A 1218 -13.05 44.89 8.42
CA PHE A 1218 -14.04 45.53 9.30
C PHE A 1218 -15.42 44.88 9.15
N LYS A 1219 -15.95 44.75 7.93
CA LYS A 1219 -17.29 44.18 7.68
C LYS A 1219 -17.38 42.70 8.07
N ALA A 1220 -16.29 41.95 7.91
CA ALA A 1220 -16.21 40.53 8.24
C ALA A 1220 -15.96 40.26 9.73
N GLY A 1221 -15.71 41.29 10.55
CA GLY A 1221 -15.33 41.11 11.96
C GLY A 1221 -13.92 40.54 12.15
N ILE A 1222 -13.11 40.50 11.09
CA ILE A 1222 -11.77 39.91 11.10
C ILE A 1222 -10.79 40.98 11.57
N TYR A 1223 -9.89 40.62 12.49
CA TYR A 1223 -8.91 41.53 13.13
C TYR A 1223 -9.51 42.68 13.97
N GLN A 1224 -10.75 42.54 14.45
CA GLN A 1224 -11.34 43.51 15.37
C GLN A 1224 -10.79 43.35 16.80
N GLY A 1225 -9.74 44.10 17.12
CA GLY A 1225 -9.20 44.21 18.47
C GLY A 1225 -7.99 45.13 18.57
N ASN A 1226 -7.88 45.90 19.66
CA ASN A 1226 -6.76 46.84 19.88
C ASN A 1226 -5.46 46.13 20.32
N ASN A 1227 -5.24 44.87 19.96
CA ASN A 1227 -3.99 44.18 20.26
C ASN A 1227 -3.01 44.33 19.09
N PHE A 1228 -1.72 44.40 19.42
CA PHE A 1228 -0.64 44.66 18.46
C PHE A 1228 -0.70 43.71 17.26
N ILE A 1229 -0.87 42.40 17.49
CA ILE A 1229 -0.84 41.41 16.41
C ILE A 1229 -2.04 41.50 15.46
N SER A 1230 -3.23 41.88 15.95
CA SER A 1230 -4.41 42.06 15.09
C SER A 1230 -4.22 43.27 14.18
N ASN A 1231 -3.62 44.35 14.69
CA ASN A 1231 -3.27 45.51 13.87
C ASN A 1231 -2.23 45.15 12.81
N GLU A 1232 -1.14 44.46 13.20
CA GLU A 1232 -0.10 44.03 12.25
C GLU A 1232 -0.63 43.05 11.19
N LEU A 1233 -1.53 42.13 11.56
CA LEU A 1233 -2.15 41.21 10.62
C LEU A 1233 -3.14 41.90 9.67
N ASN A 1234 -3.88 42.91 10.14
CA ASN A 1234 -4.80 43.69 9.32
C ASN A 1234 -4.04 44.58 8.31
N GLU A 1235 -2.95 45.23 8.74
CA GLU A 1235 -2.07 45.98 7.84
C GLU A 1235 -1.40 45.04 6.83
N LEU A 1236 -0.90 43.90 7.28
CA LEU A 1236 -0.28 42.91 6.40
C LEU A 1236 -1.26 42.35 5.36
N SER A 1237 -2.51 42.06 5.74
CA SER A 1237 -3.52 41.60 4.79
C SER A 1237 -3.83 42.66 3.73
N ALA A 1238 -3.92 43.93 4.13
CA ALA A 1238 -4.17 45.03 3.23
C ALA A 1238 -3.01 45.28 2.25
N TYR A 1239 -1.76 45.30 2.74
CA TYR A 1239 -0.58 45.38 1.87
C TYR A 1239 -0.46 44.17 0.95
N ARG A 1240 -0.87 42.98 1.40
CA ARG A 1240 -0.92 41.78 0.55
C ARG A 1240 -2.01 41.86 -0.50
N ALA A 1241 -3.16 42.45 -0.18
CA ALA A 1241 -4.24 42.68 -1.13
C ALA A 1241 -3.79 43.64 -2.24
N ALA A 1242 -3.15 44.75 -1.88
CA ALA A 1242 -2.52 45.66 -2.85
C ALA A 1242 -1.44 44.93 -3.67
N ALA A 1243 -0.56 44.14 -3.05
CA ALA A 1243 0.51 43.38 -3.72
C ALA A 1243 0.03 42.38 -4.77
N LYS A 1244 -1.18 41.80 -4.62
CA LYS A 1244 -1.78 40.93 -5.64
C LYS A 1244 -2.07 41.68 -6.94
N TRP A 1245 -2.40 42.96 -6.84
CA TRP A 1245 -2.64 43.83 -7.98
C TRP A 1245 -1.34 44.45 -8.48
N THR A 1246 -0.48 44.92 -7.59
CA THR A 1246 0.77 45.61 -7.93
C THR A 1246 1.96 44.65 -8.19
N GLY A 1247 1.79 43.33 -8.09
CA GLY A 1247 2.86 42.35 -8.32
C GLY A 1247 4.05 42.39 -7.34
N SER A 1248 4.10 43.35 -6.41
CA SER A 1248 5.16 43.49 -5.42
C SER A 1248 4.62 44.14 -4.14
N MET A 1249 5.02 43.62 -2.98
CA MET A 1249 4.64 44.18 -1.68
C MET A 1249 5.47 45.44 -1.37
N GLU A 1250 4.80 46.47 -0.84
CA GLU A 1250 5.49 47.69 -0.42
C GLU A 1250 6.36 47.45 0.82
N LYS A 1251 7.38 48.29 1.03
CA LYS A 1251 8.31 48.19 2.16
C LYS A 1251 7.60 48.12 3.51
N GLN A 1252 6.50 48.85 3.68
CA GLN A 1252 5.71 48.83 4.91
C GLN A 1252 5.02 47.48 5.13
N GLY A 1253 4.50 46.84 4.07
CA GLY A 1253 3.99 45.47 4.16
C GLY A 1253 5.04 44.46 4.62
N PHE A 1254 6.29 44.60 4.18
CA PHE A 1254 7.40 43.77 4.68
C PHE A 1254 7.75 44.06 6.14
N ILE A 1255 7.60 45.30 6.61
CA ILE A 1255 7.77 45.66 8.02
C ILE A 1255 6.68 45.00 8.87
N HIS A 1256 5.42 45.06 8.44
CA HIS A 1256 4.32 44.36 9.13
C HIS A 1256 4.49 42.84 9.10
N LEU A 1257 4.91 42.27 7.97
CA LEU A 1257 5.25 40.84 7.88
C LEU A 1257 6.36 40.47 8.85
N LYS A 1258 7.42 41.27 8.93
CA LYS A 1258 8.50 41.08 9.88
C LYS A 1258 8.01 41.17 11.32
N ASN A 1259 7.16 42.15 11.66
CA ASN A 1259 6.58 42.29 12.99
C ASN A 1259 5.70 41.09 13.37
N VAL A 1260 4.89 40.58 12.44
CA VAL A 1260 4.08 39.36 12.61
C VAL A 1260 4.97 38.14 12.81
N ILE A 1261 5.99 37.97 11.96
CA ILE A 1261 6.95 36.87 12.05
C ILE A 1261 7.71 36.95 13.37
N GLU A 1262 8.22 38.11 13.77
CA GLU A 1262 8.92 38.30 15.05
C GLU A 1262 7.99 38.04 16.24
N TYR A 1263 6.71 38.43 16.15
CA TYR A 1263 5.72 38.12 17.17
C TYR A 1263 5.51 36.61 17.29
N PHE A 1264 5.29 35.89 16.19
CA PHE A 1264 5.11 34.43 16.21
C PHE A 1264 6.39 33.66 16.49
N LEU A 1265 7.56 34.15 16.10
CA LEU A 1265 8.85 33.58 16.49
C LEU A 1265 9.09 33.77 17.99
N LYS A 1266 8.75 34.93 18.55
CA LYS A 1266 8.76 35.13 20.01
C LYS A 1266 7.73 34.24 20.73
N LEU A 1267 6.60 33.91 20.08
CA LEU A 1267 5.57 32.99 20.59
C LEU A 1267 5.88 31.50 20.38
N TYR A 1268 6.76 31.18 19.43
CA TYR A 1268 7.27 29.83 19.17
C TYR A 1268 8.50 29.53 20.02
N ASN A 1269 9.28 30.57 20.35
CA ASN A 1269 10.40 30.52 21.29
C ASN A 1269 9.95 30.67 22.76
N HIS A 1270 8.66 30.91 23.01
CA HIS A 1270 8.00 30.81 24.31
C HIS A 1270 7.10 29.59 24.34
#